data_AF-A0A378JGL3-F1
#
_entry.id   AF-A0A378JGL3-F1
#
_cell.length_a   1.000
_cell.length_b   1.000
_cell.length_c   1.000
_cell.angle_alpha   90.00
_cell.angle_beta   90.00
_cell.angle_gamma   90.00
#
_symmetry.space_group_name_H-M   'P 1'
#
loop_
_entity.id
_entity.type
_entity.pdbx_description
1 polymer ?
#
loop_
_entity_poly.entity_id
_entity_poly.type
_entity_poly.pdbx_seq_one_letter_code
_entity_poly.pdbx_strand_id
1 'polypeptide(L)'
;MPKNTDLYDAMIELRKNKDINEKDKIDALDAILSVDLNEDGSDVDFREAIVNHKEVWEEFEDLMKDPWWTSGYFESKDFLNPEVDTKYDYSFEELQQTAAEERVKLGLAGVEPDVLITILKNNDKECRAYLATKIQVGTKTLGDVPGWNPENEDVLTSEALKNIKTEAVNVLLSKILSNKTIMAKPEMQDPQIFQDLQSGNLPKIKEAAKKIITASGYDLQGLTTDDIVNAFKKKEDLGENVIEQAEELNKEILKKANDVLLKVLSDDNLMATKPGLKDPKLYEDLNSGDKVKIQRAARIIADLAKPGDRQGLTVDNIVNAFTEGEDLAVEVTDKADERKKQRLDELCEAEFRRQLQLFESTLKDEDLLGKTDLLNQEDSKNFLRDLVNEDTPLLKEEDDKEYKERLLGLPEEKRQKIGEEVQQRLCERYLKAKLLKDGIADPTKFKDILKAKNKTEVIEKLKAGIDDHEDLIDHAVTEKNFAEFQVELVKNFIHQMGREPRPSEGDLENLKDLGQIDNLKDFQVKMAQILGTEKVDFIKDKDLPALQKEIRMQHFQLMIENSSRLGIKAHSELTQLFGTLPPAKQKEIVENPKIVSSIMNSPEKDVLKHYLGNVNVDELVKENARNDKFKKIENSAIAQALANYDPPFDLTSRQILEINGVIEDATRDDLTVERTYIDFIENIRNKLGIEKTNFYKAFNIVGNNFDPLTKSTADAIAKQHKNNEKLLEELDEPDGELNKKLVAALIRIEKEEEFSVADITHLKKVFDESKDIEEFFNEWKPKDRDLTDNDTLLKEALMKQLTPALFRAIKTEENQKAFSKAGPLDQAVIIQNTKPVLERLKKDNQTYLEFHTNLVDLGHLEESHSLALQGKPKSEILKKKEQYQDLNKECINIVRKLEDNLREIETHVLPELKSPPTDKKIKEQAEALNKELAAQKKLIEDGIVFYTALANKTAKKLQEIDEALSDKRQIYMPVGVKIYYQDRNKARNMQETVSDPNRIISDRPVPTHDVAIESKGSNDAVYKRVGKPGPNEVICFDITDKVTGRFRVGGTDDAPDIRDIPLDVKGRITYVPTSAPSSGTLQEGQIHKPNAGRIEIVFPKDKDGHLSPKMLEDKNIDTAMLAVMVELLKRLDNNNPPSKKDPIVITGKDPEKAKFVWAACIAYGISPDHIVSRVPGFNPNNELKKGVVAEGSFYNTVFKPKEDKFKTYVDDYKTKVQEKSVAEKETKAVDKKLEQTIQKKQYAEIREDGKKKEKQREQQTVQEEISPRVAGLTRGSSE
;
A
#
# COMPACT_ATOMS: atom_id res chain seq x y z
N MET A 1 -24.11 -49.97 88.81
CA MET A 1 -25.15 -49.31 87.99
C MET A 1 -25.50 -50.32 86.92
N PRO A 2 -26.79 -50.51 86.63
CA PRO A 2 -27.23 -51.40 85.55
C PRO A 2 -26.69 -50.94 84.20
N LYS A 3 -26.64 -51.87 83.24
CA LYS A 3 -26.03 -51.74 81.91
C LYS A 3 -27.02 -51.37 80.81
N ASN A 4 -28.20 -50.87 81.17
CA ASN A 4 -29.26 -50.57 80.23
C ASN A 4 -28.85 -49.50 79.20
N THR A 5 -28.25 -48.40 79.64
CA THR A 5 -27.69 -47.36 78.74
C THR A 5 -26.56 -47.90 77.84
N ASP A 6 -25.63 -48.66 78.41
CA ASP A 6 -24.53 -49.28 77.64
C ASP A 6 -25.08 -50.23 76.55
N LEU A 7 -26.15 -50.96 76.86
CA LEU A 7 -26.83 -51.83 75.90
C LEU A 7 -27.57 -51.04 74.82
N TYR A 8 -28.24 -49.94 75.18
CA TYR A 8 -28.88 -49.03 74.22
C TYR A 8 -27.87 -48.49 73.20
N ASP A 9 -26.76 -47.95 73.69
CA ASP A 9 -25.68 -47.42 72.84
C ASP A 9 -25.08 -48.54 71.97
N ALA A 10 -24.84 -49.72 72.56
CA ALA A 10 -24.37 -50.89 71.83
C ALA A 10 -25.32 -51.31 70.70
N MET A 11 -26.65 -51.30 70.91
CA MET A 11 -27.62 -51.63 69.85
C MET A 11 -27.54 -50.66 68.66
N ILE A 12 -27.34 -49.37 68.94
CA ILE A 12 -27.19 -48.34 67.89
C ILE A 12 -25.85 -48.50 67.14
N GLU A 13 -24.77 -48.79 67.88
CA GLU A 13 -23.45 -49.02 67.30
C GLU A 13 -23.33 -50.36 66.56
N LEU A 14 -24.13 -51.36 66.93
CA LEU A 14 -24.13 -52.72 66.39
C LEU A 14 -24.22 -52.74 64.87
N ARG A 15 -25.08 -51.89 64.31
CA ARG A 15 -25.26 -51.76 62.86
C ARG A 15 -23.95 -51.35 62.15
N LYS A 16 -23.18 -50.45 62.75
CA LYS A 16 -21.95 -49.87 62.17
C LYS A 16 -20.72 -50.74 62.38
N ASN A 17 -20.75 -51.65 63.35
CA ASN A 17 -19.62 -52.51 63.66
C ASN A 17 -19.36 -53.51 62.50
N LYS A 18 -18.17 -53.46 61.89
CA LYS A 18 -17.80 -54.31 60.74
C LYS A 18 -17.21 -55.66 61.15
N ASP A 19 -16.83 -55.82 62.41
CA ASP A 19 -16.17 -57.01 62.94
C ASP A 19 -17.18 -58.10 63.31
N ILE A 20 -18.43 -57.71 63.57
CA ILE A 20 -19.56 -58.63 63.79
C ILE A 20 -20.23 -58.90 62.44
N ASN A 21 -20.44 -60.18 62.10
CA ASN A 21 -21.13 -60.50 60.85
C ASN A 21 -22.63 -60.17 60.93
N GLU A 22 -23.24 -59.87 59.78
CA GLU A 22 -24.62 -59.40 59.70
C GLU A 22 -25.65 -60.37 60.30
N LYS A 23 -25.39 -61.68 60.20
CA LYS A 23 -26.28 -62.71 60.72
C LYS A 23 -26.31 -62.68 62.25
N ASP A 24 -25.16 -62.53 62.89
CA ASP A 24 -25.08 -62.52 64.36
C ASP A 24 -25.72 -61.25 64.94
N LYS A 25 -25.59 -60.11 64.26
CA LYS A 25 -26.31 -58.87 64.60
C LYS A 25 -27.82 -59.06 64.54
N ILE A 26 -28.31 -59.67 63.45
CA ILE A 26 -29.73 -59.97 63.24
C ILE A 26 -30.23 -60.92 64.34
N ASP A 27 -29.52 -62.02 64.57
CA ASP A 27 -29.94 -63.04 65.52
C ASP A 27 -29.98 -62.47 66.96
N ALA A 28 -29.03 -61.61 67.34
CA ALA A 28 -29.01 -60.96 68.65
C ALA A 28 -30.17 -59.98 68.87
N LEU A 29 -30.52 -59.18 67.86
CA LEU A 29 -31.68 -58.28 67.91
C LEU A 29 -33.00 -59.07 67.88
N ASP A 30 -33.09 -60.12 67.06
CA ASP A 30 -34.26 -60.98 66.97
C ASP A 30 -34.54 -61.72 68.28
N ALA A 31 -33.50 -62.08 69.05
CA ALA A 31 -33.64 -62.68 70.38
C ALA A 31 -34.30 -61.72 71.37
N ILE A 32 -33.88 -60.44 71.40
CA ILE A 32 -34.49 -59.39 72.23
C ILE A 32 -35.96 -59.17 71.87
N LEU A 33 -36.24 -59.13 70.57
CA LEU A 33 -37.60 -58.96 70.07
C LEU A 33 -38.50 -60.16 70.37
N SER A 34 -37.96 -61.35 70.52
CA SER A 34 -38.77 -62.55 70.76
C SER A 34 -39.33 -62.66 72.19
N VAL A 35 -38.89 -61.81 73.12
CA VAL A 35 -39.30 -61.81 74.53
C VAL A 35 -40.66 -61.12 74.71
N ASP A 36 -41.63 -61.78 75.37
CA ASP A 36 -42.89 -61.15 75.76
C ASP A 36 -42.76 -60.50 77.14
N LEU A 37 -42.73 -59.17 77.17
CA LEU A 37 -42.58 -58.40 78.41
C LEU A 37 -43.80 -58.50 79.35
N ASN A 38 -44.94 -59.02 78.89
CA ASN A 38 -46.17 -59.12 79.68
C ASN A 38 -46.35 -60.46 80.41
N GLU A 39 -45.48 -61.45 80.16
CA GLU A 39 -45.55 -62.76 80.82
C GLU A 39 -44.83 -62.78 82.18
N ASP A 40 -45.33 -63.61 83.12
CA ASP A 40 -44.69 -63.80 84.41
C ASP A 40 -43.29 -64.42 84.23
N GLY A 41 -42.24 -63.68 84.60
CA GLY A 41 -40.84 -64.10 84.44
C GLY A 41 -40.07 -63.41 83.31
N SER A 42 -40.73 -62.53 82.55
CA SER A 42 -40.17 -61.80 81.41
C SER A 42 -38.87 -61.04 81.69
N ASP A 43 -38.69 -60.54 82.92
CA ASP A 43 -37.45 -59.88 83.34
C ASP A 43 -36.23 -60.81 83.23
N VAL A 44 -36.40 -62.10 83.52
CA VAL A 44 -35.33 -63.11 83.44
C VAL A 44 -35.07 -63.45 81.98
N ASP A 45 -36.14 -63.69 81.21
CA ASP A 45 -36.06 -64.04 79.79
C ASP A 45 -35.40 -62.92 78.95
N PHE A 46 -35.67 -61.65 79.29
CA PHE A 46 -35.03 -60.50 78.62
C PHE A 46 -33.51 -60.47 78.85
N ARG A 47 -33.07 -60.71 80.09
CA ARG A 47 -31.64 -60.80 80.41
C ARG A 47 -31.01 -62.00 79.72
N GLU A 48 -31.71 -63.14 79.72
CA GLU A 48 -31.23 -64.36 79.08
C GLU A 48 -31.06 -64.17 77.56
N ALA A 49 -31.97 -63.45 76.89
CA ALA A 49 -31.85 -63.12 75.47
C ALA A 49 -30.56 -62.35 75.14
N ILE A 50 -30.13 -61.42 76.01
CA ILE A 50 -28.85 -60.72 75.86
C ILE A 50 -27.67 -61.66 76.13
N VAL A 51 -27.73 -62.41 77.23
CA VAL A 51 -26.64 -63.30 77.67
C VAL A 51 -26.38 -64.43 76.67
N ASN A 52 -27.42 -64.97 76.04
CA ASN A 52 -27.31 -66.01 75.02
C ASN A 52 -26.59 -65.54 73.76
N HIS A 53 -26.51 -64.22 73.54
CA HIS A 53 -25.78 -63.60 72.45
C HIS A 53 -24.53 -62.86 72.94
N LYS A 54 -23.91 -63.32 74.03
CA LYS A 54 -22.72 -62.70 74.64
C LYS A 54 -21.58 -62.42 73.66
N GLU A 55 -21.34 -63.32 72.70
CA GLU A 55 -20.29 -63.17 71.68
C GLU A 55 -20.48 -61.91 70.80
N VAL A 56 -21.72 -61.43 70.64
CA VAL A 56 -22.03 -60.18 69.93
C VAL A 56 -21.82 -58.98 70.84
N TRP A 57 -22.30 -59.07 72.08
CA TRP A 57 -22.33 -57.94 73.01
C TRP A 57 -20.97 -57.69 73.70
N GLU A 58 -20.06 -58.66 73.73
CA GLU A 58 -18.72 -58.49 74.32
C GLU A 58 -17.77 -57.62 73.49
N GLU A 59 -18.10 -57.41 72.21
CA GLU A 59 -17.41 -56.46 71.32
C GLU A 59 -17.66 -54.99 71.71
N PHE A 60 -18.67 -54.71 72.55
CA PHE A 60 -18.95 -53.39 73.09
C PHE A 60 -18.37 -53.28 74.49
N GLU A 61 -17.42 -52.35 74.65
CA GLU A 61 -16.60 -52.24 75.86
C GLU A 61 -17.47 -52.12 77.12
N ASP A 62 -17.13 -52.88 78.16
CA ASP A 62 -17.78 -52.90 79.48
C ASP A 62 -19.20 -53.49 79.56
N LEU A 63 -19.85 -53.88 78.46
CA LEU A 63 -21.23 -54.40 78.49
C LEU A 63 -21.32 -55.80 79.12
N MET A 64 -20.48 -56.74 78.67
CA MET A 64 -20.51 -58.15 79.11
C MET A 64 -19.45 -58.51 80.17
N LYS A 65 -18.82 -57.53 80.83
CA LYS A 65 -17.80 -57.76 81.87
C LYS A 65 -18.44 -58.16 83.20
N ASP A 66 -18.13 -59.37 83.68
CA ASP A 66 -18.64 -59.91 84.94
C ASP A 66 -17.86 -59.38 86.16
N PRO A 67 -18.51 -58.78 87.17
CA PRO A 67 -17.87 -58.41 88.42
C PRO A 67 -17.40 -59.64 89.22
N TRP A 68 -16.11 -59.70 89.55
CA TRP A 68 -15.49 -60.82 90.29
C TRP A 68 -16.07 -61.09 91.69
N TRP A 69 -16.96 -60.23 92.20
CA TRP A 69 -17.55 -60.32 93.54
C TRP A 69 -19.00 -60.81 93.57
N THR A 70 -19.62 -61.16 92.42
CA THR A 70 -21.04 -61.54 92.36
C THR A 70 -21.29 -62.82 91.57
N SER A 71 -21.82 -63.88 92.21
CA SER A 71 -22.38 -65.04 91.51
C SER A 71 -23.83 -64.77 91.10
N GLY A 72 -24.18 -64.98 89.82
CA GLY A 72 -25.54 -64.70 89.31
C GLY A 72 -25.76 -63.25 88.87
N TYR A 73 -24.69 -62.49 88.58
CA TYR A 73 -24.77 -61.08 88.15
C TYR A 73 -25.71 -60.88 86.96
N PHE A 74 -25.56 -61.70 85.91
CA PHE A 74 -26.34 -61.62 84.68
C PHE A 74 -27.85 -61.92 84.85
N GLU A 75 -28.26 -62.55 85.95
CA GLU A 75 -29.67 -62.80 86.27
C GLU A 75 -30.28 -61.66 87.11
N SER A 76 -29.45 -60.73 87.58
CA SER A 76 -29.83 -59.71 88.57
C SER A 76 -30.19 -58.35 87.96
N LYS A 77 -30.91 -57.54 88.75
CA LYS A 77 -31.19 -56.12 88.41
C LYS A 77 -29.92 -55.26 88.37
N ASP A 78 -28.80 -55.73 88.92
CA ASP A 78 -27.50 -55.02 88.85
C ASP A 78 -26.86 -55.13 87.46
N PHE A 79 -27.20 -56.15 86.67
CA PHE A 79 -26.79 -56.27 85.27
C PHE A 79 -27.72 -55.47 84.36
N LEU A 80 -29.01 -55.81 84.32
CA LEU A 80 -30.02 -55.06 83.56
C LEU A 80 -31.26 -54.88 84.44
N ASN A 81 -31.74 -53.65 84.57
CA ASN A 81 -32.88 -53.31 85.43
C ASN A 81 -34.17 -53.17 84.60
N PRO A 82 -35.25 -53.91 84.91
CA PRO A 82 -36.51 -53.81 84.17
C PRO A 82 -37.23 -52.47 84.37
N GLU A 83 -36.97 -51.78 85.49
CA GLU A 83 -37.65 -50.54 85.88
C GLU A 83 -36.76 -49.30 85.66
N VAL A 84 -37.39 -48.19 85.28
CA VAL A 84 -36.74 -46.87 85.17
C VAL A 84 -36.61 -46.26 86.57
N ASP A 85 -35.50 -46.54 87.27
CA ASP A 85 -35.30 -46.00 88.63
C ASP A 85 -34.73 -44.57 88.63
N THR A 86 -34.24 -44.08 87.48
CA THR A 86 -33.79 -42.68 87.30
C THR A 86 -34.14 -42.14 85.92
N LYS A 87 -34.27 -40.82 85.80
CA LYS A 87 -34.53 -40.09 84.52
C LYS A 87 -33.46 -40.32 83.42
N TYR A 88 -32.40 -41.08 83.71
CA TYR A 88 -31.22 -41.20 82.87
C TYR A 88 -30.94 -42.64 82.42
N ASP A 89 -31.93 -43.55 82.51
CA ASP A 89 -31.73 -44.95 82.13
C ASP A 89 -32.96 -45.50 81.38
N TYR A 90 -32.75 -46.53 80.55
CA TYR A 90 -33.75 -47.09 79.64
C TYR A 90 -34.47 -48.29 80.24
N SER A 91 -35.80 -48.40 80.06
CA SER A 91 -36.57 -49.59 80.45
C SER A 91 -36.35 -50.77 79.49
N PHE A 92 -36.79 -51.98 79.87
CA PHE A 92 -36.79 -53.12 78.94
C PHE A 92 -37.71 -52.89 77.73
N GLU A 93 -38.81 -52.15 77.90
CA GLU A 93 -39.68 -51.73 76.80
C GLU A 93 -38.94 -50.80 75.83
N GLU A 94 -38.24 -49.78 76.33
CA GLU A 94 -37.46 -48.84 75.49
C GLU A 94 -36.30 -49.53 74.78
N LEU A 95 -35.65 -50.51 75.44
CA LEU A 95 -34.60 -51.33 74.83
C LEU A 95 -35.18 -52.28 73.76
N GLN A 96 -36.36 -52.87 73.99
CA GLN A 96 -37.05 -53.68 72.99
C GLN A 96 -37.48 -52.84 71.77
N GLN A 97 -37.97 -51.61 71.99
CA GLN A 97 -38.29 -50.66 70.93
C GLN A 97 -37.05 -50.25 70.13
N THR A 98 -35.93 -50.04 70.80
CA THR A 98 -34.64 -49.72 70.16
C THR A 98 -34.15 -50.91 69.33
N ALA A 99 -34.23 -52.13 69.87
CA ALA A 99 -33.90 -53.34 69.13
C ALA A 99 -34.77 -53.49 67.87
N ALA A 100 -36.06 -53.14 67.96
CA ALA A 100 -36.98 -53.19 66.82
C ALA A 100 -36.57 -52.18 65.74
N GLU A 101 -36.29 -50.94 66.14
CA GLU A 101 -35.84 -49.88 65.25
C GLU A 101 -34.56 -50.28 64.49
N GLU A 102 -33.54 -50.72 65.22
CA GLU A 102 -32.25 -51.11 64.64
C GLU A 102 -32.37 -52.38 63.79
N ARG A 103 -33.22 -53.33 64.18
CA ARG A 103 -33.48 -54.52 63.39
C ARG A 103 -34.13 -54.21 62.04
N VAL A 104 -35.08 -53.26 62.02
CA VAL A 104 -35.67 -52.78 60.77
C VAL A 104 -34.61 -52.10 59.92
N LYS A 105 -33.86 -51.14 60.49
CA LYS A 105 -32.79 -50.41 59.79
C LYS A 105 -31.75 -51.35 59.16
N LEU A 106 -31.28 -52.34 59.90
CA LEU A 106 -30.35 -53.37 59.42
C LEU A 106 -30.95 -54.16 58.23
N GLY A 107 -32.23 -54.52 58.34
CA GLY A 107 -32.98 -55.20 57.28
C GLY A 107 -33.15 -54.40 55.99
N LEU A 108 -33.08 -53.06 56.02
CA LEU A 108 -33.28 -52.22 54.84
C LEU A 108 -32.15 -52.34 53.81
N ALA A 109 -30.93 -52.69 54.20
CA ALA A 109 -29.80 -52.80 53.27
C ALA A 109 -30.09 -53.83 52.15
N GLY A 110 -30.77 -54.93 52.48
CA GLY A 110 -31.08 -56.03 51.57
C GLY A 110 -32.34 -55.84 50.71
N VAL A 111 -33.13 -54.78 50.90
CA VAL A 111 -34.41 -54.64 50.16
C VAL A 111 -34.25 -53.88 48.85
N GLU A 112 -35.21 -54.10 47.94
CA GLU A 112 -35.27 -53.43 46.64
C GLU A 112 -35.70 -51.94 46.79
N PRO A 113 -35.28 -51.04 45.88
CA PRO A 113 -35.64 -49.61 45.92
C PRO A 113 -37.15 -49.34 46.06
N ASP A 114 -38.01 -50.13 45.42
CA ASP A 114 -39.47 -49.99 45.50
C ASP A 114 -40.00 -50.19 46.94
N VAL A 115 -39.35 -51.06 47.73
CA VAL A 115 -39.70 -51.28 49.13
C VAL A 115 -39.31 -50.08 49.97
N LEU A 116 -38.12 -49.49 49.75
CA LEU A 116 -37.67 -48.27 50.42
C LEU A 116 -38.62 -47.09 50.14
N ILE A 117 -39.03 -46.93 48.88
CA ILE A 117 -39.98 -45.89 48.46
C ILE A 117 -41.36 -46.11 49.12
N THR A 118 -41.81 -47.36 49.21
CA THR A 118 -43.08 -47.68 49.89
C THR A 118 -43.03 -47.32 51.39
N ILE A 119 -41.91 -47.57 52.07
CA ILE A 119 -41.70 -47.19 53.48
C ILE A 119 -41.80 -45.67 53.65
N LEU A 120 -41.20 -44.90 52.73
CA LEU A 120 -41.25 -43.43 52.76
C LEU A 120 -42.65 -42.88 52.54
N LYS A 121 -43.48 -43.58 51.75
CA LYS A 121 -44.84 -43.16 51.37
C LYS A 121 -45.85 -43.31 52.49
N ASN A 122 -45.77 -44.39 53.24
CA ASN A 122 -46.79 -44.76 54.21
C ASN A 122 -46.80 -43.80 55.42
N ASN A 123 -47.99 -43.45 55.92
CA ASN A 123 -48.11 -42.80 57.24
C ASN A 123 -47.70 -43.78 58.36
N ASP A 124 -47.58 -43.32 59.61
CA ASP A 124 -46.99 -44.13 60.69
C ASP A 124 -47.69 -45.49 60.88
N LYS A 125 -49.04 -45.50 60.88
CA LYS A 125 -49.84 -46.72 61.00
C LYS A 125 -49.66 -47.66 59.80
N GLU A 126 -49.74 -47.12 58.58
CA GLU A 126 -49.51 -47.89 57.35
C GLU A 126 -48.07 -48.42 57.28
N CYS A 127 -47.11 -47.66 57.80
CA CYS A 127 -45.70 -48.01 57.80
C CYS A 127 -45.44 -49.17 58.76
N ARG A 128 -45.98 -49.14 59.98
CA ARG A 128 -45.95 -50.30 60.90
C ARG A 128 -46.54 -51.53 60.22
N ALA A 129 -47.78 -51.43 59.72
CA ALA A 129 -48.45 -52.55 59.05
C ALA A 129 -47.67 -53.09 57.84
N TYR A 130 -46.99 -52.22 57.09
CA TYR A 130 -46.14 -52.63 55.97
C TYR A 130 -44.86 -53.34 56.44
N LEU A 131 -44.14 -52.75 57.40
CA LEU A 131 -42.90 -53.31 57.97
C LEU A 131 -43.14 -54.68 58.61
N ALA A 132 -44.29 -54.88 59.27
CA ALA A 132 -44.73 -56.17 59.79
C ALA A 132 -44.63 -57.30 58.76
N THR A 133 -44.94 -57.02 57.50
CA THR A 133 -44.93 -58.04 56.42
C THR A 133 -43.58 -58.17 55.70
N LYS A 134 -42.66 -57.21 55.91
CA LYS A 134 -41.42 -57.10 55.14
C LYS A 134 -40.17 -57.50 55.92
N ILE A 135 -40.19 -57.32 57.23
CA ILE A 135 -39.07 -57.65 58.10
C ILE A 135 -39.32 -59.02 58.73
N GLN A 136 -38.36 -59.93 58.57
CA GLN A 136 -38.36 -61.23 59.25
C GLN A 136 -37.68 -61.09 60.61
N VAL A 137 -38.17 -61.78 61.61
CA VAL A 137 -37.59 -61.89 62.95
C VAL A 137 -37.49 -63.38 63.27
N GLY A 138 -36.29 -63.96 63.12
CA GLY A 138 -36.08 -65.41 63.12
C GLY A 138 -36.89 -66.13 62.03
N THR A 139 -37.79 -67.05 62.45
CA THR A 139 -38.72 -67.77 61.55
C THR A 139 -40.09 -67.10 61.43
N LYS A 140 -40.28 -65.97 62.10
CA LYS A 140 -41.52 -65.20 62.17
C LYS A 140 -41.40 -63.89 61.41
N THR A 141 -42.51 -63.18 61.24
CA THR A 141 -42.49 -61.79 60.76
C THR A 141 -42.45 -60.81 61.93
N LEU A 142 -42.05 -59.57 61.68
CA LEU A 142 -42.13 -58.50 62.69
C LEU A 142 -43.58 -58.33 63.22
N GLY A 143 -44.59 -58.69 62.42
CA GLY A 143 -45.99 -58.69 62.84
C GLY A 143 -46.38 -59.75 63.89
N ASP A 144 -45.54 -60.77 64.09
CA ASP A 144 -45.76 -61.88 65.01
C ASP A 144 -44.91 -61.75 66.30
N VAL A 145 -44.24 -60.61 66.47
CA VAL A 145 -43.44 -60.26 67.65
C VAL A 145 -44.38 -59.94 68.83
N PRO A 146 -44.07 -60.40 70.06
CA PRO A 146 -44.86 -60.04 71.25
C PRO A 146 -45.08 -58.53 71.39
N GLY A 147 -46.29 -58.13 71.79
CA GLY A 147 -46.66 -56.71 71.90
C GLY A 147 -46.95 -56.00 70.57
N TRP A 148 -46.76 -56.65 69.42
CA TRP A 148 -46.96 -56.01 68.12
C TRP A 148 -48.43 -55.64 67.84
N ASN A 149 -48.69 -54.35 67.62
CA ASN A 149 -49.95 -53.86 67.08
C ASN A 149 -49.70 -52.61 66.22
N PRO A 150 -50.17 -52.55 64.96
CA PRO A 150 -49.94 -51.38 64.10
C PRO A 150 -50.63 -50.10 64.59
N GLU A 151 -51.57 -50.19 65.54
CA GLU A 151 -52.29 -49.06 66.12
C GLU A 151 -51.62 -48.42 67.35
N ASN A 152 -50.64 -49.08 67.99
CA ASN A 152 -49.92 -48.56 69.17
C ASN A 152 -48.42 -48.36 68.88
N GLU A 153 -47.67 -47.94 69.90
CA GLU A 153 -46.25 -47.60 69.80
C GLU A 153 -45.35 -48.56 70.58
N ASP A 154 -45.90 -49.67 71.06
CA ASP A 154 -45.28 -50.58 72.02
C ASP A 154 -43.98 -51.21 71.48
N VAL A 155 -43.90 -51.46 70.16
CA VAL A 155 -42.71 -52.05 69.50
C VAL A 155 -41.98 -51.07 68.58
N LEU A 156 -42.70 -50.25 67.80
CA LEU A 156 -42.10 -49.22 66.96
C LEU A 156 -42.75 -47.87 67.21
N THR A 157 -42.03 -46.97 67.86
CA THR A 157 -42.50 -45.61 68.15
C THR A 157 -42.57 -44.76 66.89
N SER A 158 -43.32 -43.65 66.95
CA SER A 158 -43.36 -42.72 65.83
C SER A 158 -42.01 -42.03 65.57
N GLU A 159 -41.14 -41.92 66.59
CA GLU A 159 -39.76 -41.45 66.40
C GLU A 159 -38.90 -42.49 65.67
N ALA A 160 -39.02 -43.77 66.06
CA ALA A 160 -38.35 -44.87 65.37
C ALA A 160 -38.70 -44.92 63.89
N LEU A 161 -39.97 -44.70 63.53
CA LEU A 161 -40.40 -44.65 62.13
C LEU A 161 -39.77 -43.48 61.34
N LYS A 162 -39.53 -42.32 61.96
CA LYS A 162 -38.81 -41.21 61.31
C LYS A 162 -37.36 -41.57 61.06
N ASN A 163 -36.71 -42.22 62.02
CA ASN A 163 -35.33 -42.68 61.88
C ASN A 163 -35.21 -43.80 60.83
N ILE A 164 -36.15 -44.74 60.79
CA ILE A 164 -36.26 -45.78 59.75
C ILE A 164 -36.45 -45.15 58.37
N LYS A 165 -37.33 -44.15 58.24
CA LYS A 165 -37.51 -43.41 56.97
C LYS A 165 -36.24 -42.69 56.55
N THR A 166 -35.54 -42.06 57.49
CA THR A 166 -34.25 -41.41 57.22
C THR A 166 -33.21 -42.42 56.72
N GLU A 167 -33.11 -43.58 57.37
CA GLU A 167 -32.24 -44.67 56.92
C GLU A 167 -32.65 -45.21 55.54
N ALA A 168 -33.95 -45.33 55.25
CA ALA A 168 -34.43 -45.76 53.95
C ALA A 168 -33.98 -44.82 52.82
N VAL A 169 -33.92 -43.50 53.07
CA VAL A 169 -33.35 -42.53 52.12
C VAL A 169 -31.85 -42.76 51.93
N ASN A 170 -31.09 -42.95 53.02
CA ASN A 170 -29.65 -43.22 52.94
C ASN A 170 -29.33 -44.50 52.14
N VAL A 171 -30.05 -45.59 52.41
CA VAL A 171 -29.90 -46.85 51.67
C VAL A 171 -30.28 -46.66 50.19
N LEU A 172 -31.35 -45.91 49.89
CA LEU A 172 -31.74 -45.61 48.52
C LEU A 172 -30.65 -44.82 47.79
N LEU A 173 -30.13 -43.76 48.39
CA LEU A 173 -29.05 -42.96 47.82
C LEU A 173 -27.79 -43.79 47.60
N SER A 174 -27.39 -44.60 48.58
CA SER A 174 -26.21 -45.47 48.45
C SER A 174 -26.35 -46.48 47.31
N LYS A 175 -27.54 -47.08 47.14
CA LYS A 175 -27.85 -47.98 46.00
C LYS A 175 -27.76 -47.25 44.67
N ILE A 176 -28.22 -46.00 44.60
CA ILE A 176 -28.11 -45.18 43.38
C ILE A 176 -26.65 -44.85 43.06
N LEU A 177 -25.88 -44.38 44.04
CA LEU A 177 -24.47 -44.00 43.87
C LEU A 177 -23.59 -45.19 43.49
N SER A 178 -23.93 -46.39 43.97
CA SER A 178 -23.23 -47.63 43.60
C SER A 178 -23.56 -48.13 42.18
N ASN A 179 -24.58 -47.58 41.52
CA ASN A 179 -25.03 -48.04 40.21
C ASN A 179 -24.26 -47.33 39.08
N LYS A 180 -23.27 -48.03 38.51
CA LYS A 180 -22.43 -47.52 37.40
C LYS A 180 -23.22 -47.03 36.18
N THR A 181 -24.36 -47.65 35.87
CA THR A 181 -25.18 -47.23 34.72
C THR A 181 -25.88 -45.90 34.98
N ILE A 182 -26.34 -45.66 36.21
CA ILE A 182 -26.91 -44.36 36.59
C ILE A 182 -25.79 -43.31 36.67
N MET A 183 -24.66 -43.65 37.28
CA MET A 183 -23.52 -42.72 37.39
C MET A 183 -22.96 -42.31 36.03
N ALA A 184 -23.06 -43.15 35.00
CA ALA A 184 -22.64 -42.80 33.64
C ALA A 184 -23.57 -41.78 32.92
N LYS A 185 -24.74 -41.44 33.47
CA LYS A 185 -25.64 -40.45 32.86
C LYS A 185 -25.00 -39.06 32.88
N PRO A 186 -25.21 -38.21 31.84
CA PRO A 186 -24.61 -36.87 31.77
C PRO A 186 -24.93 -35.98 32.98
N GLU A 187 -26.15 -36.07 33.50
CA GLU A 187 -26.59 -35.34 34.68
C GLU A 187 -25.81 -35.72 35.95
N MET A 188 -25.29 -36.95 36.02
CA MET A 188 -24.51 -37.48 37.13
C MET A 188 -23.00 -37.26 36.97
N GLN A 189 -22.57 -36.62 35.88
CA GLN A 189 -21.17 -36.24 35.65
C GLN A 189 -20.87 -34.82 36.16
N ASP A 190 -21.83 -34.15 36.80
CA ASP A 190 -21.64 -32.83 37.42
C ASP A 190 -20.99 -32.99 38.81
N PRO A 191 -19.72 -32.60 38.99
CA PRO A 191 -19.03 -32.75 40.28
C PRO A 191 -19.70 -31.96 41.40
N GLN A 192 -20.44 -30.88 41.08
CA GLN A 192 -21.12 -30.05 42.07
C GLN A 192 -22.16 -30.85 42.86
N ILE A 193 -22.78 -31.88 42.27
CA ILE A 193 -23.76 -32.74 42.96
C ILE A 193 -23.11 -33.44 44.15
N PHE A 194 -21.92 -34.01 43.94
CA PHE A 194 -21.21 -34.76 44.99
C PHE A 194 -20.59 -33.82 46.03
N GLN A 195 -20.08 -32.68 45.59
CA GLN A 195 -19.59 -31.63 46.50
C GLN A 195 -20.71 -31.07 47.38
N ASP A 196 -21.91 -30.87 46.83
CA ASP A 196 -23.06 -30.37 47.60
C ASP A 196 -23.56 -31.42 48.62
N LEU A 197 -23.46 -32.72 48.32
CA LEU A 197 -23.69 -33.78 49.32
C LEU A 197 -22.66 -33.74 50.47
N GLN A 198 -21.40 -33.42 50.18
CA GLN A 198 -20.33 -33.33 51.18
C GLN A 198 -20.30 -32.00 51.93
N SER A 199 -21.04 -31.00 51.46
CA SER A 199 -20.89 -29.60 51.90
C SER A 199 -21.24 -29.33 53.37
N GLY A 200 -21.85 -30.28 54.07
CA GLY A 200 -22.39 -30.09 55.43
C GLY A 200 -23.55 -29.09 55.50
N ASN A 201 -24.04 -28.60 54.35
CA ASN A 201 -25.13 -27.64 54.24
C ASN A 201 -26.42 -28.36 53.86
N LEU A 202 -27.37 -28.47 54.81
CA LEU A 202 -28.59 -29.25 54.64
C LEU A 202 -29.41 -28.89 53.38
N PRO A 203 -29.68 -27.60 53.06
CA PRO A 203 -30.30 -27.23 51.78
C PRO A 203 -29.59 -27.79 50.54
N LYS A 204 -28.24 -27.70 50.50
CA LYS A 204 -27.45 -28.22 49.39
C LYS A 204 -27.49 -29.74 49.30
N ILE A 205 -27.41 -30.42 50.45
CA ILE A 205 -27.52 -31.87 50.56
C ILE A 205 -28.87 -32.33 50.00
N LYS A 206 -29.96 -31.66 50.39
CA LYS A 206 -31.31 -31.99 49.89
C LYS A 206 -31.42 -31.80 48.39
N GLU A 207 -30.93 -30.70 47.85
CA GLU A 207 -30.94 -30.46 46.39
C GLU A 207 -30.09 -31.47 45.62
N ALA A 208 -28.93 -31.84 46.15
CA ALA A 208 -28.09 -32.86 45.54
C ALA A 208 -28.75 -34.25 45.58
N ALA A 209 -29.28 -34.66 46.74
CA ALA A 209 -30.04 -35.90 46.89
C ALA A 209 -31.26 -35.94 45.95
N LYS A 210 -31.98 -34.82 45.82
CA LYS A 210 -33.11 -34.66 44.90
C LYS A 210 -32.71 -34.94 43.46
N LYS A 211 -31.60 -34.34 43.00
CA LYS A 211 -31.04 -34.57 41.66
C LYS A 211 -30.65 -36.03 41.45
N ILE A 212 -30.00 -36.66 42.43
CA ILE A 212 -29.59 -38.06 42.37
C ILE A 212 -30.81 -38.99 42.24
N ILE A 213 -31.84 -38.76 43.05
CA ILE A 213 -33.08 -39.56 43.00
C ILE A 213 -33.83 -39.33 41.68
N THR A 214 -33.88 -38.09 41.18
CA THR A 214 -34.51 -37.83 39.87
C THR A 214 -33.73 -38.51 38.73
N ALA A 215 -32.40 -38.45 38.77
CA ALA A 215 -31.55 -39.06 37.75
C ALA A 215 -31.60 -40.59 37.76
N SER A 216 -31.96 -41.24 38.88
CA SER A 216 -32.14 -42.69 38.91
C SER A 216 -33.29 -43.15 38.04
N GLY A 217 -34.37 -42.35 37.97
CA GLY A 217 -35.60 -42.68 37.24
C GLY A 217 -36.46 -43.74 37.92
N TYR A 218 -36.30 -43.95 39.24
CA TYR A 218 -37.18 -44.84 40.00
C TYR A 218 -38.63 -44.33 40.04
N ASP A 219 -39.59 -45.26 40.07
CA ASP A 219 -41.00 -44.94 40.29
C ASP A 219 -41.23 -44.55 41.75
N LEU A 220 -41.51 -43.27 41.99
CA LEU A 220 -41.70 -42.73 43.33
C LEU A 220 -43.10 -43.02 43.92
N GLN A 221 -43.93 -43.80 43.22
CA GLN A 221 -45.25 -44.28 43.69
C GLN A 221 -46.20 -43.18 44.18
N GLY A 222 -46.10 -41.99 43.60
CA GLY A 222 -46.90 -40.81 43.95
C GLY A 222 -46.22 -39.83 44.93
N LEU A 223 -45.03 -40.15 45.45
CA LEU A 223 -44.18 -39.20 46.17
C LEU A 223 -43.47 -38.25 45.22
N THR A 224 -43.19 -37.04 45.69
CA THR A 224 -42.21 -36.15 45.07
C THR A 224 -40.81 -36.42 45.62
N THR A 225 -39.78 -36.00 44.91
CA THR A 225 -38.41 -36.06 45.44
C THR A 225 -38.21 -35.16 46.66
N ASP A 226 -38.98 -34.08 46.77
CA ASP A 226 -39.02 -33.22 47.96
C ASP A 226 -39.56 -33.98 49.18
N ASP A 227 -40.60 -34.79 49.01
CA ASP A 227 -41.16 -35.62 50.08
C ASP A 227 -40.10 -36.59 50.64
N ILE A 228 -39.26 -37.14 49.75
CA ILE A 228 -38.19 -38.07 50.12
C ILE A 228 -37.07 -37.36 50.88
N VAL A 229 -36.49 -36.29 50.32
CA VAL A 229 -35.34 -35.61 50.96
C VAL A 229 -35.74 -34.84 52.21
N ASN A 230 -37.04 -34.61 52.43
CA ASN A 230 -37.55 -34.03 53.67
C ASN A 230 -37.46 -34.96 54.89
N ALA A 231 -37.09 -36.22 54.70
CA ALA A 231 -36.65 -37.10 55.79
C ALA A 231 -35.41 -36.51 56.51
N PHE A 232 -34.48 -35.90 55.77
CA PHE A 232 -33.34 -35.20 56.36
C PHE A 232 -33.80 -33.90 57.06
N LYS A 233 -33.59 -33.82 58.37
CA LYS A 233 -33.88 -32.66 59.24
C LYS A 233 -32.62 -31.93 59.66
N LYS A 234 -31.48 -32.61 59.73
CA LYS A 234 -30.16 -32.10 60.07
C LYS A 234 -29.10 -32.72 59.15
N LYS A 235 -27.89 -32.16 59.14
CA LYS A 235 -26.83 -32.63 58.22
C LYS A 235 -26.33 -34.03 58.59
N GLU A 236 -26.41 -34.38 59.87
CA GLU A 236 -26.00 -35.68 60.43
C GLU A 236 -26.93 -36.82 60.02
N ASP A 237 -28.08 -36.51 59.41
CA ASP A 237 -29.01 -37.53 58.91
C ASP A 237 -28.51 -38.17 57.61
N LEU A 238 -27.54 -37.56 56.91
CA LEU A 238 -26.89 -38.15 55.75
C LEU A 238 -25.86 -39.18 56.21
N GLY A 239 -26.01 -40.43 55.77
CA GLY A 239 -25.13 -41.53 56.18
C GLY A 239 -23.69 -41.38 55.66
N GLU A 240 -22.71 -41.74 56.49
CA GLU A 240 -21.27 -41.69 56.15
C GLU A 240 -20.92 -42.45 54.86
N ASN A 241 -21.52 -43.62 54.63
CA ASN A 241 -21.33 -44.39 53.39
C ASN A 241 -21.73 -43.59 52.13
N VAL A 242 -22.81 -42.79 52.20
CA VAL A 242 -23.24 -41.94 51.08
C VAL A 242 -22.20 -40.83 50.83
N ILE A 243 -21.59 -40.29 51.89
CA ILE A 243 -20.54 -39.28 51.80
C ILE A 243 -19.27 -39.88 51.18
N GLU A 244 -18.79 -41.03 51.68
CA GLU A 244 -17.61 -41.72 51.16
C GLU A 244 -17.77 -42.07 49.67
N GLN A 245 -18.93 -42.60 49.25
CA GLN A 245 -19.22 -42.89 47.86
C GLN A 245 -19.22 -41.62 46.98
N ALA A 246 -19.79 -40.53 47.48
CA ALA A 246 -19.76 -39.26 46.79
C ALA A 246 -18.32 -38.73 46.63
N GLU A 247 -17.45 -38.95 47.62
CA GLU A 247 -16.04 -38.52 47.56
C GLU A 247 -15.27 -39.27 46.48
N GLU A 248 -15.46 -40.59 46.43
CA GLU A 248 -14.81 -41.45 45.44
C GLU A 248 -15.25 -41.07 44.01
N LEU A 249 -16.55 -40.82 43.81
CA LEU A 249 -17.11 -40.38 42.53
C LEU A 249 -16.60 -39.00 42.11
N ASN A 250 -16.52 -38.04 43.04
CA ASN A 250 -15.99 -36.70 42.75
C ASN A 250 -14.50 -36.79 42.34
N LYS A 251 -13.70 -37.62 43.01
CA LYS A 251 -12.29 -37.87 42.65
C LYS A 251 -12.17 -38.50 41.25
N GLU A 252 -13.06 -39.41 40.88
CA GLU A 252 -13.07 -39.99 39.53
C GLU A 252 -13.35 -38.93 38.45
N ILE A 253 -14.31 -38.02 38.69
CA ILE A 253 -14.62 -36.91 37.76
C ILE A 253 -13.43 -35.96 37.64
N LEU A 254 -12.79 -35.60 38.77
CA LEU A 254 -11.61 -34.74 38.77
C LEU A 254 -10.45 -35.35 37.99
N LYS A 255 -10.24 -36.67 38.12
CA LYS A 255 -9.23 -37.38 37.33
C LYS A 255 -9.52 -37.29 35.83
N LYS A 256 -10.77 -37.55 35.42
CA LYS A 256 -11.18 -37.42 34.01
C LYS A 256 -10.99 -36.00 33.48
N ALA A 257 -11.30 -34.98 34.29
CA ALA A 257 -11.10 -33.58 33.94
C ALA A 257 -9.62 -33.26 33.67
N ASN A 258 -8.72 -33.71 34.56
CA ASN A 258 -7.27 -33.58 34.39
C ASN A 258 -6.76 -34.30 33.13
N ASP A 259 -7.21 -35.54 32.88
CA ASP A 259 -6.83 -36.31 31.68
C ASP A 259 -7.21 -35.59 30.38
N VAL A 260 -8.37 -34.93 30.35
CA VAL A 260 -8.82 -34.14 29.19
C VAL A 260 -7.89 -32.95 28.95
N LEU A 261 -7.55 -32.19 30.00
CA LEU A 261 -6.63 -31.06 29.87
C LEU A 261 -5.24 -31.51 29.40
N LEU A 262 -4.70 -32.57 30.00
CA LEU A 262 -3.40 -33.13 29.65
C LEU A 262 -3.35 -33.58 28.19
N LYS A 263 -4.42 -34.23 27.70
CA LYS A 263 -4.53 -34.67 26.31
C LYS A 263 -4.48 -33.50 25.33
N VAL A 264 -5.19 -32.41 25.62
CA VAL A 264 -5.17 -31.21 24.76
C VAL A 264 -3.79 -30.53 24.78
N LEU A 265 -3.18 -30.40 25.96
CA LEU A 265 -1.84 -29.81 26.11
C LEU A 265 -0.73 -30.64 25.44
N SER A 266 -0.96 -31.94 25.29
CA SER A 266 -0.03 -32.88 24.65
C SER A 266 -0.22 -33.03 23.14
N ASP A 267 -1.28 -32.47 22.54
CA ASP A 267 -1.53 -32.54 21.10
C ASP A 267 -0.81 -31.40 20.35
N ASP A 268 0.38 -31.69 19.80
CA ASP A 268 1.20 -30.72 19.07
C ASP A 268 0.49 -30.07 17.87
N ASN A 269 -0.46 -30.77 17.24
CA ASN A 269 -1.16 -30.25 16.06
C ASN A 269 -2.24 -29.23 16.46
N LEU A 270 -2.99 -29.50 17.54
CA LEU A 270 -3.89 -28.49 18.14
C LEU A 270 -3.09 -27.27 18.58
N MET A 271 -1.92 -27.48 19.18
CA MET A 271 -1.04 -26.40 19.63
C MET A 271 -0.53 -25.53 18.47
N ALA A 272 -0.18 -26.11 17.33
CA ALA A 272 0.29 -25.32 16.18
C ALA A 272 -0.82 -24.47 15.53
N THR A 273 -2.07 -24.94 15.57
CA THR A 273 -3.16 -24.42 14.73
C THR A 273 -4.17 -23.52 15.45
N LYS A 274 -4.28 -23.59 16.79
CA LYS A 274 -5.32 -22.87 17.54
C LYS A 274 -4.80 -21.56 18.16
N PRO A 275 -5.35 -20.38 17.81
CA PRO A 275 -4.91 -19.09 18.33
C PRO A 275 -5.01 -18.98 19.86
N GLY A 276 -6.04 -19.58 20.46
CA GLY A 276 -6.27 -19.55 21.91
C GLY A 276 -5.17 -20.24 22.74
N LEU A 277 -4.34 -21.09 22.13
CA LEU A 277 -3.22 -21.79 22.77
C LEU A 277 -1.86 -21.12 22.51
N LYS A 278 -1.84 -19.94 21.87
CA LYS A 278 -0.59 -19.21 21.57
C LYS A 278 -0.21 -18.21 22.65
N ASP A 279 -1.11 -17.88 23.57
CA ASP A 279 -0.86 -16.91 24.64
C ASP A 279 -0.11 -17.58 25.82
N PRO A 280 1.12 -17.16 26.16
CA PRO A 280 1.85 -17.68 27.32
C PRO A 280 1.10 -17.50 28.65
N LYS A 281 0.25 -16.47 28.73
CA LYS A 281 -0.54 -16.15 29.93
C LYS A 281 -1.58 -17.22 30.25
N LEU A 282 -2.06 -17.96 29.25
CA LEU A 282 -2.97 -19.09 29.45
C LEU A 282 -2.34 -20.14 30.37
N TYR A 283 -1.07 -20.49 30.12
CA TYR A 283 -0.35 -21.51 30.88
C TYR A 283 0.05 -21.00 32.26
N GLU A 284 0.35 -19.70 32.37
CA GLU A 284 0.58 -19.05 33.66
C GLU A 284 -0.68 -19.03 34.54
N ASP A 285 -1.84 -18.72 33.95
CA ASP A 285 -3.13 -18.74 34.66
C ASP A 285 -3.46 -20.17 35.12
N LEU A 286 -3.13 -21.19 34.32
CA LEU A 286 -3.29 -22.61 34.70
C LEU A 286 -2.35 -23.03 35.85
N ASN A 287 -1.14 -22.48 35.93
CA ASN A 287 -0.16 -22.78 37.00
C ASN A 287 -0.19 -21.78 38.17
N SER A 288 -1.20 -20.90 38.22
CA SER A 288 -1.21 -19.78 39.15
C SER A 288 -1.55 -20.16 40.61
N GLY A 289 -2.09 -21.35 40.84
CA GLY A 289 -2.69 -21.75 42.13
C GLY A 289 -4.01 -21.01 42.47
N ASP A 290 -4.43 -20.05 41.63
CA ASP A 290 -5.68 -19.31 41.79
C ASP A 290 -6.80 -20.03 41.05
N LYS A 291 -7.78 -20.51 41.82
CA LYS A 291 -8.97 -21.21 41.31
C LYS A 291 -9.61 -20.51 40.11
N VAL A 292 -9.82 -19.20 40.17
CA VAL A 292 -10.55 -18.46 39.12
C VAL A 292 -9.74 -18.44 37.82
N LYS A 293 -8.42 -18.28 37.95
CA LYS A 293 -7.50 -18.30 36.80
C LYS A 293 -7.40 -19.70 36.22
N ILE A 294 -7.28 -20.73 37.06
CA ILE A 294 -7.28 -22.14 36.65
C ILE A 294 -8.56 -22.47 35.89
N GLN A 295 -9.72 -22.15 36.45
CA GLN A 295 -11.02 -22.40 35.82
C GLN A 295 -11.16 -21.69 34.46
N ARG A 296 -10.68 -20.44 34.35
CA ARG A 296 -10.68 -19.71 33.10
C ARG A 296 -9.78 -20.35 32.05
N ALA A 297 -8.56 -20.74 32.43
CA ALA A 297 -7.61 -21.40 31.55
C ALA A 297 -8.10 -22.80 31.12
N ALA A 298 -8.58 -23.59 32.08
CA ALA A 298 -9.17 -24.90 31.86
C ALA A 298 -10.36 -24.84 30.90
N ARG A 299 -11.22 -23.81 31.00
CA ARG A 299 -12.33 -23.62 30.04
C ARG A 299 -11.83 -23.46 28.60
N ILE A 300 -10.86 -22.57 28.39
CA ILE A 300 -10.27 -22.31 27.07
C ILE A 300 -9.67 -23.60 26.48
N ILE A 301 -8.99 -24.39 27.30
CA ILE A 301 -8.36 -25.65 26.88
C ILE A 301 -9.44 -26.72 26.60
N ALA A 302 -10.42 -26.88 27.49
CA ALA A 302 -11.49 -27.88 27.36
C ALA A 302 -12.43 -27.61 26.16
N ASP A 303 -12.67 -26.36 25.80
CA ASP A 303 -13.43 -25.98 24.61
C ASP A 303 -12.81 -26.52 23.31
N LEU A 304 -11.48 -26.73 23.30
CA LEU A 304 -10.74 -27.23 22.14
C LEU A 304 -10.73 -28.76 22.05
N ALA A 305 -11.06 -29.46 23.14
CA ALA A 305 -11.26 -30.90 23.11
C ALA A 305 -12.51 -31.25 22.28
N LYS A 306 -12.41 -32.24 21.38
CA LYS A 306 -13.58 -32.74 20.64
C LYS A 306 -14.56 -33.40 21.62
N PRO A 307 -15.87 -33.42 21.34
CA PRO A 307 -16.86 -34.05 22.22
C PRO A 307 -16.51 -35.50 22.64
N GLY A 308 -15.95 -36.30 21.73
CA GLY A 308 -15.51 -37.67 22.03
C GLY A 308 -14.27 -37.77 22.91
N ASP A 309 -13.44 -36.73 22.96
CA ASP A 309 -12.22 -36.68 23.77
C ASP A 309 -12.47 -36.23 25.20
N ARG A 310 -13.65 -35.68 25.51
CA ARG A 310 -14.04 -35.17 26.84
C ARG A 310 -14.48 -36.27 27.82
N GLN A 311 -14.37 -37.53 27.43
CA GLN A 311 -14.73 -38.69 28.26
C GLN A 311 -16.16 -38.63 28.86
N GLY A 312 -17.11 -38.03 28.13
CA GLY A 312 -18.49 -37.86 28.58
C GLY A 312 -18.75 -36.63 29.45
N LEU A 313 -17.71 -35.86 29.79
CA LEU A 313 -17.82 -34.60 30.52
C LEU A 313 -18.22 -33.45 29.59
N THR A 314 -19.03 -32.53 30.12
CA THR A 314 -19.20 -31.21 29.50
C THR A 314 -18.02 -30.30 29.85
N VAL A 315 -17.87 -29.18 29.15
CA VAL A 315 -16.84 -28.18 29.49
C VAL A 315 -17.06 -27.61 30.90
N ASP A 316 -18.31 -27.39 31.28
CA ASP A 316 -18.64 -26.89 32.61
C ASP A 316 -18.33 -27.93 33.69
N ASN A 317 -18.54 -29.22 33.42
CA ASN A 317 -18.17 -30.29 34.35
C ASN A 317 -16.65 -30.34 34.56
N ILE A 318 -15.86 -30.17 33.49
CA ILE A 318 -14.39 -30.12 33.57
C ILE A 318 -13.96 -28.91 34.41
N VAL A 319 -14.52 -27.74 34.16
CA VAL A 319 -14.16 -26.50 34.87
C VAL A 319 -14.55 -26.56 36.35
N ASN A 320 -15.75 -27.07 36.65
CA ASN A 320 -16.28 -27.14 38.00
C ASN A 320 -15.65 -28.25 38.85
N ALA A 321 -14.92 -29.19 38.24
CA ALA A 321 -14.14 -30.18 38.98
C ALA A 321 -13.00 -29.53 39.79
N PHE A 322 -12.44 -28.41 39.32
CA PHE A 322 -11.37 -27.67 40.01
C PHE A 322 -11.95 -26.70 41.03
N THR A 323 -12.06 -27.17 42.27
CA THR A 323 -12.59 -26.42 43.41
C THR A 323 -11.55 -25.66 44.19
N GLU A 324 -10.32 -26.17 44.20
CA GLU A 324 -9.14 -25.63 44.85
C GLU A 324 -7.97 -25.59 43.86
N GLY A 325 -6.90 -24.85 44.19
CA GLY A 325 -5.72 -24.76 43.34
C GLY A 325 -4.98 -26.10 43.21
N GLU A 326 -5.06 -26.96 44.23
CA GLU A 326 -4.36 -28.25 44.31
C GLU A 326 -5.06 -29.39 43.54
N ASP A 327 -6.28 -29.14 43.03
CA ASP A 327 -7.04 -30.11 42.23
C ASP A 327 -6.41 -30.39 40.85
N LEU A 328 -5.50 -29.51 40.40
CA LEU A 328 -4.78 -29.66 39.15
C LEU A 328 -3.62 -30.64 39.31
N ALA A 329 -3.58 -31.68 38.47
CA ALA A 329 -2.54 -32.70 38.54
C ALA A 329 -1.17 -32.14 38.16
N VAL A 330 -0.11 -32.61 38.83
CA VAL A 330 1.29 -32.20 38.57
C VAL A 330 1.68 -32.39 37.10
N GLU A 331 1.21 -33.46 36.45
CA GLU A 331 1.47 -33.69 35.03
C GLU A 331 0.89 -32.59 34.12
N VAL A 332 -0.26 -32.02 34.48
CA VAL A 332 -0.88 -30.90 33.76
C VAL A 332 -0.06 -29.64 33.97
N THR A 333 0.41 -29.39 35.19
CA THR A 333 1.22 -28.20 35.51
C THR A 333 2.60 -28.24 34.84
N ASP A 334 3.27 -29.39 34.88
CA ASP A 334 4.57 -29.61 34.22
C ASP A 334 4.45 -29.40 32.71
N LYS A 335 3.38 -29.94 32.11
CA LYS A 335 3.13 -29.76 30.68
C LYS A 335 2.82 -28.30 30.35
N ALA A 336 2.07 -27.60 31.19
CA ALA A 336 1.79 -26.18 31.00
C ALA A 336 3.07 -25.33 31.04
N ASP A 337 4.00 -25.60 31.95
CA ASP A 337 5.30 -24.91 32.02
C ASP A 337 6.19 -25.19 30.80
N GLU A 338 6.24 -26.44 30.35
CA GLU A 338 6.95 -26.80 29.11
C GLU A 338 6.42 -25.99 27.92
N ARG A 339 5.08 -25.88 27.80
CA ARG A 339 4.43 -25.12 26.73
C ARG A 339 4.63 -23.61 26.88
N LYS A 340 4.58 -23.08 28.10
CA LYS A 340 4.90 -21.67 28.37
C LYS A 340 6.31 -21.33 27.87
N LYS A 341 7.30 -22.16 28.21
CA LYS A 341 8.69 -21.99 27.77
C LYS A 341 8.80 -22.02 26.25
N GLN A 342 8.22 -23.02 25.59
CA GLN A 342 8.20 -23.12 24.12
C GLN A 342 7.63 -21.85 23.45
N ARG A 343 6.53 -21.30 23.97
CA ARG A 343 5.92 -20.08 23.40
C ARG A 343 6.73 -18.83 23.64
N LEU A 344 7.34 -18.70 24.81
CA LEU A 344 8.24 -17.58 25.09
C LEU A 344 9.46 -17.61 24.17
N ASP A 345 10.01 -18.80 23.89
CA ASP A 345 11.12 -18.97 22.94
C ASP A 345 10.69 -18.58 21.50
N GLU A 346 9.51 -19.01 21.04
CA GLU A 346 8.96 -18.64 19.73
C GLU A 346 8.72 -17.12 19.59
N LEU A 347 8.17 -16.48 20.62
CA LEU A 347 7.94 -15.04 20.63
C LEU A 347 9.27 -14.26 20.64
N CYS A 348 10.25 -14.73 21.40
CA CYS A 348 11.58 -14.16 21.42
C CYS A 348 12.26 -14.27 20.05
N GLU A 349 12.15 -15.42 19.38
CA GLU A 349 12.68 -15.61 18.02
C GLU A 349 11.99 -14.67 17.01
N ALA A 350 10.65 -14.56 17.08
CA ALA A 350 9.88 -13.70 16.18
C ALA A 350 10.23 -12.22 16.37
N GLU A 351 10.33 -11.75 17.62
CA GLU A 351 10.71 -10.38 17.93
C GLU A 351 12.15 -10.08 17.51
N PHE A 352 13.08 -11.02 17.75
CA PHE A 352 14.45 -10.89 17.27
C PHE A 352 14.53 -10.77 15.74
N ARG A 353 13.81 -11.62 15.00
CA ARG A 353 13.75 -11.53 13.53
C ARG A 353 13.16 -10.20 13.07
N ARG A 354 12.18 -9.65 13.79
CA ARG A 354 11.61 -8.31 13.52
C ARG A 354 12.66 -7.21 13.73
N GLN A 355 13.40 -7.25 14.83
CA GLN A 355 14.46 -6.28 15.13
C GLN A 355 15.61 -6.36 14.12
N LEU A 356 16.01 -7.57 13.72
CA LEU A 356 16.99 -7.78 12.65
C LEU A 356 16.52 -7.22 11.32
N GLN A 357 15.25 -7.44 10.93
CA GLN A 357 14.72 -6.86 9.69
C GLN A 357 14.70 -5.33 9.73
N LEU A 358 14.33 -4.74 10.88
CA LEU A 358 14.39 -3.29 11.07
C LEU A 358 15.82 -2.79 10.92
N PHE A 359 16.77 -3.45 11.58
CA PHE A 359 18.18 -3.16 11.47
C PHE A 359 18.67 -3.22 10.01
N GLU A 360 18.45 -4.35 9.33
CA GLU A 360 18.82 -4.55 7.91
C GLU A 360 18.26 -3.44 7.01
N SER A 361 17.03 -2.97 7.27
CA SER A 361 16.39 -1.90 6.50
C SER A 361 17.01 -0.51 6.70
N THR A 362 17.64 -0.27 7.85
CA THR A 362 18.27 1.02 8.19
C THR A 362 19.76 1.07 7.89
N LEU A 363 20.39 -0.09 7.69
CA LEU A 363 21.81 -0.20 7.41
C LEU A 363 22.15 0.41 6.05
N LYS A 364 23.17 1.29 5.99
CA LYS A 364 23.71 1.80 4.73
C LYS A 364 24.83 0.90 4.23
N ASP A 365 25.03 0.89 2.92
CA ASP A 365 26.07 0.06 2.31
C ASP A 365 27.48 0.51 2.72
N GLU A 366 27.71 1.82 2.96
CA GLU A 366 29.00 2.31 3.45
C GLU A 366 29.34 1.80 4.87
N ASP A 367 28.33 1.72 5.74
CA ASP A 367 28.51 1.22 7.11
C ASP A 367 28.82 -0.28 7.11
N LEU A 368 28.17 -1.04 6.23
CA LEU A 368 28.39 -2.47 6.06
C LEU A 368 29.79 -2.77 5.49
N LEU A 369 30.26 -1.96 4.53
CA LEU A 369 31.61 -2.11 3.95
C LEU A 369 32.73 -1.93 4.99
N GLY A 370 32.48 -1.28 6.12
CA GLY A 370 33.42 -1.17 7.25
C GLY A 370 33.36 -2.32 8.27
N LYS A 371 32.68 -3.44 7.96
CA LYS A 371 32.43 -4.57 8.90
C LYS A 371 32.99 -5.91 8.43
N THR A 372 34.06 -5.89 7.64
CA THR A 372 34.69 -7.10 7.08
C THR A 372 35.01 -8.14 8.15
N ASP A 373 35.63 -7.76 9.26
CA ASP A 373 36.03 -8.69 10.33
C ASP A 373 34.85 -9.44 10.98
N LEU A 374 33.70 -8.77 11.13
CA LEU A 374 32.49 -9.38 11.69
C LEU A 374 31.88 -10.38 10.70
N LEU A 375 31.83 -10.01 9.42
CA LEU A 375 31.17 -10.80 8.37
C LEU A 375 32.01 -11.99 7.91
N ASN A 376 33.34 -11.89 7.99
CA ASN A 376 34.29 -12.91 7.57
C ASN A 376 34.55 -13.98 8.65
N GLN A 377 33.70 -14.08 9.67
CA GLN A 377 33.82 -15.14 10.68
C GLN A 377 33.41 -16.50 10.11
N GLU A 378 34.22 -17.53 10.34
CA GLU A 378 33.96 -18.92 9.88
C GLU A 378 32.73 -19.56 10.54
N ASP A 379 32.51 -19.30 11.83
CA ASP A 379 31.41 -19.90 12.60
C ASP A 379 30.26 -18.90 12.83
N SER A 380 29.12 -19.16 12.17
CA SER A 380 27.94 -18.30 12.25
C SER A 380 27.35 -18.15 13.66
N LYS A 381 27.67 -19.05 14.60
CA LYS A 381 27.25 -18.88 16.01
C LYS A 381 28.07 -17.82 16.72
N ASN A 382 29.36 -17.68 16.38
CA ASN A 382 30.22 -16.62 16.87
C ASN A 382 29.80 -15.29 16.24
N PHE A 383 29.45 -15.29 14.95
CA PHE A 383 28.89 -14.10 14.29
C PHE A 383 27.65 -13.60 15.01
N LEU A 384 26.67 -14.48 15.27
CA LEU A 384 25.44 -14.09 15.96
C LEU A 384 25.71 -13.62 17.39
N ARG A 385 26.66 -14.27 18.08
CA ARG A 385 27.08 -13.87 19.42
C ARG A 385 27.69 -12.47 19.40
N ASP A 386 28.64 -12.21 18.52
CA ASP A 386 29.40 -10.96 18.45
C ASP A 386 28.54 -9.81 17.90
N LEU A 387 27.56 -10.11 17.03
CA LEU A 387 26.49 -9.20 16.62
C LEU A 387 25.62 -8.72 17.81
N VAL A 388 25.56 -9.50 18.89
CA VAL A 388 24.64 -9.29 20.03
C VAL A 388 25.36 -8.88 21.33
N ASN A 389 26.57 -9.36 21.59
CA ASN A 389 27.21 -9.33 22.93
C ASN A 389 28.26 -8.26 23.19
N GLU A 390 28.89 -7.67 22.19
CA GLU A 390 29.99 -6.73 22.44
C GLU A 390 29.87 -5.55 21.53
N ASP A 391 29.42 -4.40 22.06
CA ASP A 391 29.55 -3.06 21.48
C ASP A 391 29.43 -3.01 19.94
N THR A 392 28.57 -3.86 19.37
CA THR A 392 28.52 -4.01 17.93
C THR A 392 27.76 -2.79 17.46
N PRO A 393 28.36 -1.91 16.64
CA PRO A 393 27.82 -0.57 16.36
C PRO A 393 26.51 -0.55 15.56
N LEU A 394 25.91 -1.74 15.35
CA LEU A 394 24.78 -2.05 14.51
C LEU A 394 23.46 -2.16 15.29
N LEU A 395 23.48 -2.58 16.57
CA LEU A 395 22.28 -2.70 17.43
C LEU A 395 22.39 -1.75 18.64
N LYS A 396 21.97 -0.49 18.46
CA LYS A 396 22.19 0.61 19.42
C LYS A 396 21.15 0.79 20.54
N GLU A 397 20.17 -0.11 20.71
CA GLU A 397 19.14 0.09 21.76
C GLU A 397 19.49 -0.60 23.09
N GLU A 398 19.40 0.17 24.18
CA GLU A 398 19.71 -0.20 25.57
C GLU A 398 18.54 -0.87 26.32
N ASP A 399 17.34 -1.01 25.73
CA ASP A 399 16.13 -1.33 26.51
C ASP A 399 15.61 -2.77 26.39
N ASP A 400 16.47 -3.81 26.36
CA ASP A 400 16.04 -5.15 26.82
C ASP A 400 17.20 -6.16 26.94
N LYS A 401 17.89 -6.09 28.08
CA LYS A 401 18.84 -7.12 28.54
C LYS A 401 18.22 -8.53 28.51
N GLU A 402 16.90 -8.62 28.75
CA GLU A 402 16.16 -9.89 28.77
C GLU A 402 16.07 -10.56 27.39
N TYR A 403 15.92 -9.79 26.29
CA TYR A 403 15.90 -10.37 24.94
C TYR A 403 17.28 -10.85 24.50
N LYS A 404 18.36 -10.12 24.84
CA LYS A 404 19.74 -10.55 24.55
C LYS A 404 20.10 -11.84 25.31
N GLU A 405 19.78 -11.90 26.60
CA GLU A 405 20.03 -13.08 27.44
C GLU A 405 19.22 -14.29 26.96
N ARG A 406 17.93 -14.12 26.59
CA ARG A 406 17.11 -15.21 26.03
C ARG A 406 17.55 -15.66 24.65
N LEU A 407 18.00 -14.75 23.78
CA LEU A 407 18.55 -15.11 22.47
C LEU A 407 19.80 -15.98 22.61
N LEU A 408 20.70 -15.61 23.51
CA LEU A 408 21.90 -16.39 23.81
C LEU A 408 21.56 -17.68 24.57
N GLY A 409 20.43 -17.72 25.27
CA GLY A 409 19.87 -18.90 25.91
C GLY A 409 19.16 -19.88 24.96
N LEU A 410 18.97 -19.54 23.67
CA LEU A 410 18.39 -20.47 22.69
C LEU A 410 19.30 -21.70 22.47
N PRO A 411 18.72 -22.86 22.10
CA PRO A 411 19.50 -24.05 21.72
C PRO A 411 20.55 -23.72 20.65
N GLU A 412 21.73 -24.36 20.74
CA GLU A 412 22.86 -24.10 19.83
C GLU A 412 22.48 -24.26 18.36
N GLU A 413 21.74 -25.31 18.01
CA GLU A 413 21.25 -25.55 16.64
C GLU A 413 20.40 -24.39 16.10
N LYS A 414 19.54 -23.79 16.94
CA LYS A 414 18.70 -22.66 16.53
C LYS A 414 19.54 -21.40 16.35
N ARG A 415 20.48 -21.13 17.26
CA ARG A 415 21.39 -19.97 17.16
C ARG A 415 22.26 -20.06 15.91
N GLN A 416 22.80 -21.25 15.62
CA GLN A 416 23.57 -21.49 14.40
C GLN A 416 22.74 -21.20 13.16
N LYS A 417 21.54 -21.77 13.04
CA LYS A 417 20.66 -21.56 11.88
C LYS A 417 20.29 -20.08 11.67
N ILE A 418 19.97 -19.37 12.76
CA ILE A 418 19.66 -17.93 12.69
C ILE A 418 20.91 -17.14 12.27
N GLY A 419 22.07 -17.47 12.84
CA GLY A 419 23.36 -16.87 12.48
C GLY A 419 23.66 -17.06 11.00
N GLU A 420 23.56 -18.29 10.48
CA GLU A 420 23.79 -18.62 9.08
C GLU A 420 22.88 -17.80 8.15
N GLU A 421 21.57 -17.76 8.44
CA GLU A 421 20.60 -17.02 7.64
C GLU A 421 20.90 -15.50 7.58
N VAL A 422 21.31 -14.90 8.71
CA VAL A 422 21.58 -13.46 8.82
C VAL A 422 22.93 -13.11 8.21
N GLN A 423 23.97 -13.88 8.56
CA GLN A 423 25.32 -13.71 8.04
C GLN A 423 25.31 -13.83 6.51
N GLN A 424 24.61 -14.83 5.95
CA GLN A 424 24.45 -14.98 4.51
C GLN A 424 23.87 -13.71 3.85
N ARG A 425 22.77 -13.15 4.38
CA ARG A 425 22.14 -11.95 3.80
C ARG A 425 23.05 -10.72 3.86
N LEU A 426 23.73 -10.52 4.99
CA LEU A 426 24.63 -9.39 5.16
C LEU A 426 25.90 -9.53 4.32
N CYS A 427 26.48 -10.74 4.23
CA CYS A 427 27.62 -11.04 3.35
C CYS A 427 27.23 -10.87 1.86
N GLU A 428 26.03 -11.31 1.46
CA GLU A 428 25.51 -11.08 0.10
C GLU A 428 25.43 -9.58 -0.21
N ARG A 429 24.82 -8.79 0.69
CA ARG A 429 24.69 -7.34 0.52
C ARG A 429 26.05 -6.64 0.50
N TYR A 430 26.94 -7.04 1.40
CA TYR A 430 28.32 -6.54 1.46
C TYR A 430 29.04 -6.79 0.14
N LEU A 431 29.00 -8.03 -0.35
CA LEU A 431 29.73 -8.42 -1.55
C LEU A 431 29.17 -7.72 -2.78
N LYS A 432 27.84 -7.57 -2.90
CA LYS A 432 27.21 -6.75 -3.95
C LYS A 432 27.69 -5.30 -3.92
N ALA A 433 27.67 -4.67 -2.74
CA ALA A 433 28.14 -3.29 -2.56
C ALA A 433 29.64 -3.14 -2.88
N LYS A 434 30.46 -4.10 -2.45
CA LYS A 434 31.91 -4.12 -2.70
C LYS A 434 32.22 -4.26 -4.19
N LEU A 435 31.56 -5.18 -4.87
CA LEU A 435 31.74 -5.38 -6.31
C LEU A 435 31.26 -4.17 -7.11
N LEU A 436 30.15 -3.55 -6.71
CA LEU A 436 29.65 -2.34 -7.36
C LEU A 436 30.61 -1.15 -7.19
N LYS A 437 31.20 -0.99 -6.00
CA LYS A 437 32.09 0.13 -5.66
C LYS A 437 33.52 -0.06 -6.17
N ASP A 438 34.15 -1.18 -5.82
CA ASP A 438 35.58 -1.43 -6.03
C ASP A 438 35.83 -2.19 -7.35
N GLY A 439 34.88 -3.01 -7.80
CA GLY A 439 35.05 -3.88 -8.97
C GLY A 439 36.14 -4.94 -8.76
N ILE A 440 36.76 -5.37 -9.87
CA ILE A 440 37.93 -6.25 -9.88
C ILE A 440 39.00 -5.59 -10.74
N ALA A 441 40.10 -5.16 -10.11
CA ALA A 441 41.13 -4.37 -10.76
C ALA A 441 41.90 -5.15 -11.85
N ASP A 442 42.09 -6.47 -11.68
CA ASP A 442 42.76 -7.32 -12.66
C ASP A 442 41.78 -7.71 -13.80
N PRO A 443 42.01 -7.26 -15.05
CA PRO A 443 41.10 -7.53 -16.16
C PRO A 443 40.96 -9.01 -16.51
N THR A 444 41.98 -9.81 -16.21
CA THR A 444 41.97 -11.27 -16.44
C THR A 444 41.05 -11.94 -15.43
N LYS A 445 41.23 -11.61 -14.14
CA LYS A 445 40.38 -12.14 -13.05
C LYS A 445 38.92 -11.70 -13.23
N PHE A 446 38.69 -10.44 -13.60
CA PHE A 446 37.36 -9.93 -13.94
C PHE A 446 36.66 -10.78 -15.01
N LYS A 447 37.34 -11.03 -16.14
CA LYS A 447 36.79 -11.85 -17.24
C LYS A 447 36.56 -13.31 -16.83
N ASP A 448 37.44 -13.86 -16.00
CA ASP A 448 37.29 -15.22 -15.48
C ASP A 448 36.02 -15.38 -14.64
N ILE A 449 35.71 -14.40 -13.77
CA ILE A 449 34.49 -14.41 -12.96
C ILE A 449 33.24 -14.34 -13.86
N LEU A 450 33.26 -13.51 -14.92
CA LEU A 450 32.13 -13.41 -15.86
C LEU A 450 31.90 -14.69 -16.68
N LYS A 451 32.93 -15.53 -16.87
CA LYS A 451 32.85 -16.81 -17.60
C LYS A 451 32.43 -17.99 -16.74
N ALA A 452 32.44 -17.84 -15.41
CA ALA A 452 32.06 -18.88 -14.48
C ALA A 452 30.60 -19.33 -14.68
N LYS A 453 30.36 -20.64 -14.66
CA LYS A 453 29.07 -21.24 -15.05
C LYS A 453 28.18 -21.67 -13.89
N ASN A 454 28.75 -21.80 -12.70
CA ASN A 454 28.07 -22.32 -11.51
C ASN A 454 28.61 -21.63 -10.25
N LYS A 455 27.93 -21.88 -9.11
CA LYS A 455 28.31 -21.35 -7.80
C LYS A 455 29.78 -21.60 -7.47
N THR A 456 30.26 -22.84 -7.61
CA THR A 456 31.62 -23.23 -7.21
C THR A 456 32.68 -22.45 -7.98
N GLU A 457 32.54 -22.36 -9.30
CA GLU A 457 33.44 -21.58 -10.15
C GLU A 457 33.41 -20.09 -9.78
N VAL A 458 32.23 -19.52 -9.50
CA VAL A 458 32.12 -18.10 -9.09
C VAL A 458 32.83 -17.85 -7.76
N ILE A 459 32.67 -18.74 -6.77
CA ILE A 459 33.37 -18.63 -5.48
C ILE A 459 34.88 -18.66 -5.69
N GLU A 460 35.41 -19.69 -6.37
CA GLU A 460 36.85 -19.84 -6.59
C GLU A 460 37.45 -18.61 -7.29
N LYS A 461 36.74 -18.09 -8.31
CA LYS A 461 37.20 -16.92 -9.07
C LYS A 461 37.06 -15.61 -8.29
N LEU A 462 36.02 -15.45 -7.46
CA LEU A 462 35.88 -14.29 -6.58
C LEU A 462 36.95 -14.27 -5.49
N LYS A 463 37.26 -15.42 -4.86
CA LYS A 463 38.34 -15.55 -3.87
C LYS A 463 39.70 -15.19 -4.47
N ALA A 464 39.95 -15.62 -5.71
CA ALA A 464 41.16 -15.24 -6.42
C ALA A 464 41.21 -13.73 -6.77
N GLY A 465 40.06 -13.07 -6.88
CA GLY A 465 39.92 -11.67 -7.27
C GLY A 465 39.81 -10.67 -6.12
N ILE A 466 39.46 -11.12 -4.92
CA ILE A 466 39.24 -10.30 -3.72
C ILE A 466 39.99 -10.95 -2.55
N ASP A 467 41.13 -10.39 -2.21
CA ASP A 467 41.97 -10.88 -1.10
C ASP A 467 41.28 -10.65 0.25
N ASP A 468 41.56 -11.51 1.26
CA ASP A 468 41.07 -11.43 2.65
C ASP A 468 39.53 -11.52 2.84
N HIS A 469 38.80 -12.12 1.91
CA HIS A 469 37.32 -12.23 1.96
C HIS A 469 36.80 -13.67 1.75
N GLU A 470 37.64 -14.68 2.01
CA GLU A 470 37.35 -16.07 1.64
C GLU A 470 36.07 -16.61 2.30
N ASP A 471 35.95 -16.52 3.63
CA ASP A 471 34.78 -16.99 4.36
C ASP A 471 33.55 -16.14 4.03
N LEU A 472 33.71 -14.82 3.92
CA LEU A 472 32.63 -13.92 3.52
C LEU A 472 32.03 -14.31 2.17
N ILE A 473 32.87 -14.65 1.19
CA ILE A 473 32.43 -15.09 -0.15
C ILE A 473 31.67 -16.43 -0.04
N ASP A 474 32.16 -17.37 0.78
CA ASP A 474 31.48 -18.66 0.98
C ASP A 474 30.07 -18.49 1.57
N HIS A 475 29.91 -17.55 2.51
CA HIS A 475 28.62 -17.19 3.09
C HIS A 475 27.74 -16.39 2.14
N ALA A 476 28.30 -15.51 1.30
CA ALA A 476 27.54 -14.64 0.40
C ALA A 476 26.94 -15.40 -0.79
N VAL A 477 27.69 -16.34 -1.38
CA VAL A 477 27.37 -16.93 -2.68
C VAL A 477 26.57 -18.22 -2.52
N THR A 478 25.39 -18.25 -3.14
CA THR A 478 24.45 -19.37 -3.14
C THR A 478 24.07 -19.79 -4.57
N GLU A 479 23.47 -20.97 -4.70
CA GLU A 479 22.95 -21.48 -5.97
C GLU A 479 21.91 -20.55 -6.61
N LYS A 480 21.24 -19.71 -5.81
CA LYS A 480 20.17 -18.82 -6.29
C LYS A 480 20.69 -17.45 -6.72
N ASN A 481 21.81 -16.98 -6.18
CA ASN A 481 22.27 -15.59 -6.32
C ASN A 481 23.63 -15.45 -7.04
N PHE A 482 24.35 -16.53 -7.36
CA PHE A 482 25.72 -16.42 -7.90
C PHE A 482 25.82 -15.55 -9.17
N ALA A 483 24.81 -15.61 -10.04
CA ALA A 483 24.74 -14.80 -11.26
C ALA A 483 24.55 -13.30 -10.96
N GLU A 484 23.99 -12.95 -9.80
CA GLU A 484 23.75 -11.55 -9.41
C GLU A 484 25.07 -10.82 -9.13
N PHE A 485 26.09 -11.49 -8.60
CA PHE A 485 27.43 -10.91 -8.42
C PHE A 485 28.11 -10.63 -9.77
N GLN A 486 27.90 -11.48 -10.77
CA GLN A 486 28.36 -11.22 -12.14
C GLN A 486 27.64 -10.00 -12.74
N VAL A 487 26.34 -9.81 -12.44
CA VAL A 487 25.59 -8.61 -12.84
C VAL A 487 26.10 -7.34 -12.14
N GLU A 488 26.43 -7.39 -10.84
CA GLU A 488 27.03 -6.23 -10.14
C GLU A 488 28.39 -5.84 -10.72
N LEU A 489 29.22 -6.81 -11.12
CA LEU A 489 30.46 -6.56 -11.85
C LEU A 489 30.22 -5.85 -13.20
N VAL A 490 29.17 -6.24 -13.92
CA VAL A 490 28.79 -5.56 -15.16
C VAL A 490 28.33 -4.12 -14.88
N LYS A 491 27.60 -3.87 -13.79
CA LYS A 491 27.23 -2.50 -13.39
C LYS A 491 28.45 -1.66 -13.05
N ASN A 492 29.39 -2.20 -12.27
CA ASN A 492 30.66 -1.52 -12.00
C ASN A 492 31.40 -1.20 -13.30
N PHE A 493 31.52 -2.16 -14.22
CA PHE A 493 32.11 -1.93 -15.53
C PHE A 493 31.43 -0.78 -16.29
N ILE A 494 30.10 -0.76 -16.32
CA ILE A 494 29.33 0.35 -16.93
C ILE A 494 29.69 1.69 -16.26
N HIS A 495 29.79 1.75 -14.93
CA HIS A 495 30.17 2.98 -14.21
C HIS A 495 31.59 3.44 -14.52
N GLN A 496 32.49 2.52 -14.87
CA GLN A 496 33.87 2.84 -15.24
C GLN A 496 34.04 3.23 -16.72
N MET A 497 33.06 2.92 -17.59
CA MET A 497 33.12 3.32 -19.00
C MET A 497 33.28 4.84 -19.14
N GLY A 498 34.32 5.27 -19.85
CA GLY A 498 34.57 6.69 -20.16
C GLY A 498 35.15 7.55 -19.02
N ARG A 499 35.69 6.96 -17.92
CA ARG A 499 36.20 7.71 -16.75
C ARG A 499 37.67 8.19 -16.79
N GLU A 500 38.43 7.97 -17.86
CA GLU A 500 39.81 8.51 -18.01
C GLU A 500 39.95 9.45 -19.22
N PRO A 501 40.82 10.48 -19.15
CA PRO A 501 40.50 11.87 -18.81
C PRO A 501 39.49 12.57 -19.75
N ARG A 502 39.07 11.92 -20.85
CA ARG A 502 37.90 12.28 -21.66
C ARG A 502 37.24 10.99 -22.15
N PRO A 503 35.91 10.84 -22.06
CA PRO A 503 35.23 9.64 -22.55
C PRO A 503 35.51 9.48 -24.04
N SER A 504 35.99 8.30 -24.44
CA SER A 504 36.22 8.01 -25.86
C SER A 504 34.87 8.08 -26.59
N GLU A 505 34.85 8.59 -27.83
CA GLU A 505 33.62 8.61 -28.65
C GLU A 505 33.01 7.21 -28.76
N GLY A 506 33.85 6.17 -28.78
CA GLY A 506 33.44 4.77 -28.79
C GLY A 506 32.68 4.34 -27.54
N ASP A 507 33.04 4.84 -26.35
CA ASP A 507 32.33 4.51 -25.10
C ASP A 507 30.95 5.16 -25.04
N LEU A 508 30.84 6.40 -25.51
CA LEU A 508 29.56 7.11 -25.62
C LEU A 508 28.63 6.42 -26.62
N GLU A 509 29.15 6.03 -27.78
CA GLU A 509 28.37 5.29 -28.78
C GLU A 509 27.95 3.91 -28.26
N ASN A 510 28.83 3.19 -27.55
CA ASN A 510 28.49 1.91 -26.94
C ASN A 510 27.40 2.03 -25.85
N LEU A 511 27.49 3.03 -24.98
CA LEU A 511 26.46 3.29 -23.96
C LEU A 511 25.14 3.72 -24.60
N LYS A 512 25.18 4.54 -25.65
CA LYS A 512 23.99 4.94 -26.40
C LYS A 512 23.30 3.74 -27.04
N ASP A 513 24.05 2.91 -27.78
CA ASP A 513 23.55 1.69 -28.41
C ASP A 513 22.91 0.76 -27.38
N LEU A 514 23.64 0.44 -26.30
CA LEU A 514 23.16 -0.43 -25.24
C LEU A 514 21.89 0.11 -24.56
N GLY A 515 21.78 1.42 -24.38
CA GLY A 515 20.62 2.08 -23.79
C GLY A 515 19.35 2.02 -24.65
N GLN A 516 19.48 1.73 -25.96
CA GLN A 516 18.38 1.64 -26.92
C GLN A 516 17.90 0.20 -27.17
N ILE A 517 18.71 -0.81 -26.85
CA ILE A 517 18.36 -2.21 -27.10
C ILE A 517 17.34 -2.70 -26.06
N ASP A 518 16.11 -2.96 -26.50
CA ASP A 518 15.02 -3.48 -25.65
C ASP A 518 14.93 -5.03 -25.63
N ASN A 519 15.67 -5.72 -26.49
CA ASN A 519 15.71 -7.18 -26.57
C ASN A 519 16.89 -7.77 -25.77
N LEU A 520 16.63 -8.76 -24.90
CA LEU A 520 17.66 -9.39 -24.07
C LEU A 520 18.80 -10.02 -24.89
N LYS A 521 18.51 -10.73 -25.99
CA LYS A 521 19.55 -11.41 -26.77
C LYS A 521 20.48 -10.42 -27.45
N ASP A 522 19.91 -9.37 -28.04
CA ASP A 522 20.70 -8.32 -28.69
C ASP A 522 21.56 -7.58 -27.65
N PHE A 523 21.01 -7.36 -26.44
CA PHE A 523 21.73 -6.77 -25.33
C PHE A 523 22.89 -7.65 -24.88
N GLN A 524 22.66 -8.96 -24.68
CA GLN A 524 23.69 -9.92 -24.31
C GLN A 524 24.82 -9.99 -25.35
N VAL A 525 24.48 -9.98 -26.65
CA VAL A 525 25.48 -10.02 -27.73
C VAL A 525 26.36 -8.77 -27.70
N LYS A 526 25.75 -7.58 -27.66
CA LYS A 526 26.49 -6.31 -27.63
C LYS A 526 27.32 -6.19 -26.33
N MET A 527 26.77 -6.57 -25.19
CA MET A 527 27.46 -6.53 -23.90
C MET A 527 28.65 -7.50 -23.85
N ALA A 528 28.49 -8.73 -24.38
CA ALA A 528 29.60 -9.68 -24.49
C ALA A 528 30.74 -9.15 -25.38
N GLN A 529 30.40 -8.49 -26.50
CA GLN A 529 31.38 -7.85 -27.37
C GLN A 529 32.17 -6.76 -26.63
N ILE A 530 31.49 -5.89 -25.87
CA ILE A 530 32.12 -4.79 -25.12
C ILE A 530 33.02 -5.33 -24.00
N LEU A 531 32.56 -6.35 -23.26
CA LEU A 531 33.32 -6.98 -22.17
C LEU A 531 34.48 -7.87 -22.69
N GLY A 532 34.52 -8.17 -23.99
CA GLY A 532 35.49 -9.09 -24.58
C GLY A 532 35.30 -10.54 -24.10
N THR A 533 34.05 -10.97 -23.92
CA THR A 533 33.65 -12.34 -23.56
C THR A 533 32.88 -12.99 -24.70
N GLU A 534 32.81 -14.33 -24.74
CA GLU A 534 32.05 -15.03 -25.79
C GLU A 534 30.54 -14.87 -25.61
N LYS A 535 30.06 -14.91 -24.36
CA LYS A 535 28.65 -14.84 -23.98
C LYS A 535 28.50 -14.27 -22.57
N VAL A 536 27.34 -13.68 -22.30
CA VAL A 536 26.90 -13.21 -20.97
C VAL A 536 25.51 -13.78 -20.63
N ASP A 537 25.36 -15.10 -20.79
CA ASP A 537 24.08 -15.80 -20.63
C ASP A 537 23.51 -15.71 -19.19
N PHE A 538 24.32 -15.29 -18.21
CA PHE A 538 23.91 -15.07 -16.82
C PHE A 538 22.97 -13.86 -16.66
N ILE A 539 23.02 -12.87 -17.57
CA ILE A 539 22.10 -11.72 -17.59
C ILE A 539 20.72 -12.21 -18.05
N LYS A 540 19.67 -11.99 -17.26
CA LYS A 540 18.29 -12.40 -17.56
C LYS A 540 17.38 -11.21 -17.80
N ASP A 541 16.16 -11.46 -18.27
CA ASP A 541 15.13 -10.42 -18.51
C ASP A 541 14.85 -9.56 -17.27
N LYS A 542 14.95 -10.15 -16.06
CA LYS A 542 14.77 -9.43 -14.79
C LYS A 542 15.84 -8.36 -14.55
N ASP A 543 17.04 -8.54 -15.10
CA ASP A 543 18.21 -7.69 -14.85
C ASP A 543 18.28 -6.53 -15.86
N LEU A 544 17.71 -6.72 -17.05
CA LEU A 544 17.78 -5.78 -18.17
C LEU A 544 17.31 -4.36 -17.80
N PRO A 545 16.17 -4.14 -17.11
CA PRO A 545 15.72 -2.79 -16.78
C PRO A 545 16.70 -2.04 -15.85
N ALA A 546 17.32 -2.74 -14.91
CA ALA A 546 18.30 -2.15 -13.99
C ALA A 546 19.59 -1.79 -14.73
N LEU A 547 20.12 -2.72 -15.54
CA LEU A 547 21.32 -2.49 -16.35
C LEU A 547 21.11 -1.34 -17.35
N GLN A 548 19.98 -1.31 -18.06
CA GLN A 548 19.66 -0.21 -18.97
C GLN A 548 19.54 1.13 -18.25
N LYS A 549 19.04 1.14 -17.00
CA LYS A 549 19.02 2.37 -16.19
C LYS A 549 20.44 2.83 -15.88
N GLU A 550 21.32 1.94 -15.41
CA GLU A 550 22.73 2.28 -15.15
C GLU A 550 23.44 2.79 -16.41
N ILE A 551 23.18 2.17 -17.57
CA ILE A 551 23.72 2.62 -18.87
C ILE A 551 23.25 4.03 -19.21
N ARG A 552 21.95 4.31 -19.12
CA ARG A 552 21.41 5.65 -19.40
C ARG A 552 21.93 6.69 -18.41
N MET A 553 22.07 6.31 -17.13
CA MET A 553 22.67 7.17 -16.11
C MET A 553 24.11 7.50 -16.47
N GLN A 554 24.95 6.50 -16.74
CA GLN A 554 26.34 6.73 -17.12
C GLN A 554 26.44 7.56 -18.40
N HIS A 555 25.64 7.27 -19.44
CA HIS A 555 25.65 8.03 -20.68
C HIS A 555 25.31 9.51 -20.43
N PHE A 556 24.27 9.78 -19.62
CA PHE A 556 23.88 11.13 -19.24
C PHE A 556 24.97 11.85 -18.44
N GLN A 557 25.59 11.15 -17.49
CA GLN A 557 26.70 11.63 -16.68
C GLN A 557 27.90 12.04 -17.56
N LEU A 558 28.29 11.22 -18.54
CA LEU A 558 29.36 11.55 -19.48
C LEU A 558 28.98 12.68 -20.44
N MET A 559 27.72 12.78 -20.85
CA MET A 559 27.24 13.91 -21.64
C MET A 559 27.35 15.23 -20.87
N ILE A 560 27.07 15.22 -19.55
CA ILE A 560 27.30 16.38 -18.67
C ILE A 560 28.79 16.68 -18.59
N GLU A 561 29.63 15.68 -18.33
CA GLU A 561 31.09 15.84 -18.23
C GLU A 561 31.66 16.50 -19.50
N ASN A 562 31.22 16.04 -20.68
CA ASN A 562 31.62 16.62 -21.97
C ASN A 562 31.05 18.02 -22.23
N SER A 563 29.85 18.31 -21.73
CA SER A 563 29.13 19.55 -22.09
C SER A 563 29.36 20.69 -21.10
N SER A 564 29.75 20.38 -19.86
CA SER A 564 29.95 21.31 -18.75
C SER A 564 31.40 21.38 -18.32
N ARG A 565 32.01 22.58 -18.43
CA ARG A 565 33.36 22.83 -17.89
C ARG A 565 33.50 22.72 -16.37
N LEU A 566 32.39 22.64 -15.63
CA LEU A 566 32.42 22.45 -14.18
C LEU A 566 32.51 20.96 -13.80
N GLY A 567 32.39 20.05 -14.77
CA GLY A 567 32.30 18.61 -14.54
C GLY A 567 30.96 18.18 -13.93
N ILE A 568 30.78 16.87 -13.84
CA ILE A 568 29.57 16.18 -13.38
C ILE A 568 29.18 16.49 -11.94
N LYS A 569 30.16 16.64 -11.04
CA LYS A 569 29.92 16.84 -9.60
C LYS A 569 29.17 18.15 -9.30
N ALA A 570 29.36 19.18 -10.12
CA ALA A 570 28.63 20.43 -10.02
C ALA A 570 27.14 20.29 -10.39
N HIS A 571 26.76 19.19 -11.07
CA HIS A 571 25.42 18.90 -11.58
C HIS A 571 24.79 17.67 -10.88
N SER A 572 24.97 17.57 -9.57
CA SER A 572 24.47 16.45 -8.77
C SER A 572 22.94 16.41 -8.73
N GLU A 573 22.27 17.56 -8.61
CA GLU A 573 20.80 17.65 -8.57
C GLU A 573 20.21 17.28 -9.93
N LEU A 574 20.82 17.74 -11.03
CA LEU A 574 20.43 17.34 -12.37
C LEU A 574 20.54 15.82 -12.57
N THR A 575 21.66 15.24 -12.15
CA THR A 575 21.92 13.80 -12.28
C THR A 575 20.92 12.98 -11.45
N GLN A 576 20.65 13.40 -10.22
CA GLN A 576 19.67 12.77 -9.35
C GLN A 576 18.26 12.85 -9.95
N LEU A 577 17.84 14.04 -10.41
CA LEU A 577 16.52 14.25 -11.01
C LEU A 577 16.35 13.37 -12.27
N PHE A 578 17.36 13.31 -13.15
CA PHE A 578 17.34 12.45 -14.34
C PHE A 578 17.10 10.98 -13.97
N GLY A 579 17.74 10.49 -12.90
CA GLY A 579 17.56 9.12 -12.41
C GLY A 579 16.15 8.77 -11.91
N THR A 580 15.33 9.78 -11.62
CA THR A 580 13.91 9.62 -11.21
C THR A 580 12.92 9.68 -12.39
N LEU A 581 13.36 10.11 -13.57
CA LEU A 581 12.48 10.24 -14.74
C LEU A 581 12.04 8.87 -15.30
N PRO A 582 10.85 8.78 -15.94
CA PRO A 582 10.43 7.58 -16.64
C PRO A 582 11.44 7.17 -17.73
N PRO A 583 11.65 5.85 -18.01
CA PRO A 583 12.62 5.38 -19.00
C PRO A 583 12.48 6.01 -20.38
N ALA A 584 11.25 6.22 -20.85
CA ALA A 584 10.99 6.87 -22.14
C ALA A 584 11.52 8.32 -22.18
N LYS A 585 11.41 9.05 -21.07
CA LYS A 585 11.90 10.42 -20.96
C LYS A 585 13.42 10.47 -20.82
N GLN A 586 14.00 9.52 -20.09
CA GLN A 586 15.46 9.35 -20.04
C GLN A 586 16.03 9.12 -21.45
N LYS A 587 15.41 8.22 -22.23
CA LYS A 587 15.80 7.94 -23.64
C LYS A 587 15.73 9.20 -24.51
N GLU A 588 14.63 9.95 -24.46
CA GLU A 588 14.45 11.20 -25.21
C GLU A 588 15.56 12.23 -24.92
N ILE A 589 15.96 12.37 -23.65
CA ILE A 589 16.98 13.34 -23.22
C ILE A 589 18.38 12.91 -23.68
N VAL A 590 18.75 11.64 -23.52
CA VAL A 590 20.09 11.15 -23.93
C VAL A 590 20.26 11.02 -25.44
N GLU A 591 19.17 10.99 -26.21
CA GLU A 591 19.21 11.02 -27.67
C GLU A 591 19.58 12.38 -28.25
N ASN A 592 19.40 13.46 -27.48
CA ASN A 592 19.61 14.83 -27.96
C ASN A 592 20.50 15.66 -27.02
N PRO A 593 21.80 15.77 -27.32
CA PRO A 593 22.75 16.57 -26.54
C PRO A 593 22.33 18.04 -26.33
N LYS A 594 21.56 18.63 -27.27
CA LYS A 594 21.07 20.01 -27.15
C LYS A 594 20.08 20.19 -26.00
N ILE A 595 19.30 19.15 -25.68
CA ILE A 595 18.36 19.17 -24.56
C ILE A 595 19.13 19.26 -23.23
N VAL A 596 20.19 18.47 -23.08
CA VAL A 596 21.01 18.48 -21.86
C VAL A 596 21.67 19.83 -21.64
N SER A 597 22.22 20.44 -22.70
CA SER A 597 22.73 21.80 -22.63
C SER A 597 21.68 22.83 -22.23
N SER A 598 20.44 22.69 -22.71
CA SER A 598 19.33 23.59 -22.37
C SER A 598 18.89 23.45 -20.91
N ILE A 599 18.88 22.22 -20.38
CA ILE A 599 18.51 21.94 -18.98
C ILE A 599 19.59 22.42 -18.00
N MET A 600 20.87 22.20 -18.31
CA MET A 600 22.00 22.59 -17.43
C MET A 600 22.19 24.10 -17.26
N ASN A 601 21.65 24.91 -18.17
CA ASN A 601 21.90 26.36 -18.21
C ASN A 601 20.63 27.20 -17.99
N SER A 602 19.45 26.57 -17.87
CA SER A 602 18.20 27.32 -17.73
C SER A 602 17.92 27.66 -16.26
N PRO A 603 17.76 28.95 -15.92
CA PRO A 603 17.27 29.36 -14.61
C PRO A 603 15.74 29.34 -14.51
N GLU A 604 15.03 29.10 -15.62
CA GLU A 604 13.57 29.21 -15.70
C GLU A 604 12.86 27.88 -15.45
N LYS A 605 11.97 27.85 -14.45
CA LYS A 605 11.20 26.66 -14.07
C LYS A 605 10.37 26.10 -15.23
N ASP A 606 9.74 26.96 -16.02
CA ASP A 606 8.85 26.53 -17.10
C ASP A 606 9.63 25.89 -18.26
N VAL A 607 10.83 26.41 -18.57
CA VAL A 607 11.74 25.81 -19.55
C VAL A 607 12.23 24.44 -19.06
N LEU A 608 12.61 24.32 -17.79
CA LEU A 608 13.01 23.04 -17.22
C LEU A 608 11.85 22.03 -17.24
N LYS A 609 10.63 22.44 -16.89
CA LYS A 609 9.43 21.59 -16.96
C LYS A 609 9.03 21.20 -18.38
N HIS A 610 9.28 22.06 -19.37
CA HIS A 610 9.06 21.71 -20.77
C HIS A 610 9.90 20.50 -21.19
N TYR A 611 11.18 20.48 -20.82
CA TYR A 611 12.09 19.40 -21.19
C TYR A 611 12.03 18.19 -20.25
N LEU A 612 11.83 18.38 -18.95
CA LEU A 612 11.85 17.30 -17.94
C LEU A 612 10.45 16.73 -17.64
N GLY A 613 9.39 17.42 -18.06
CA GLY A 613 8.01 17.11 -17.72
C GLY A 613 7.57 17.74 -16.40
N ASN A 614 6.42 17.29 -15.88
CA ASN A 614 5.84 17.82 -14.64
C ASN A 614 6.50 17.26 -13.38
N VAL A 615 7.80 17.55 -13.20
CA VAL A 615 8.62 17.16 -12.04
C VAL A 615 8.99 18.39 -11.20
N ASN A 616 9.39 18.18 -9.95
CA ASN A 616 9.92 19.25 -9.11
C ASN A 616 11.34 19.61 -9.58
N VAL A 617 11.54 20.88 -9.95
CA VAL A 617 12.80 21.40 -10.52
C VAL A 617 13.46 22.44 -9.62
N ASP A 618 12.99 22.63 -8.38
CA ASP A 618 13.40 23.74 -7.52
C ASP A 618 14.88 23.68 -7.12
N GLU A 619 15.39 22.50 -6.75
CA GLU A 619 16.82 22.32 -6.42
C GLU A 619 17.70 22.44 -7.67
N LEU A 620 17.23 21.97 -8.82
CA LEU A 620 17.93 22.15 -10.09
C LEU A 620 18.05 23.63 -10.49
N VAL A 621 17.03 24.45 -10.25
CA VAL A 621 17.12 25.91 -10.50
C VAL A 621 18.18 26.55 -9.62
N LYS A 622 18.28 26.14 -8.34
CA LYS A 622 19.33 26.64 -7.43
C LYS A 622 20.72 26.18 -7.87
N GLU A 623 20.86 24.92 -8.25
CA GLU A 623 22.10 24.37 -8.81
C GLU A 623 22.55 25.14 -10.05
N ASN A 624 21.65 25.36 -11.02
CA ASN A 624 21.96 26.12 -12.23
C ASN A 624 22.39 27.56 -11.92
N ALA A 625 21.66 28.25 -11.03
CA ALA A 625 21.99 29.61 -10.61
C ALA A 625 23.35 29.71 -9.89
N ARG A 626 23.66 28.71 -9.04
CA ARG A 626 24.96 28.56 -8.37
C ARG A 626 26.08 28.32 -9.39
N ASN A 627 25.87 27.37 -10.31
CA ASN A 627 26.86 27.00 -11.32
C ASN A 627 27.16 28.17 -12.28
N ASP A 628 26.16 29.00 -12.60
CA ASP A 628 26.34 30.20 -13.41
C ASP A 628 27.21 31.27 -12.75
N LYS A 629 27.32 31.28 -11.41
CA LYS A 629 28.24 32.15 -10.68
C LYS A 629 29.67 31.64 -10.76
N PHE A 630 29.89 30.34 -10.55
CA PHE A 630 31.21 29.71 -10.70
C PHE A 630 31.76 29.85 -12.12
N LYS A 631 30.88 29.80 -13.12
CA LYS A 631 31.20 30.09 -14.53
C LYS A 631 31.78 31.51 -14.77
N LYS A 632 31.74 32.43 -13.82
CA LYS A 632 32.31 33.79 -13.99
C LYS A 632 33.75 33.94 -13.52
N ILE A 633 34.33 32.88 -12.94
CA ILE A 633 35.73 32.87 -12.49
C ILE A 633 36.67 32.79 -13.70
N GLU A 634 37.69 33.65 -13.70
CA GLU A 634 38.65 33.86 -14.80
C GLU A 634 39.81 32.85 -14.84
N ASN A 635 39.50 31.60 -14.49
CA ASN A 635 40.34 30.43 -14.71
C ASN A 635 39.43 29.19 -14.65
N SER A 636 39.37 28.40 -15.73
CA SER A 636 38.42 27.28 -15.82
C SER A 636 38.67 26.19 -14.78
N ALA A 637 39.93 25.89 -14.46
CA ALA A 637 40.30 24.88 -13.47
C ALA A 637 39.97 25.33 -12.04
N ILE A 638 40.18 26.62 -11.71
CA ILE A 638 39.74 27.18 -10.43
C ILE A 638 38.20 27.14 -10.33
N ALA A 639 37.48 27.51 -11.40
CA ALA A 639 36.02 27.46 -11.44
C ALA A 639 35.50 26.04 -11.16
N GLN A 640 36.11 25.03 -11.79
CA GLN A 640 35.78 23.62 -11.60
C GLN A 640 36.08 23.14 -10.18
N ALA A 641 37.27 23.46 -9.63
CA ALA A 641 37.65 23.06 -8.28
C ALA A 641 36.72 23.66 -7.21
N LEU A 642 36.35 24.95 -7.36
CA LEU A 642 35.42 25.62 -6.44
C LEU A 642 33.98 25.08 -6.57
N ALA A 643 33.50 24.82 -7.78
CA ALA A 643 32.15 24.29 -8.00
C ALA A 643 31.99 22.85 -7.47
N ASN A 644 33.06 22.07 -7.46
CA ASN A 644 33.10 20.68 -7.00
C ASN A 644 33.53 20.53 -5.53
N TYR A 645 33.59 21.63 -4.78
CA TYR A 645 33.96 21.64 -3.37
C TYR A 645 32.86 21.04 -2.49
N ASP A 646 33.27 20.26 -1.49
CA ASP A 646 32.40 19.59 -0.52
C ASP A 646 32.75 20.06 0.90
N PRO A 647 31.82 20.67 1.68
CA PRO A 647 30.39 20.86 1.38
C PRO A 647 30.12 21.96 0.33
N PRO A 648 29.05 21.83 -0.49
CA PRO A 648 28.73 22.80 -1.51
C PRO A 648 28.42 24.19 -0.92
N PHE A 649 28.94 25.24 -1.56
CA PHE A 649 28.69 26.64 -1.20
C PHE A 649 28.33 27.48 -2.42
N ASP A 650 27.89 28.72 -2.19
CA ASP A 650 27.50 29.65 -3.25
C ASP A 650 28.36 30.92 -3.22
N LEU A 651 28.54 31.56 -4.37
CA LEU A 651 29.34 32.78 -4.53
C LEU A 651 28.47 34.04 -4.54
N THR A 652 28.99 35.12 -3.97
CA THR A 652 28.45 36.46 -4.17
C THR A 652 29.13 37.16 -5.36
N SER A 653 28.46 38.13 -5.97
CA SER A 653 29.07 38.95 -7.04
C SER A 653 30.36 39.64 -6.60
N ARG A 654 30.45 40.02 -5.31
CA ARG A 654 31.66 40.61 -4.73
C ARG A 654 32.81 39.60 -4.65
N GLN A 655 32.55 38.40 -4.18
CA GLN A 655 33.58 37.35 -4.11
C GLN A 655 34.11 36.98 -5.49
N ILE A 656 33.25 36.93 -6.53
CA ILE A 656 33.69 36.70 -7.92
C ILE A 656 34.69 37.79 -8.35
N LEU A 657 34.38 39.07 -8.11
CA LEU A 657 35.28 40.17 -8.43
C LEU A 657 36.59 40.10 -7.65
N GLU A 658 36.52 39.76 -6.35
CA GLU A 658 37.71 39.65 -5.51
C GLU A 658 38.60 38.45 -5.89
N ILE A 659 38.03 37.34 -6.36
CA ILE A 659 38.78 36.18 -6.88
C ILE A 659 39.42 36.52 -8.22
N ASN A 660 38.66 37.12 -9.15
CA ASN A 660 39.20 37.51 -10.45
C ASN A 660 40.32 38.54 -10.30
N GLY A 661 40.21 39.49 -9.36
CA GLY A 661 41.31 40.40 -9.03
C GLY A 661 42.58 39.68 -8.55
N VAL A 662 42.47 38.59 -7.78
CA VAL A 662 43.64 37.77 -7.40
C VAL A 662 44.24 37.05 -8.62
N ILE A 663 43.42 36.62 -9.58
CA ILE A 663 43.88 36.01 -10.83
C ILE A 663 44.61 37.05 -11.70
N GLU A 664 44.03 38.24 -11.86
CA GLU A 664 44.63 39.36 -12.59
C GLU A 664 45.95 39.82 -11.95
N ASP A 665 46.00 39.98 -10.63
CA ASP A 665 47.23 40.38 -9.91
C ASP A 665 48.37 39.37 -10.10
N ALA A 666 48.04 38.09 -10.31
CA ALA A 666 48.99 37.00 -10.52
C ALA A 666 49.43 36.83 -11.99
N THR A 667 49.13 37.77 -12.89
CA THR A 667 49.43 37.66 -14.34
C THR A 667 50.89 37.28 -14.63
N ARG A 668 51.85 37.75 -13.83
CA ARG A 668 53.29 37.51 -14.01
C ARG A 668 53.86 36.43 -13.08
N ASP A 669 53.01 35.77 -12.30
CA ASP A 669 53.43 34.76 -11.34
C ASP A 669 53.57 33.39 -12.02
N ASP A 670 54.68 32.70 -11.75
CA ASP A 670 54.86 31.31 -12.17
C ASP A 670 54.18 30.36 -11.16
N LEU A 671 52.95 29.97 -11.48
CA LEU A 671 52.16 29.04 -10.66
C LEU A 671 52.66 27.59 -10.69
N THR A 672 53.71 27.26 -11.45
CA THR A 672 54.39 25.95 -11.33
C THR A 672 55.29 25.89 -10.08
N VAL A 673 55.64 27.05 -9.53
CA VAL A 673 56.42 27.18 -8.30
C VAL A 673 55.51 26.98 -7.08
N GLU A 674 55.81 25.95 -6.30
CA GLU A 674 55.01 25.51 -5.14
C GLU A 674 54.65 26.62 -4.17
N ARG A 675 55.63 27.45 -3.79
CA ARG A 675 55.40 28.54 -2.85
C ARG A 675 54.42 29.59 -3.42
N THR A 676 54.65 29.99 -4.67
CA THR A 676 53.83 30.96 -5.39
C THR A 676 52.39 30.45 -5.55
N TYR A 677 52.23 29.18 -5.92
CA TYR A 677 50.92 28.54 -6.02
C TYR A 677 50.17 28.52 -4.68
N ILE A 678 50.83 28.13 -3.59
CA ILE A 678 50.20 28.09 -2.26
C ILE A 678 49.77 29.49 -1.82
N ASP A 679 50.62 30.50 -2.00
CA ASP A 679 50.29 31.89 -1.64
C ASP A 679 49.12 32.42 -2.52
N PHE A 680 49.07 32.06 -3.81
CA PHE A 680 47.97 32.36 -4.72
C PHE A 680 46.64 31.73 -4.27
N ILE A 681 46.62 30.43 -3.97
CA ILE A 681 45.42 29.72 -3.48
C ILE A 681 44.98 30.22 -2.10
N GLU A 682 45.92 30.58 -1.22
CA GLU A 682 45.62 31.18 0.09
C GLU A 682 44.94 32.55 -0.06
N ASN A 683 45.37 33.37 -1.03
CA ASN A 683 44.71 34.65 -1.33
C ASN A 683 43.26 34.43 -1.77
N ILE A 684 42.98 33.44 -2.62
CA ILE A 684 41.62 33.06 -3.02
C ILE A 684 40.80 32.59 -1.80
N ARG A 685 41.37 31.72 -0.95
CA ARG A 685 40.71 31.25 0.29
C ARG A 685 40.31 32.42 1.19
N ASN A 686 41.20 33.40 1.35
CA ASN A 686 40.98 34.56 2.20
C ASN A 686 39.82 35.44 1.71
N LYS A 687 39.57 35.50 0.39
CA LYS A 687 38.37 36.18 -0.18
C LYS A 687 37.08 35.39 0.06
N LEU A 688 37.17 34.06 0.10
CA LEU A 688 36.04 33.17 0.30
C LEU A 688 35.62 33.02 1.78
N GLY A 689 36.57 33.17 2.71
CA GLY A 689 36.31 32.99 4.15
C GLY A 689 36.08 31.52 4.56
N ILE A 690 36.63 30.57 3.79
CA ILE A 690 36.46 29.12 4.00
C ILE A 690 37.58 28.55 4.90
N GLU A 691 37.23 27.52 5.67
CA GLU A 691 38.15 26.78 6.54
C GLU A 691 39.29 26.13 5.74
N LYS A 692 40.51 26.19 6.31
CA LYS A 692 41.75 25.90 5.59
C LYS A 692 41.89 24.43 5.19
N THR A 693 41.50 23.50 6.06
CA THR A 693 41.82 22.08 5.92
C THR A 693 41.18 21.45 4.70
N ASN A 694 39.86 21.58 4.55
CA ASN A 694 39.13 20.99 3.42
C ASN A 694 39.40 21.75 2.12
N PHE A 695 39.59 23.07 2.19
CA PHE A 695 39.91 23.91 1.03
C PHE A 695 41.25 23.50 0.41
N TYR A 696 42.29 23.34 1.22
CA TYR A 696 43.62 22.98 0.73
C TYR A 696 43.63 21.63 0.01
N LYS A 697 42.88 20.66 0.53
CA LYS A 697 42.72 19.34 -0.11
C LYS A 697 42.10 19.44 -1.51
N ALA A 698 41.11 20.30 -1.71
CA ALA A 698 40.47 20.50 -3.02
C ALA A 698 41.41 21.12 -4.08
N PHE A 699 42.49 21.77 -3.64
CA PHE A 699 43.51 22.39 -4.50
C PHE A 699 44.87 21.65 -4.47
N ASN A 700 44.88 20.38 -4.03
CA ASN A 700 46.06 19.51 -3.92
C ASN A 700 47.18 20.05 -3.01
N ILE A 701 46.82 20.69 -1.89
CA ILE A 701 47.74 21.17 -0.86
C ILE A 701 47.57 20.32 0.41
N VAL A 702 48.66 19.74 0.91
CA VAL A 702 48.72 18.97 2.17
C VAL A 702 49.68 19.64 3.13
N GLY A 703 49.15 20.22 4.21
CA GLY A 703 49.94 21.07 5.11
C GLY A 703 50.38 22.36 4.41
N ASN A 704 51.69 22.48 4.15
CA ASN A 704 52.30 23.59 3.39
C ASN A 704 53.03 23.10 2.12
N ASN A 705 52.74 21.88 1.66
CA ASN A 705 53.37 21.28 0.48
C ASN A 705 52.30 20.77 -0.51
N PHE A 706 52.71 20.45 -1.74
CA PHE A 706 51.88 19.70 -2.69
C PHE A 706 51.60 18.26 -2.22
N ASP A 707 50.41 17.74 -2.54
CA ASP A 707 50.11 16.32 -2.38
C ASP A 707 50.99 15.47 -3.33
N PRO A 708 51.82 14.54 -2.82
CA PRO A 708 52.71 13.72 -3.64
C PRO A 708 51.99 12.68 -4.51
N LEU A 709 50.68 12.43 -4.30
CA LEU A 709 49.94 11.37 -5.01
C LEU A 709 49.14 11.86 -6.22
N THR A 710 48.83 13.16 -6.36
CA THR A 710 48.17 13.72 -7.55
C THR A 710 48.39 15.24 -7.65
N LYS A 711 49.06 15.72 -8.72
CA LYS A 711 49.17 17.15 -9.05
C LYS A 711 48.14 17.65 -10.07
N SER A 712 47.18 16.82 -10.47
CA SER A 712 46.32 17.09 -11.64
C SER A 712 45.55 18.42 -11.59
N THR A 713 45.01 18.83 -10.44
CA THR A 713 44.29 20.12 -10.33
C THR A 713 45.24 21.30 -10.32
N ALA A 714 46.35 21.22 -9.59
CA ALA A 714 47.36 22.28 -9.54
C ALA A 714 48.01 22.50 -10.91
N ASP A 715 48.34 21.41 -11.61
CA ASP A 715 48.87 21.44 -12.98
C ASP A 715 47.84 22.04 -13.95
N ALA A 716 46.56 21.69 -13.83
CA ALA A 716 45.50 22.27 -14.65
C ALA A 716 45.33 23.78 -14.40
N ILE A 717 45.37 24.23 -13.14
CA ILE A 717 45.30 25.66 -12.79
C ILE A 717 46.50 26.41 -13.37
N ALA A 718 47.71 25.91 -13.17
CA ALA A 718 48.93 26.53 -13.70
C ALA A 718 48.93 26.55 -15.24
N LYS A 719 48.51 25.46 -15.89
CA LYS A 719 48.37 25.39 -17.37
C LYS A 719 47.37 26.42 -17.88
N GLN A 720 46.17 26.50 -17.29
CA GLN A 720 45.17 27.47 -17.73
C GLN A 720 45.61 28.92 -17.47
N HIS A 721 46.28 29.18 -16.35
CA HIS A 721 46.82 30.50 -16.04
C HIS A 721 47.87 30.93 -17.06
N LYS A 722 48.79 30.03 -17.40
CA LYS A 722 49.80 30.26 -18.45
C LYS A 722 49.16 30.46 -19.83
N ASN A 723 48.18 29.62 -20.19
CA ASN A 723 47.45 29.76 -21.46
C ASN A 723 46.68 31.09 -21.57
N ASN A 724 46.38 31.72 -20.43
CA ASN A 724 45.75 33.02 -20.31
C ASN A 724 46.72 34.19 -20.21
N GLU A 725 48.03 34.00 -20.09
CA GLU A 725 49.02 35.05 -19.78
C GLU A 725 48.86 36.29 -20.68
N LYS A 726 48.84 36.09 -22.02
CA LYS A 726 48.67 37.21 -22.97
C LYS A 726 47.28 37.84 -22.96
N LEU A 727 46.25 37.09 -22.61
CA LEU A 727 44.91 37.64 -22.46
C LEU A 727 44.78 38.43 -21.14
N LEU A 728 45.47 38.02 -20.08
CA LEU A 728 45.53 38.74 -18.82
C LEU A 728 46.34 40.04 -18.94
N GLU A 729 47.48 40.02 -19.65
CA GLU A 729 48.22 41.23 -20.02
C GLU A 729 47.31 42.23 -20.77
N GLU A 730 46.59 41.75 -21.79
CA GLU A 730 45.63 42.53 -22.57
C GLU A 730 44.49 43.12 -21.72
N LEU A 731 44.05 42.40 -20.68
CA LEU A 731 43.00 42.85 -19.77
C LEU A 731 43.47 43.99 -18.84
N ASP A 732 44.73 43.94 -18.40
CA ASP A 732 45.36 44.95 -17.53
C ASP A 732 45.68 46.24 -18.31
N GLU A 733 45.95 46.15 -19.62
CA GLU A 733 46.26 47.32 -20.45
C GLU A 733 45.08 48.33 -20.55
N PRO A 734 45.27 49.63 -20.21
CA PRO A 734 44.22 50.64 -20.27
C PRO A 734 43.67 50.93 -21.68
N ASP A 735 44.52 50.72 -22.70
CA ASP A 735 44.21 50.93 -24.12
C ASP A 735 44.44 49.66 -24.96
N GLY A 736 44.23 48.48 -24.36
CA GLY A 736 44.33 47.19 -25.05
C GLY A 736 43.58 47.15 -26.40
N GLU A 737 44.10 46.33 -27.31
CA GLU A 737 43.53 46.03 -28.62
C GLU A 737 42.07 45.54 -28.52
N LEU A 738 41.72 44.69 -27.56
CA LEU A 738 40.39 44.09 -27.39
C LEU A 738 39.56 44.73 -26.28
N ASN A 739 38.23 44.69 -26.42
CA ASN A 739 37.34 45.06 -25.32
C ASN A 739 37.49 44.10 -24.12
N LYS A 740 37.65 44.65 -22.91
CA LYS A 740 37.84 43.89 -21.65
C LYS A 740 36.79 42.79 -21.42
N LYS A 741 35.53 42.98 -21.84
CA LYS A 741 34.47 41.96 -21.72
C LYS A 741 34.66 40.78 -22.68
N LEU A 742 35.21 41.02 -23.86
CA LEU A 742 35.56 39.97 -24.81
C LEU A 742 36.75 39.15 -24.29
N VAL A 743 37.76 39.85 -23.78
CA VAL A 743 38.95 39.25 -23.16
C VAL A 743 38.56 38.42 -21.94
N ALA A 744 37.71 38.94 -21.04
CA ALA A 744 37.19 38.19 -19.90
C ALA A 744 36.37 36.95 -20.30
N ALA A 745 35.57 37.03 -21.38
CA ALA A 745 34.83 35.88 -21.90
C ALA A 745 35.78 34.77 -22.39
N LEU A 746 36.90 35.16 -23.01
CA LEU A 746 37.97 34.24 -23.40
C LEU A 746 38.69 33.69 -22.18
N ILE A 747 39.18 34.48 -21.24
CA ILE A 747 39.96 33.98 -20.09
C ILE A 747 39.21 32.89 -19.30
N ARG A 748 37.88 32.98 -19.22
CA ARG A 748 37.03 32.00 -18.52
C ARG A 748 37.00 30.61 -19.16
N ILE A 749 37.17 30.48 -20.48
CA ILE A 749 37.06 29.18 -21.16
C ILE A 749 38.38 28.42 -21.16
N GLU A 750 38.30 27.10 -21.07
CA GLU A 750 39.46 26.22 -21.09
C GLU A 750 40.20 26.29 -22.44
N LYS A 751 41.53 26.25 -22.38
CA LYS A 751 42.41 26.29 -23.56
C LYS A 751 43.44 25.19 -23.47
N GLU A 752 43.74 24.59 -24.62
CA GLU A 752 44.85 23.66 -24.72
C GLU A 752 46.19 24.37 -24.96
N GLU A 753 46.18 25.50 -25.67
CA GLU A 753 47.36 26.28 -26.07
C GLU A 753 47.26 27.76 -25.63
N GLU A 754 48.43 28.40 -25.46
CA GLU A 754 48.57 29.84 -25.18
C GLU A 754 48.12 30.72 -26.35
N PHE A 755 47.49 31.87 -26.09
CA PHE A 755 47.22 32.88 -27.11
C PHE A 755 48.47 33.70 -27.43
N SER A 756 48.81 33.82 -28.72
CA SER A 756 49.85 34.74 -29.17
C SER A 756 49.28 36.14 -29.43
N VAL A 757 50.14 37.15 -29.51
CA VAL A 757 49.75 38.51 -29.91
C VAL A 757 49.09 38.52 -31.29
N ALA A 758 49.58 37.69 -32.22
CA ALA A 758 48.99 37.57 -33.55
C ALA A 758 47.56 37.01 -33.52
N ASP A 759 47.27 36.06 -32.62
CA ASP A 759 45.92 35.51 -32.45
C ASP A 759 44.96 36.57 -31.89
N ILE A 760 45.43 37.41 -30.97
CA ILE A 760 44.67 38.55 -30.41
C ILE A 760 44.34 39.57 -31.51
N THR A 761 45.33 39.97 -32.31
CA THR A 761 45.12 40.90 -33.42
C THR A 761 44.19 40.32 -34.50
N HIS A 762 44.31 39.01 -34.81
CA HIS A 762 43.39 38.35 -35.73
C HIS A 762 41.95 38.32 -35.20
N LEU A 763 41.78 37.94 -33.93
CA LEU A 763 40.49 37.97 -33.26
C LEU A 763 39.87 39.37 -33.28
N LYS A 764 40.65 40.41 -33.00
CA LYS A 764 40.20 41.80 -33.07
C LYS A 764 39.69 42.14 -34.45
N LYS A 765 40.48 41.84 -35.49
CA LYS A 765 40.12 42.15 -36.87
C LYS A 765 38.80 41.50 -37.26
N VAL A 766 38.65 40.20 -37.01
CA VAL A 766 37.42 39.47 -37.33
C VAL A 766 36.25 40.00 -36.51
N PHE A 767 36.47 40.29 -35.23
CA PHE A 767 35.46 40.89 -34.37
C PHE A 767 34.98 42.23 -34.94
N ASP A 768 35.90 43.15 -35.26
CA ASP A 768 35.61 44.49 -35.80
C ASP A 768 34.84 44.44 -37.13
N GLU A 769 35.22 43.53 -38.04
CA GLU A 769 34.62 43.36 -39.36
C GLU A 769 33.22 42.70 -39.32
N SER A 770 32.93 41.89 -38.31
CA SER A 770 31.67 41.16 -38.16
C SER A 770 30.50 42.05 -37.74
N LYS A 771 29.35 41.90 -38.40
CA LYS A 771 28.11 42.65 -38.08
C LYS A 771 27.34 42.01 -36.93
N ASP A 772 27.33 40.69 -36.91
CA ASP A 772 26.66 39.90 -35.89
C ASP A 772 27.54 38.74 -35.43
N ILE A 773 27.03 38.03 -34.43
CA ILE A 773 27.76 36.95 -33.78
C ILE A 773 27.90 35.71 -34.67
N GLU A 774 26.98 35.50 -35.62
CA GLU A 774 27.02 34.35 -36.53
C GLU A 774 28.10 34.56 -37.60
N GLU A 775 28.18 35.76 -38.19
CA GLU A 775 29.27 36.17 -39.07
C GLU A 775 30.63 36.04 -38.35
N PHE A 776 30.71 36.52 -37.10
CA PHE A 776 31.91 36.40 -36.27
C PHE A 776 32.36 34.95 -36.10
N PHE A 777 31.47 34.05 -35.68
CA PHE A 777 31.85 32.66 -35.54
C PHE A 777 32.01 31.95 -36.87
N ASN A 778 31.44 32.39 -37.99
CA ASN A 778 31.73 31.76 -39.28
C ASN A 778 33.15 32.07 -39.76
N GLU A 779 33.62 33.31 -39.54
CA GLU A 779 34.91 33.78 -40.01
C GLU A 779 36.06 33.55 -39.02
N TRP A 780 35.78 33.57 -37.72
CA TRP A 780 36.82 33.45 -36.71
C TRP A 780 37.43 32.05 -36.64
N LYS A 781 38.76 32.01 -36.71
CA LYS A 781 39.59 30.86 -36.40
C LYS A 781 40.46 31.21 -35.19
N PRO A 782 40.46 30.39 -34.12
CA PRO A 782 41.22 30.71 -32.90
C PRO A 782 42.71 30.91 -33.10
N LYS A 783 43.26 30.24 -34.13
CA LYS A 783 44.63 30.34 -34.59
C LYS A 783 44.61 30.62 -36.09
N ASP A 784 45.61 31.35 -36.60
CA ASP A 784 45.80 31.59 -38.04
C ASP A 784 46.33 30.33 -38.76
N ARG A 785 45.56 29.23 -38.68
CA ARG A 785 45.81 27.90 -39.26
C ARG A 785 44.49 27.17 -39.53
N ASP A 786 44.55 25.98 -40.11
CA ASP A 786 43.37 25.11 -40.27
C ASP A 786 42.83 24.65 -38.90
N LEU A 787 41.51 24.55 -38.79
CA LEU A 787 40.82 24.19 -37.55
C LEU A 787 41.18 22.77 -37.13
N THR A 788 41.74 22.64 -35.92
CA THR A 788 41.86 21.36 -35.22
C THR A 788 40.58 21.06 -34.41
N ASP A 789 40.44 19.83 -33.91
CA ASP A 789 39.32 19.47 -33.02
C ASP A 789 39.32 20.36 -31.75
N ASN A 790 40.50 20.67 -31.22
CA ASN A 790 40.66 21.58 -30.08
C ASN A 790 40.23 23.02 -30.41
N ASP A 791 40.53 23.50 -31.62
CA ASP A 791 40.09 24.84 -32.06
C ASP A 791 38.56 24.89 -32.21
N THR A 792 37.95 23.79 -32.66
CA THR A 792 36.49 23.65 -32.76
C THR A 792 35.83 23.68 -31.38
N LEU A 793 36.38 22.92 -30.41
CA LEU A 793 35.91 22.93 -29.02
C LEU A 793 36.04 24.31 -28.36
N LEU A 794 37.16 25.00 -28.59
CA LEU A 794 37.38 26.35 -28.08
C LEU A 794 36.36 27.34 -28.65
N LYS A 795 36.04 27.20 -29.93
CA LYS A 795 35.02 28.01 -30.62
C LYS A 795 33.63 27.77 -30.06
N GLU A 796 33.24 26.51 -29.88
CA GLU A 796 31.96 26.14 -29.24
C GLU A 796 31.88 26.63 -27.78
N ALA A 797 32.98 26.57 -27.03
CA ALA A 797 33.04 27.08 -25.67
C ALA A 797 32.87 28.61 -25.62
N LEU A 798 33.48 29.34 -26.57
CA LEU A 798 33.30 30.78 -26.68
C LEU A 798 31.88 31.14 -27.08
N MET A 799 31.25 30.42 -28.02
CA MET A 799 29.84 30.62 -28.39
C MET A 799 28.89 30.56 -27.19
N LYS A 800 29.22 29.73 -26.18
CA LYS A 800 28.44 29.62 -24.95
C LYS A 800 28.66 30.79 -23.99
N GLN A 801 29.83 31.42 -23.98
CA GLN A 801 30.14 32.56 -23.10
C GLN A 801 29.80 33.91 -23.72
N LEU A 802 30.13 34.08 -25.00
CA LEU A 802 29.84 35.27 -25.78
C LEU A 802 28.41 35.18 -26.30
N THR A 803 27.46 35.59 -25.48
CA THR A 803 26.05 35.61 -25.90
C THR A 803 25.82 36.71 -26.95
N PRO A 804 24.77 36.61 -27.78
CA PRO A 804 24.42 37.68 -28.72
C PRO A 804 24.26 39.05 -28.02
N ALA A 805 23.74 39.06 -26.79
CA ALA A 805 23.60 40.28 -25.99
C ALA A 805 24.96 40.83 -25.54
N LEU A 806 25.88 39.98 -25.09
CA LEU A 806 27.23 40.39 -24.69
C LEU A 806 28.04 40.90 -25.90
N PHE A 807 27.99 40.20 -27.03
CA PHE A 807 28.61 40.63 -28.29
C PHE A 807 28.16 42.03 -28.69
N ARG A 808 26.85 42.30 -28.63
CA ARG A 808 26.28 43.60 -28.95
C ARG A 808 26.67 44.69 -27.95
N ALA A 809 26.70 44.38 -26.66
CA ALA A 809 27.16 45.31 -25.65
C ALA A 809 28.63 45.73 -25.90
N ILE A 810 29.48 44.77 -26.27
CA ILE A 810 30.88 45.02 -26.64
C ILE A 810 30.97 45.91 -27.88
N LYS A 811 30.25 45.56 -28.96
CA LYS A 811 30.19 46.38 -30.20
C LYS A 811 29.73 47.80 -29.93
N THR A 812 28.75 47.98 -29.05
CA THR A 812 28.23 49.30 -28.67
C THR A 812 29.30 50.12 -27.95
N GLU A 813 30.01 49.52 -26.98
CA GLU A 813 31.11 50.18 -26.28
C GLU A 813 32.26 50.56 -27.22
N GLU A 814 32.61 49.69 -28.15
CA GLU A 814 33.65 49.96 -29.16
C GLU A 814 33.24 51.07 -30.12
N ASN A 815 32.00 51.06 -30.61
CA ASN A 815 31.45 52.13 -31.45
C ASN A 815 31.42 53.47 -30.70
N GLN A 816 31.06 53.49 -29.41
CA GLN A 816 31.09 54.69 -28.58
C GLN A 816 32.51 55.19 -28.34
N LYS A 817 33.48 54.29 -28.10
CA LYS A 817 34.90 54.61 -27.96
C LYS A 817 35.46 55.18 -29.27
N ALA A 818 35.12 54.56 -30.41
CA ALA A 818 35.52 55.01 -31.74
C ALA A 818 34.97 56.41 -32.07
N PHE A 819 33.66 56.64 -31.84
CA PHE A 819 33.05 57.96 -32.06
C PHE A 819 33.64 59.05 -31.16
N SER A 820 33.94 58.72 -29.90
CA SER A 820 34.53 59.66 -28.94
C SER A 820 35.99 60.01 -29.24
N LYS A 821 36.75 59.08 -29.84
CA LYS A 821 38.15 59.30 -30.26
C LYS A 821 38.28 59.89 -31.69
N ALA A 822 37.22 59.83 -32.51
CA ALA A 822 37.21 60.30 -33.89
C ALA A 822 37.24 61.83 -34.03
N GLY A 823 37.88 62.33 -35.10
CA GLY A 823 37.87 63.75 -35.46
C GLY A 823 36.51 64.20 -36.05
N PRO A 824 36.27 65.51 -36.20
CA PRO A 824 34.98 66.04 -36.67
C PRO A 824 34.50 65.48 -38.03
N LEU A 825 35.41 65.28 -38.99
CA LEU A 825 35.06 64.73 -40.30
C LEU A 825 34.59 63.28 -40.21
N ASP A 826 35.30 62.46 -39.43
CA ASP A 826 34.98 61.05 -39.24
C ASP A 826 33.70 60.87 -38.42
N GLN A 827 33.47 61.73 -37.42
CA GLN A 827 32.20 61.80 -36.69
C GLN A 827 31.02 62.13 -37.62
N ALA A 828 31.20 63.06 -38.57
CA ALA A 828 30.18 63.38 -39.55
C ALA A 828 29.89 62.22 -40.52
N VAL A 829 30.92 61.45 -40.89
CA VAL A 829 30.77 60.22 -41.71
C VAL A 829 30.01 59.15 -40.93
N ILE A 830 30.34 58.93 -39.66
CA ILE A 830 29.60 57.99 -38.78
C ILE A 830 28.13 58.39 -38.70
N ILE A 831 27.83 59.67 -38.44
CA ILE A 831 26.45 60.20 -38.42
C ILE A 831 25.74 59.99 -39.76
N GLN A 832 26.42 60.21 -40.89
CA GLN A 832 25.83 59.96 -42.22
C GLN A 832 25.52 58.49 -42.47
N ASN A 833 26.37 57.58 -42.02
CA ASN A 833 26.19 56.14 -42.20
C ASN A 833 25.08 55.56 -41.30
N THR A 834 24.83 56.16 -40.14
CA THR A 834 23.76 55.72 -39.22
C THR A 834 22.36 56.15 -39.70
N LYS A 835 22.24 57.25 -40.46
CA LYS A 835 20.93 57.75 -40.95
C LYS A 835 20.16 56.75 -41.84
N PRO A 836 20.77 56.10 -42.85
CA PRO A 836 20.10 55.07 -43.64
C PRO A 836 19.59 53.89 -42.80
N VAL A 837 20.32 53.51 -41.75
CA VAL A 837 19.93 52.42 -40.84
C VAL A 837 18.66 52.81 -40.07
N LEU A 838 18.63 54.03 -39.52
CA LEU A 838 17.44 54.57 -38.85
C LEU A 838 16.21 54.62 -39.77
N GLU A 839 16.37 55.04 -41.03
CA GLU A 839 15.25 55.09 -41.98
C GLU A 839 14.75 53.69 -42.36
N ARG A 840 15.64 52.71 -42.48
CA ARG A 840 15.25 51.31 -42.68
C ARG A 840 14.44 50.78 -41.50
N LEU A 841 14.93 51.02 -40.28
CA LEU A 841 14.26 50.58 -39.05
C LEU A 841 12.90 51.24 -38.86
N LYS A 842 12.76 52.54 -39.16
CA LYS A 842 11.46 53.24 -39.18
C LYS A 842 10.46 52.53 -40.11
N LYS A 843 10.90 52.16 -41.31
CA LYS A 843 10.07 51.48 -42.31
C LYS A 843 9.69 50.06 -41.86
N ASP A 844 10.64 49.29 -41.33
CA ASP A 844 10.41 47.93 -40.87
C ASP A 844 9.44 47.91 -39.68
N ASN A 845 9.57 48.88 -38.75
CA ASN A 845 8.70 49.01 -37.58
C ASN A 845 7.28 49.50 -37.90
N GLN A 846 7.10 50.23 -39.00
CA GLN A 846 5.80 50.74 -39.42
C GLN A 846 4.78 49.61 -39.64
N THR A 847 5.23 48.49 -40.19
CA THR A 847 4.41 47.28 -40.40
C THR A 847 3.86 46.73 -39.08
N TYR A 848 4.64 46.79 -37.99
CA TYR A 848 4.21 46.30 -36.67
C TYR A 848 3.26 47.27 -35.95
N LEU A 849 3.33 48.57 -36.24
CA LEU A 849 2.37 49.57 -35.75
C LEU A 849 0.98 49.38 -36.39
N GLU A 850 0.95 49.06 -37.68
CA GLU A 850 -0.30 48.75 -38.39
C GLU A 850 -0.96 47.49 -37.83
N PHE A 851 -0.17 46.44 -37.56
CA PHE A 851 -0.64 45.24 -36.86
C PHE A 851 -1.12 45.52 -35.43
N HIS A 852 -0.43 46.41 -34.70
CA HIS A 852 -0.77 46.75 -33.32
C HIS A 852 -2.17 47.35 -33.25
N THR A 853 -2.47 48.28 -34.16
CA THR A 853 -3.76 48.97 -34.24
C THR A 853 -4.94 48.01 -34.45
N ASN A 854 -4.73 46.92 -35.19
CA ASN A 854 -5.76 45.91 -35.45
C ASN A 854 -5.98 44.91 -34.30
N LEU A 855 -5.03 44.83 -33.37
CA LEU A 855 -5.01 43.82 -32.30
C LEU A 855 -5.23 44.42 -30.90
N VAL A 856 -5.28 45.75 -30.77
CA VAL A 856 -5.54 46.46 -29.50
C VAL A 856 -6.82 45.96 -28.81
N ASP A 857 -7.89 45.70 -29.58
CA ASP A 857 -9.17 45.21 -29.03
C ASP A 857 -9.07 43.79 -28.45
N LEU A 858 -8.14 42.97 -28.93
CA LEU A 858 -7.85 41.64 -28.37
C LEU A 858 -6.99 41.71 -27.10
N GLY A 859 -6.41 42.87 -26.79
CA GLY A 859 -5.75 43.15 -25.51
C GLY A 859 -6.69 43.00 -24.31
N HIS A 860 -8.01 43.04 -24.53
CA HIS A 860 -9.08 42.91 -23.53
C HIS A 860 -9.74 41.52 -23.45
N LEU A 861 -9.12 40.47 -23.99
CA LEU A 861 -9.63 39.09 -23.85
C LEU A 861 -9.92 38.75 -22.36
N GLU A 862 -11.20 38.52 -22.02
CA GLU A 862 -11.65 38.24 -20.64
C GLU A 862 -10.91 37.05 -20.00
N GLU A 863 -10.66 37.13 -18.69
CA GLU A 863 -9.76 36.24 -17.95
C GLU A 863 -10.24 34.80 -17.76
N SER A 864 -11.50 34.43 -18.07
CA SER A 864 -11.96 33.04 -17.92
C SER A 864 -12.73 32.50 -19.14
N HIS A 865 -12.05 31.75 -20.02
CA HIS A 865 -12.70 31.04 -21.15
C HIS A 865 -13.20 29.65 -20.77
N SER A 866 -12.84 29.14 -19.59
CA SER A 866 -13.20 27.79 -19.13
C SER A 866 -14.72 27.58 -19.05
N LEU A 867 -15.50 28.60 -18.69
CA LEU A 867 -16.97 28.57 -18.70
C LEU A 867 -17.58 28.62 -20.11
N ALA A 868 -16.97 29.34 -21.04
CA ALA A 868 -17.49 29.51 -22.42
C ALA A 868 -17.20 28.30 -23.33
N LEU A 869 -16.25 27.45 -22.95
CA LEU A 869 -15.86 26.23 -23.67
C LEU A 869 -16.60 24.97 -23.15
N GLN A 870 -17.26 25.04 -21.98
CA GLN A 870 -18.07 23.94 -21.47
C GLN A 870 -19.28 23.67 -22.38
N GLY A 871 -19.38 22.42 -22.87
CA GLY A 871 -20.49 21.97 -23.72
C GLY A 871 -20.34 22.19 -25.23
N LYS A 872 -19.16 22.64 -25.70
CA LYS A 872 -18.87 22.83 -27.14
C LYS A 872 -18.25 21.58 -27.80
N PRO A 873 -18.52 21.30 -29.09
CA PRO A 873 -17.92 20.17 -29.80
C PRO A 873 -16.40 20.28 -29.92
N LYS A 874 -15.69 19.14 -29.84
CA LYS A 874 -14.22 19.06 -29.98
C LYS A 874 -13.71 19.72 -31.26
N SER A 875 -14.44 19.60 -32.37
CA SER A 875 -14.08 20.24 -33.65
C SER A 875 -14.12 21.77 -33.60
N GLU A 876 -15.04 22.37 -32.84
CA GLU A 876 -15.13 23.82 -32.63
C GLU A 876 -14.02 24.30 -31.70
N ILE A 877 -13.67 23.51 -30.68
CA ILE A 877 -12.55 23.76 -29.76
C ILE A 877 -11.20 23.69 -30.51
N LEU A 878 -11.02 22.69 -31.38
CA LEU A 878 -9.81 22.53 -32.18
C LEU A 878 -9.61 23.66 -33.20
N LYS A 879 -10.68 24.15 -33.85
CA LYS A 879 -10.59 25.33 -34.73
C LYS A 879 -10.17 26.59 -33.98
N LYS A 880 -10.70 26.80 -32.76
CA LYS A 880 -10.27 27.90 -31.90
C LYS A 880 -8.82 27.73 -31.43
N LYS A 881 -8.39 26.49 -31.15
CA LYS A 881 -7.00 26.18 -30.82
C LYS A 881 -6.06 26.59 -31.96
N GLU A 882 -6.37 26.20 -33.18
CA GLU A 882 -5.58 26.55 -34.38
C GLU A 882 -5.46 28.08 -34.54
N GLN A 883 -6.58 28.81 -34.42
CA GLN A 883 -6.58 30.28 -34.47
C GLN A 883 -5.70 30.93 -33.39
N TYR A 884 -5.76 30.44 -32.14
CA TYR A 884 -4.91 30.96 -31.07
C TYR A 884 -3.44 30.54 -31.22
N GLN A 885 -3.16 29.37 -31.80
CA GLN A 885 -1.80 28.93 -32.12
C GLN A 885 -1.16 29.80 -33.19
N ASP A 886 -1.90 30.11 -34.25
CA ASP A 886 -1.43 30.98 -35.33
C ASP A 886 -1.16 32.40 -34.81
N LEU A 887 -2.09 32.97 -34.05
CA LEU A 887 -1.92 34.29 -33.44
C LEU A 887 -0.74 34.33 -32.46
N ASN A 888 -0.56 33.29 -31.63
CA ASN A 888 0.55 33.19 -30.70
C ASN A 888 1.90 33.14 -31.44
N LYS A 889 1.99 32.30 -32.48
CA LYS A 889 3.17 32.17 -33.33
C LYS A 889 3.51 33.48 -34.05
N GLU A 890 2.50 34.19 -34.54
CA GLU A 890 2.67 35.50 -35.17
C GLU A 890 3.18 36.54 -34.17
N CYS A 891 2.61 36.60 -32.96
CA CYS A 891 3.08 37.49 -31.89
C CYS A 891 4.54 37.20 -31.51
N ILE A 892 4.93 35.94 -31.33
CA ILE A 892 6.31 35.55 -31.02
C ILE A 892 7.27 35.97 -32.14
N ASN A 893 6.85 35.79 -33.40
CA ASN A 893 7.67 36.20 -34.54
C ASN A 893 7.83 37.73 -34.61
N ILE A 894 6.77 38.49 -34.30
CA ILE A 894 6.84 39.95 -34.22
C ILE A 894 7.75 40.38 -33.07
N VAL A 895 7.62 39.79 -31.87
CA VAL A 895 8.53 40.07 -30.74
C VAL A 895 9.97 39.80 -31.12
N ARG A 896 10.28 38.66 -31.77
CA ARG A 896 11.65 38.36 -32.22
C ARG A 896 12.19 39.43 -33.16
N LYS A 897 11.40 39.84 -34.16
CA LYS A 897 11.82 40.87 -35.12
C LYS A 897 11.96 42.25 -34.47
N LEU A 898 11.06 42.61 -33.55
CA LEU A 898 11.14 43.86 -32.79
C LEU A 898 12.35 43.84 -31.84
N GLU A 899 12.65 42.72 -31.20
CA GLU A 899 13.88 42.55 -30.44
C GLU A 899 15.09 42.70 -31.36
N ASP A 900 15.15 42.05 -32.52
CA ASP A 900 16.26 42.21 -33.47
C ASP A 900 16.43 43.68 -33.90
N ASN A 901 15.33 44.40 -34.14
CA ASN A 901 15.36 45.83 -34.43
C ASN A 901 15.79 46.68 -33.21
N LEU A 902 15.37 46.33 -31.99
CA LEU A 902 15.82 46.99 -30.75
C LEU A 902 17.32 46.84 -30.58
N ARG A 903 17.82 45.62 -30.82
CA ARG A 903 19.22 45.23 -30.71
C ARG A 903 20.09 45.97 -31.72
N GLU A 904 19.58 46.21 -32.93
CA GLU A 904 20.25 47.03 -33.93
C GLU A 904 20.20 48.52 -33.58
N ILE A 905 19.10 49.05 -33.03
CA ILE A 905 19.06 50.44 -32.57
C ILE A 905 20.09 50.70 -31.47
N GLU A 906 20.24 49.76 -30.52
CA GLU A 906 21.14 49.92 -29.38
C GLU A 906 22.62 49.99 -29.76
N THR A 907 23.05 49.30 -30.83
CA THR A 907 24.44 49.34 -31.32
C THR A 907 24.80 50.63 -32.05
N HIS A 908 23.80 51.44 -32.39
CA HIS A 908 23.94 52.69 -33.14
C HIS A 908 23.67 53.95 -32.31
N VAL A 909 23.45 53.82 -31.00
CA VAL A 909 23.31 54.97 -30.09
C VAL A 909 24.67 55.67 -29.93
N LEU A 910 24.73 56.96 -30.29
CA LEU A 910 25.94 57.77 -30.19
C LEU A 910 26.12 58.31 -28.76
N PRO A 911 27.35 58.43 -28.24
CA PRO A 911 27.59 58.95 -26.89
C PRO A 911 27.33 60.47 -26.80
N GLU A 912 26.94 60.96 -25.61
CA GLU A 912 26.80 62.39 -25.35
C GLU A 912 28.18 63.10 -25.41
N LEU A 913 28.31 64.11 -26.27
CA LEU A 913 29.53 64.90 -26.40
C LEU A 913 29.71 65.84 -25.19
N LYS A 914 30.50 65.40 -24.20
CA LYS A 914 30.83 66.14 -22.98
C LYS A 914 32.02 67.12 -23.20
N SER A 915 31.86 68.19 -23.99
CA SER A 915 32.58 69.51 -23.95
C SER A 915 32.62 70.23 -25.33
N PRO A 916 32.71 71.59 -25.42
CA PRO A 916 32.79 72.31 -26.70
C PRO A 916 34.24 72.62 -27.15
N PRO A 917 34.55 72.86 -28.44
CA PRO A 917 33.71 72.77 -29.63
C PRO A 917 34.22 71.63 -30.55
N THR A 918 33.69 70.43 -30.37
CA THR A 918 33.33 69.65 -31.56
C THR A 918 32.32 70.51 -32.33
N ASP A 919 32.48 70.67 -33.64
CA ASP A 919 31.66 71.55 -34.49
C ASP A 919 30.18 71.54 -34.02
N LYS A 920 29.65 72.71 -33.66
CA LYS A 920 28.29 72.87 -33.14
C LYS A 920 27.26 72.13 -34.01
N LYS A 921 27.51 72.09 -35.33
CA LYS A 921 26.69 71.39 -36.31
C LYS A 921 26.72 69.86 -36.14
N ILE A 922 27.87 69.27 -35.82
CA ILE A 922 28.01 67.83 -35.55
C ILE A 922 27.30 67.47 -34.25
N LYS A 923 27.45 68.29 -33.21
CA LYS A 923 26.75 68.09 -31.94
C LYS A 923 25.23 68.13 -32.12
N GLU A 924 24.71 69.15 -32.81
CA GLU A 924 23.27 69.26 -33.11
C GLU A 924 22.77 68.08 -33.96
N GLN A 925 23.57 67.61 -34.92
CA GLN A 925 23.22 66.45 -35.75
C GLN A 925 23.24 65.13 -34.98
N ALA A 926 24.20 64.92 -34.09
CA ALA A 926 24.29 63.73 -33.24
C ALA A 926 23.14 63.70 -32.21
N GLU A 927 22.84 64.84 -31.57
CA GLU A 927 21.71 64.97 -30.63
C GLU A 927 20.37 64.76 -31.33
N ALA A 928 20.17 65.32 -32.54
CA ALA A 928 18.96 65.08 -33.32
C ALA A 928 18.80 63.61 -33.70
N LEU A 929 19.87 62.96 -34.17
CA LEU A 929 19.86 61.55 -34.53
C LEU A 929 19.60 60.65 -33.32
N ASN A 930 20.24 60.92 -32.17
CA ASN A 930 20.00 60.19 -30.93
C ASN A 930 18.56 60.37 -30.42
N LYS A 931 17.98 61.56 -30.58
CA LYS A 931 16.57 61.80 -30.23
C LYS A 931 15.62 60.96 -31.10
N GLU A 932 15.91 60.81 -32.39
CA GLU A 932 15.13 59.98 -33.29
C GLU A 932 15.33 58.48 -33.03
N LEU A 933 16.57 58.04 -32.76
CA LEU A 933 16.89 56.68 -32.33
C LEU A 933 16.19 56.34 -31.01
N ALA A 934 16.18 57.25 -30.03
CA ALA A 934 15.48 57.06 -28.76
C ALA A 934 13.96 56.99 -28.94
N ALA A 935 13.39 57.80 -29.84
CA ALA A 935 11.96 57.74 -30.15
C ALA A 935 11.58 56.39 -30.80
N GLN A 936 12.42 55.88 -31.71
CA GLN A 936 12.23 54.56 -32.31
C GLN A 936 12.45 53.42 -31.31
N LYS A 937 13.49 53.51 -30.47
CA LYS A 937 13.75 52.57 -29.37
C LYS A 937 12.51 52.40 -28.49
N LYS A 938 11.96 53.52 -28.01
CA LYS A 938 10.76 53.51 -27.17
C LYS A 938 9.56 52.86 -27.88
N LEU A 939 9.37 53.16 -29.16
CA LEU A 939 8.28 52.58 -29.96
C LEU A 939 8.40 51.06 -30.10
N ILE A 940 9.63 50.57 -30.30
CA ILE A 940 9.91 49.12 -30.34
C ILE A 940 9.69 48.49 -28.97
N GLU A 941 10.19 49.10 -27.89
CA GLU A 941 10.01 48.63 -26.51
C GLU A 941 8.53 48.50 -26.15
N ASP A 942 7.73 49.53 -26.45
CA ASP A 942 6.27 49.54 -26.25
C ASP A 942 5.60 48.41 -27.07
N GLY A 943 6.08 48.17 -28.29
CA GLY A 943 5.64 47.06 -29.14
C GLY A 943 5.96 45.69 -28.54
N ILE A 944 7.20 45.47 -28.08
CA ILE A 944 7.64 44.22 -27.43
C ILE A 944 6.77 43.93 -26.22
N VAL A 945 6.54 44.93 -25.35
CA VAL A 945 5.68 44.78 -24.17
C VAL A 945 4.27 44.34 -24.57
N PHE A 946 3.67 44.99 -25.56
CA PHE A 946 2.32 44.65 -26.02
C PHE A 946 2.22 43.24 -26.60
N TYR A 947 3.08 42.90 -27.57
CA TYR A 947 3.02 41.60 -28.25
C TYR A 947 3.41 40.44 -27.33
N THR A 948 4.31 40.67 -26.36
CA THR A 948 4.64 39.69 -25.32
C THR A 948 3.47 39.45 -24.39
N ALA A 949 2.78 40.52 -23.95
CA ALA A 949 1.57 40.39 -23.14
C ALA A 949 0.45 39.63 -23.88
N LEU A 950 0.30 39.87 -25.19
CA LEU A 950 -0.67 39.17 -26.03
C LEU A 950 -0.26 37.70 -26.28
N ALA A 951 1.01 37.43 -26.49
CA ALA A 951 1.55 36.06 -26.61
C ALA A 951 1.33 35.27 -25.31
N ASN A 952 1.58 35.86 -24.14
CA ASN A 952 1.36 35.21 -22.86
C ASN A 952 -0.14 34.96 -22.60
N LYS A 953 -1.01 35.92 -22.93
CA LYS A 953 -2.46 35.75 -22.84
C LYS A 953 -2.95 34.62 -23.77
N THR A 954 -2.48 34.58 -25.01
CA THR A 954 -2.85 33.51 -25.96
C THR A 954 -2.28 32.15 -25.57
N ALA A 955 -1.06 32.08 -25.03
CA ALA A 955 -0.46 30.86 -24.48
C ALA A 955 -1.25 30.33 -23.28
N LYS A 956 -1.66 31.20 -22.35
CA LYS A 956 -2.54 30.84 -21.23
C LYS A 956 -3.90 30.33 -21.75
N LYS A 957 -4.46 30.93 -22.80
CA LYS A 957 -5.69 30.43 -23.45
C LYS A 957 -5.48 29.07 -24.11
N LEU A 958 -4.33 28.84 -24.75
CA LEU A 958 -3.98 27.54 -25.31
C LEU A 958 -3.81 26.48 -24.22
N GLN A 959 -3.22 26.83 -23.09
CA GLN A 959 -3.15 25.98 -21.90
C GLN A 959 -4.55 25.68 -21.35
N GLU A 960 -5.43 26.68 -21.19
CA GLU A 960 -6.83 26.46 -20.79
C GLU A 960 -7.57 25.53 -21.77
N ILE A 961 -7.30 25.65 -23.07
CA ILE A 961 -7.85 24.76 -24.12
C ILE A 961 -7.24 23.36 -24.01
N ASP A 962 -5.95 23.22 -23.73
CA ASP A 962 -5.26 21.94 -23.59
C ASP A 962 -5.62 21.23 -22.29
N GLU A 963 -5.84 21.97 -21.20
CA GLU A 963 -6.47 21.49 -19.97
C GLU A 963 -7.91 21.03 -20.25
N ALA A 964 -8.69 21.79 -21.01
CA ALA A 964 -10.03 21.36 -21.44
C ALA A 964 -10.02 20.14 -22.39
N LEU A 965 -8.97 19.95 -23.19
CA LEU A 965 -8.79 18.80 -24.08
C LEU A 965 -8.19 17.56 -23.37
N SER A 966 -7.40 17.76 -22.31
CA SER A 966 -6.72 16.71 -21.54
C SER A 966 -7.50 16.23 -20.33
N ASP A 967 -8.37 17.07 -19.76
CA ASP A 967 -9.32 16.65 -18.73
C ASP A 967 -10.24 15.58 -19.35
N LYS A 968 -10.36 14.42 -18.69
CA LYS A 968 -11.19 13.29 -19.13
C LYS A 968 -12.70 13.58 -19.05
N ARG A 969 -13.10 14.85 -19.12
CA ARG A 969 -14.48 15.31 -19.35
C ARG A 969 -14.85 15.18 -20.83
N GLN A 970 -14.61 14.02 -21.43
CA GLN A 970 -15.27 13.68 -22.69
C GLN A 970 -16.67 13.12 -22.38
N ILE A 971 -17.66 14.00 -22.25
CA ILE A 971 -19.00 13.62 -22.72
C ILE A 971 -19.22 14.32 -24.04
N TYR A 972 -19.26 13.48 -25.06
CA TYR A 972 -19.98 13.73 -26.29
C TYR A 972 -21.43 14.11 -25.95
N MET A 973 -21.76 15.40 -26.10
CA MET A 973 -23.11 15.90 -25.90
C MET A 973 -23.65 16.45 -27.22
N PRO A 974 -24.90 16.12 -27.59
CA PRO A 974 -25.61 16.82 -28.64
C PRO A 974 -25.56 18.32 -28.40
N VAL A 975 -25.42 19.10 -29.48
CA VAL A 975 -25.64 20.55 -29.42
C VAL A 975 -27.03 20.81 -28.84
N GLY A 976 -27.14 21.52 -27.72
CA GLY A 976 -28.43 21.87 -27.10
C GLY A 976 -28.76 21.20 -25.75
N VAL A 977 -27.86 20.39 -25.17
CA VAL A 977 -28.05 19.76 -23.84
C VAL A 977 -27.38 20.58 -22.73
N LYS A 978 -28.12 20.88 -21.65
CA LYS A 978 -27.60 21.53 -20.43
C LYS A 978 -27.46 20.52 -19.29
N ILE A 979 -26.31 20.53 -18.60
CA ILE A 979 -26.05 19.69 -17.41
C ILE A 979 -25.95 20.56 -16.17
N TYR A 980 -26.56 20.13 -15.07
CA TYR A 980 -26.38 20.74 -13.75
C TYR A 980 -26.82 19.77 -12.64
N TYR A 981 -26.43 20.07 -11.40
CA TYR A 981 -26.95 19.37 -10.22
C TYR A 981 -28.21 20.06 -9.72
N GLN A 982 -29.16 19.26 -9.27
CA GLN A 982 -30.36 19.78 -8.64
C GLN A 982 -30.81 18.83 -7.54
N ASP A 983 -31.34 19.37 -6.45
CA ASP A 983 -32.02 18.58 -5.43
C ASP A 983 -33.01 17.60 -6.06
N ARG A 984 -32.98 16.34 -5.61
CA ARG A 984 -33.74 15.24 -6.20
C ARG A 984 -35.25 15.51 -6.28
N ASN A 985 -35.82 16.25 -5.32
CA ASN A 985 -37.23 16.59 -5.34
C ASN A 985 -37.53 17.73 -6.31
N LYS A 986 -36.63 18.71 -6.43
CA LYS A 986 -36.73 19.81 -7.42
C LYS A 986 -36.52 19.33 -8.85
N ALA A 987 -35.59 18.39 -9.08
CA ALA A 987 -35.26 17.84 -10.40
C ALA A 987 -36.46 17.13 -11.07
N ARG A 988 -37.41 16.63 -10.27
CA ARG A 988 -38.65 15.98 -10.73
C ARG A 988 -39.68 16.94 -11.31
N ASN A 989 -39.56 18.25 -11.05
CA ASN A 989 -40.44 19.28 -11.56
C ASN A 989 -39.71 20.18 -12.58
N MET A 990 -39.94 19.93 -13.87
CA MET A 990 -39.35 20.72 -14.95
C MET A 990 -39.97 22.14 -15.12
N GLN A 991 -40.89 22.54 -14.24
CA GLN A 991 -41.81 23.66 -14.46
C GLN A 991 -41.49 24.98 -13.75
N GLU A 992 -40.42 25.10 -12.97
CA GLU A 992 -40.07 26.38 -12.35
C GLU A 992 -38.71 26.88 -12.83
N THR A 993 -38.75 27.89 -13.69
CA THR A 993 -37.63 28.82 -13.88
C THR A 993 -37.35 29.50 -12.54
N VAL A 994 -36.26 29.11 -11.88
CA VAL A 994 -35.81 29.72 -10.62
C VAL A 994 -35.24 31.10 -10.93
N SER A 995 -36.04 32.15 -10.72
CA SER A 995 -35.57 33.54 -10.68
C SER A 995 -35.35 34.06 -9.25
N ASP A 996 -35.57 33.24 -8.21
CA ASP A 996 -35.33 33.65 -6.81
C ASP A 996 -34.93 32.45 -5.93
N PRO A 997 -33.70 32.42 -5.36
CA PRO A 997 -33.22 31.32 -4.50
C PRO A 997 -33.98 31.15 -3.17
N ASN A 998 -34.81 32.12 -2.74
CA ASN A 998 -35.33 32.16 -1.37
C ASN A 998 -36.81 31.77 -1.18
N ARG A 999 -37.49 31.21 -2.20
CA ARG A 999 -38.90 30.79 -2.04
C ARG A 999 -39.01 29.29 -1.74
N ILE A 1000 -39.31 28.95 -0.49
CA ILE A 1000 -39.71 27.60 -0.07
C ILE A 1000 -41.12 27.36 -0.61
N ILE A 1001 -41.29 26.34 -1.47
CA ILE A 1001 -42.60 25.93 -1.98
C ILE A 1001 -43.03 24.65 -1.27
N SER A 1002 -44.19 24.75 -0.64
CA SER A 1002 -44.88 23.75 0.17
C SER A 1002 -45.38 22.54 -0.62
N ASP A 1003 -45.22 21.36 -0.02
CA ASP A 1003 -46.02 20.12 -0.07
C ASP A 1003 -47.18 20.04 -1.07
N ARG A 1004 -46.87 19.88 -2.37
CA ARG A 1004 -47.80 19.25 -3.32
C ARG A 1004 -47.21 17.94 -3.84
N PRO A 1005 -48.02 16.89 -4.08
CA PRO A 1005 -47.53 15.60 -4.55
C PRO A 1005 -46.87 15.75 -5.93
N VAL A 1006 -45.59 15.39 -6.01
CA VAL A 1006 -44.75 15.53 -7.20
C VAL A 1006 -45.04 14.39 -8.20
N PRO A 1007 -45.07 14.64 -9.53
CA PRO A 1007 -45.31 13.60 -10.53
C PRO A 1007 -44.27 12.48 -10.52
N THR A 1008 -44.71 11.24 -10.72
CA THR A 1008 -43.84 10.06 -10.90
C THR A 1008 -43.22 10.04 -12.30
N HIS A 1009 -41.94 9.66 -12.44
CA HIS A 1009 -41.28 9.44 -13.75
C HIS A 1009 -42.08 8.48 -14.64
N ASP A 1010 -42.15 8.77 -15.94
CA ASP A 1010 -42.93 7.99 -16.89
C ASP A 1010 -42.26 6.61 -17.14
N VAL A 1011 -40.94 6.62 -17.39
CA VAL A 1011 -40.07 5.45 -17.66
C VAL A 1011 -38.66 5.68 -17.08
N ALA A 1012 -37.94 4.60 -16.75
CA ALA A 1012 -36.56 4.62 -16.29
C ALA A 1012 -35.74 3.44 -16.82
N ILE A 1013 -34.41 3.60 -16.91
CA ILE A 1013 -33.45 2.54 -17.23
C ILE A 1013 -32.67 2.21 -15.95
N GLU A 1014 -32.66 0.94 -15.54
CA GLU A 1014 -31.77 0.50 -14.44
C GLU A 1014 -30.33 0.50 -14.93
N SER A 1015 -29.46 1.23 -14.23
CA SER A 1015 -28.09 1.45 -14.66
C SER A 1015 -27.13 0.56 -13.89
N LYS A 1016 -26.34 -0.23 -14.63
CA LYS A 1016 -25.34 -1.17 -14.08
C LYS A 1016 -23.91 -0.68 -14.34
N GLY A 1017 -22.95 -1.05 -13.48
CA GLY A 1017 -21.53 -0.65 -13.60
C GLY A 1017 -21.04 0.25 -12.47
N SER A 1018 -19.95 1.00 -12.66
CA SER A 1018 -19.45 1.98 -11.65
C SER A 1018 -20.04 3.38 -11.87
N ASN A 1019 -20.35 4.10 -10.78
CA ASN A 1019 -20.67 5.53 -10.80
C ASN A 1019 -19.46 6.42 -11.17
N ASP A 1020 -18.25 5.90 -10.99
CA ASP A 1020 -17.00 6.65 -11.20
C ASP A 1020 -16.88 7.19 -12.62
N ALA A 1021 -17.40 6.47 -13.62
CA ALA A 1021 -17.37 6.92 -15.00
C ALA A 1021 -18.24 8.17 -15.22
N VAL A 1022 -19.42 8.22 -14.60
CA VAL A 1022 -20.29 9.39 -14.65
C VAL A 1022 -19.70 10.53 -13.81
N TYR A 1023 -19.24 10.24 -12.59
CA TYR A 1023 -18.66 11.25 -11.68
C TYR A 1023 -17.36 11.86 -12.19
N LYS A 1024 -16.49 11.09 -12.85
CA LYS A 1024 -15.30 11.64 -13.52
C LYS A 1024 -15.66 12.66 -14.60
N ARG A 1025 -16.85 12.54 -15.19
CA ARG A 1025 -17.26 13.30 -16.37
C ARG A 1025 -18.14 14.51 -16.05
N VAL A 1026 -19.02 14.40 -15.06
CA VAL A 1026 -19.95 15.48 -14.65
C VAL A 1026 -19.77 15.93 -13.21
N GLY A 1027 -18.82 15.35 -12.46
CA GLY A 1027 -18.62 15.53 -11.02
C GLY A 1027 -19.61 14.74 -10.16
N LYS A 1028 -19.28 14.58 -8.87
CA LYS A 1028 -20.07 13.80 -7.91
C LYS A 1028 -21.17 14.70 -7.32
N PRO A 1029 -22.47 14.36 -7.46
CA PRO A 1029 -23.54 15.13 -6.87
C PRO A 1029 -23.50 15.02 -5.33
N GLY A 1030 -24.01 16.04 -4.63
CA GLY A 1030 -24.21 16.00 -3.20
C GLY A 1030 -25.19 14.89 -2.76
N PRO A 1031 -25.29 14.59 -1.44
CA PRO A 1031 -26.05 13.45 -0.92
C PRO A 1031 -27.54 13.39 -1.35
N ASN A 1032 -28.14 14.56 -1.64
CA ASN A 1032 -29.54 14.69 -2.06
C ASN A 1032 -29.69 15.26 -3.49
N GLU A 1033 -28.61 15.39 -4.23
CA GLU A 1033 -28.62 15.95 -5.58
C GLU A 1033 -28.63 14.85 -6.64
N VAL A 1034 -29.24 15.14 -7.78
CA VAL A 1034 -29.20 14.31 -8.99
C VAL A 1034 -28.56 15.09 -10.11
N ILE A 1035 -27.99 14.37 -11.08
CA ILE A 1035 -27.44 15.00 -12.28
C ILE A 1035 -28.58 15.13 -13.29
N CYS A 1036 -28.87 16.36 -13.71
CA CYS A 1036 -29.91 16.67 -14.70
C CYS A 1036 -29.28 16.88 -16.08
N PHE A 1037 -29.91 16.32 -17.11
CA PHE A 1037 -29.60 16.53 -18.52
C PHE A 1037 -30.84 17.10 -19.19
N ASP A 1038 -30.85 18.41 -19.46
CA ASP A 1038 -31.98 19.11 -20.08
C ASP A 1038 -31.73 19.32 -21.57
N ILE A 1039 -32.64 18.84 -22.40
CA ILE A 1039 -32.69 19.12 -23.84
C ILE A 1039 -33.64 20.30 -24.02
N THR A 1040 -33.20 21.39 -24.66
CA THR A 1040 -34.08 22.51 -25.02
C THR A 1040 -34.00 22.80 -26.51
N ASP A 1041 -35.11 22.65 -27.21
CA ASP A 1041 -35.22 23.02 -28.62
C ASP A 1041 -36.23 24.14 -28.81
N LYS A 1042 -35.82 25.16 -29.58
CA LYS A 1042 -36.71 26.22 -30.06
C LYS A 1042 -37.44 25.72 -31.30
N VAL A 1043 -38.74 25.46 -31.18
CA VAL A 1043 -39.60 25.10 -32.31
C VAL A 1043 -40.58 26.22 -32.59
N THR A 1044 -40.98 26.41 -33.83
CA THR A 1044 -41.98 27.42 -34.18
C THR A 1044 -43.35 26.76 -34.25
N GLY A 1045 -44.27 27.13 -33.34
CA GLY A 1045 -45.66 26.71 -33.37
C GLY A 1045 -46.51 27.66 -34.23
N ARG A 1046 -47.59 27.17 -34.82
CA ARG A 1046 -48.60 28.00 -35.52
C ARG A 1046 -49.75 28.33 -34.58
N PHE A 1047 -49.97 29.62 -34.33
CA PHE A 1047 -50.93 30.16 -33.36
C PHE A 1047 -52.04 30.90 -34.08
N ARG A 1048 -53.30 30.68 -33.70
CA ARG A 1048 -54.38 31.59 -34.07
C ARG A 1048 -54.37 32.76 -33.10
N VAL A 1049 -53.93 33.93 -33.53
CA VAL A 1049 -53.79 35.13 -32.67
C VAL A 1049 -55.02 36.04 -32.77
N GLY A 1050 -55.91 35.76 -33.72
CA GLY A 1050 -57.19 36.44 -33.96
C GLY A 1050 -57.87 35.95 -35.25
N GLY A 1051 -58.97 36.57 -35.67
CA GLY A 1051 -59.69 36.28 -36.93
C GLY A 1051 -60.94 35.38 -36.77
N THR A 1052 -61.92 35.53 -37.66
CA THR A 1052 -63.19 34.76 -37.69
C THR A 1052 -62.96 33.32 -38.13
N ASP A 1053 -63.91 32.42 -37.87
CA ASP A 1053 -63.83 30.98 -38.22
C ASP A 1053 -63.60 30.69 -39.70
N ASP A 1054 -63.94 31.63 -40.58
CA ASP A 1054 -63.71 31.52 -42.01
C ASP A 1054 -62.33 32.07 -42.46
N ALA A 1055 -61.60 32.78 -41.59
CA ALA A 1055 -60.28 33.36 -41.85
C ALA A 1055 -59.43 33.57 -40.56
N PRO A 1056 -58.84 32.50 -39.99
CA PRO A 1056 -57.94 32.60 -38.83
C PRO A 1056 -56.65 33.37 -39.16
N ASP A 1057 -56.28 34.36 -38.34
CA ASP A 1057 -54.95 34.99 -38.34
C ASP A 1057 -53.96 34.05 -37.63
N ILE A 1058 -53.18 33.33 -38.43
CA ILE A 1058 -52.22 32.33 -37.96
C ILE A 1058 -50.81 32.93 -37.94
N ARG A 1059 -50.16 32.98 -36.77
CA ARG A 1059 -48.77 33.44 -36.60
C ARG A 1059 -47.86 32.33 -36.11
N ASP A 1060 -46.61 32.40 -36.54
CA ASP A 1060 -45.54 31.51 -36.10
C ASP A 1060 -44.89 32.09 -34.83
N ILE A 1061 -45.01 31.42 -33.66
CA ILE A 1061 -44.34 31.85 -32.40
C ILE A 1061 -43.33 30.77 -31.98
N PRO A 1062 -42.10 31.16 -31.61
CA PRO A 1062 -41.12 30.24 -31.06
C PRO A 1062 -41.53 29.74 -29.65
N LEU A 1063 -41.57 28.42 -29.49
CA LEU A 1063 -41.81 27.67 -28.26
C LEU A 1063 -40.55 26.89 -27.88
N ASP A 1064 -40.20 26.89 -26.59
CA ASP A 1064 -39.13 26.03 -26.05
C ASP A 1064 -39.73 24.67 -25.66
N VAL A 1065 -39.41 23.61 -26.42
CA VAL A 1065 -39.75 22.23 -26.02
C VAL A 1065 -38.60 21.67 -25.19
N LYS A 1066 -38.91 21.25 -23.95
CA LYS A 1066 -37.92 20.75 -22.99
C LYS A 1066 -38.15 19.27 -22.67
N GLY A 1067 -37.10 18.46 -22.77
CA GLY A 1067 -37.03 17.08 -22.25
C GLY A 1067 -35.94 16.95 -21.18
N ARG A 1068 -36.10 16.07 -20.18
CA ARG A 1068 -35.12 15.89 -19.09
C ARG A 1068 -34.83 14.43 -18.84
N ILE A 1069 -33.56 14.14 -18.63
CA ILE A 1069 -33.09 12.87 -18.10
C ILE A 1069 -32.37 13.16 -16.78
N THR A 1070 -32.66 12.39 -15.74
CA THR A 1070 -31.99 12.49 -14.44
C THR A 1070 -31.24 11.21 -14.11
N TYR A 1071 -29.95 11.33 -13.79
CA TYR A 1071 -29.18 10.21 -13.27
C TYR A 1071 -29.21 10.22 -11.74
N VAL A 1072 -29.79 9.16 -11.17
CA VAL A 1072 -29.85 8.97 -9.72
C VAL A 1072 -28.85 7.90 -9.30
N PRO A 1073 -27.75 8.27 -8.64
CA PRO A 1073 -26.82 7.28 -8.10
C PRO A 1073 -27.41 6.54 -6.89
N THR A 1074 -27.04 5.27 -6.70
CA THR A 1074 -27.39 4.51 -5.49
C THR A 1074 -26.52 4.94 -4.30
N SER A 1075 -27.13 5.03 -3.11
CA SER A 1075 -26.50 5.51 -1.86
C SER A 1075 -25.85 4.41 -1.00
N ALA A 1076 -25.84 3.15 -1.44
CA ALA A 1076 -25.29 2.03 -0.65
C ALA A 1076 -23.94 1.52 -1.19
N PRO A 1077 -22.93 1.28 -0.33
CA PRO A 1077 -21.74 0.51 -0.71
C PRO A 1077 -22.15 -0.95 -0.90
N SER A 1078 -21.89 -1.53 -2.07
CA SER A 1078 -22.26 -2.92 -2.36
C SER A 1078 -21.08 -3.70 -2.92
N SER A 1079 -20.74 -4.81 -2.26
CA SER A 1079 -19.71 -5.78 -2.67
C SER A 1079 -20.12 -6.52 -3.95
N GLY A 1080 -19.17 -6.72 -4.87
CA GLY A 1080 -19.37 -7.50 -6.09
C GLY A 1080 -19.25 -9.01 -5.82
N THR A 1081 -19.95 -9.82 -6.61
CA THR A 1081 -19.82 -11.29 -6.58
C THR A 1081 -19.04 -11.78 -7.79
N LEU A 1082 -18.19 -12.79 -7.58
CA LEU A 1082 -17.42 -13.47 -8.64
C LEU A 1082 -18.19 -14.72 -9.08
N GLN A 1083 -18.56 -14.78 -10.36
CA GLN A 1083 -19.02 -16.01 -11.02
C GLN A 1083 -18.21 -16.20 -12.31
N GLU A 1084 -17.70 -17.42 -12.52
CA GLU A 1084 -16.99 -17.82 -13.76
C GLU A 1084 -15.83 -16.89 -14.19
N GLY A 1085 -15.11 -16.30 -13.22
CA GLY A 1085 -13.99 -15.39 -13.51
C GLY A 1085 -14.40 -13.97 -13.94
N GLN A 1086 -15.68 -13.62 -13.88
CA GLN A 1086 -16.18 -12.26 -14.11
C GLN A 1086 -16.73 -11.65 -12.81
N ILE A 1087 -16.40 -10.37 -12.56
CA ILE A 1087 -16.90 -9.61 -11.41
C ILE A 1087 -18.28 -9.05 -11.77
N HIS A 1088 -19.34 -9.61 -11.18
CA HIS A 1088 -20.69 -9.05 -11.26
C HIS A 1088 -20.88 -7.99 -10.17
N LYS A 1089 -21.02 -6.72 -10.57
CA LYS A 1089 -21.26 -5.59 -9.64
C LYS A 1089 -22.76 -5.23 -9.59
N PRO A 1090 -23.36 -4.95 -8.40
CA PRO A 1090 -24.75 -4.52 -8.27
C PRO A 1090 -25.04 -3.15 -8.91
N ASN A 1091 -26.33 -2.81 -9.07
CA ASN A 1091 -26.86 -1.60 -9.71
C ASN A 1091 -26.21 -0.29 -9.20
N ALA A 1092 -25.59 0.49 -10.09
CA ALA A 1092 -24.93 1.76 -9.72
C ALA A 1092 -25.89 2.95 -9.64
N GLY A 1093 -27.11 2.83 -10.16
CA GLY A 1093 -28.06 3.91 -10.19
C GLY A 1093 -29.23 3.62 -11.13
N ARG A 1094 -30.03 4.65 -11.41
CA ARG A 1094 -31.08 4.59 -12.42
C ARG A 1094 -31.14 5.89 -13.22
N ILE A 1095 -31.42 5.77 -14.51
CA ILE A 1095 -31.69 6.89 -15.40
C ILE A 1095 -33.19 7.07 -15.43
N GLU A 1096 -33.69 8.13 -14.83
CA GLU A 1096 -35.10 8.50 -14.83
C GLU A 1096 -35.36 9.44 -16.02
N ILE A 1097 -36.42 9.16 -16.80
CA ILE A 1097 -36.73 9.90 -18.03
C ILE A 1097 -38.05 10.65 -17.84
N VAL A 1098 -38.01 11.96 -18.12
CA VAL A 1098 -39.18 12.83 -18.20
C VAL A 1098 -39.34 13.24 -19.65
N PHE A 1099 -40.31 12.62 -20.33
CA PHE A 1099 -40.60 12.94 -21.71
C PHE A 1099 -41.26 14.32 -21.83
N PRO A 1100 -41.04 15.03 -22.95
CA PRO A 1100 -41.74 16.27 -23.22
C PRO A 1100 -43.26 16.09 -23.13
N LYS A 1101 -43.94 17.02 -22.45
CA LYS A 1101 -45.41 17.08 -22.36
C LYS A 1101 -45.89 18.35 -23.05
N ASP A 1102 -46.91 18.21 -23.89
CA ASP A 1102 -47.63 19.34 -24.45
C ASP A 1102 -48.71 19.78 -23.44
N LYS A 1103 -48.42 20.80 -22.63
CA LYS A 1103 -49.34 21.24 -21.58
C LYS A 1103 -50.47 22.11 -22.11
N ASP A 1104 -50.23 22.79 -23.22
CA ASP A 1104 -51.16 23.76 -23.80
C ASP A 1104 -51.90 23.21 -25.03
N GLY A 1105 -51.53 22.02 -25.52
CA GLY A 1105 -52.17 21.35 -26.66
C GLY A 1105 -51.77 21.96 -28.01
N HIS A 1106 -50.57 22.54 -28.09
CA HIS A 1106 -50.12 23.38 -29.20
C HIS A 1106 -48.96 22.77 -29.99
N LEU A 1107 -48.42 21.62 -29.58
CA LEU A 1107 -47.40 20.89 -30.32
C LEU A 1107 -48.07 19.86 -31.23
N SER A 1108 -47.66 19.82 -32.50
CA SER A 1108 -48.16 18.77 -33.39
C SER A 1108 -47.75 17.38 -32.86
N PRO A 1109 -48.59 16.34 -33.00
CA PRO A 1109 -48.25 14.98 -32.56
C PRO A 1109 -46.92 14.49 -33.14
N LYS A 1110 -46.60 14.86 -34.37
CA LYS A 1110 -45.34 14.53 -35.06
C LYS A 1110 -44.12 15.21 -34.43
N MET A 1111 -44.26 16.45 -33.96
CA MET A 1111 -43.19 17.17 -33.24
C MET A 1111 -42.94 16.56 -31.86
N LEU A 1112 -44.01 16.20 -31.14
CA LEU A 1112 -43.89 15.55 -29.84
C LEU A 1112 -43.26 14.16 -29.98
N GLU A 1113 -43.62 13.42 -31.03
CA GLU A 1113 -43.00 12.14 -31.39
C GLU A 1113 -41.50 12.30 -31.69
N ASP A 1114 -41.12 13.27 -32.53
CA ASP A 1114 -39.72 13.58 -32.83
C ASP A 1114 -38.92 13.87 -31.54
N LYS A 1115 -39.49 14.63 -30.61
CA LYS A 1115 -38.80 14.96 -29.34
C LYS A 1115 -38.76 13.81 -28.35
N ASN A 1116 -39.75 12.92 -28.39
CA ASN A 1116 -39.70 11.65 -27.64
C ASN A 1116 -38.59 10.75 -28.17
N ILE A 1117 -38.36 10.72 -29.50
CA ILE A 1117 -37.23 10.00 -30.11
C ILE A 1117 -35.90 10.58 -29.60
N ASP A 1118 -35.72 11.90 -29.69
CA ASP A 1118 -34.48 12.56 -29.24
C ASP A 1118 -34.18 12.28 -27.76
N THR A 1119 -35.21 12.37 -26.90
CA THR A 1119 -35.08 12.10 -25.46
C THR A 1119 -34.75 10.63 -25.17
N ALA A 1120 -35.38 9.69 -25.87
CA ALA A 1120 -35.12 8.27 -25.70
C ALA A 1120 -33.71 7.87 -26.20
N MET A 1121 -33.27 8.41 -27.34
CA MET A 1121 -31.93 8.18 -27.87
C MET A 1121 -30.86 8.67 -26.89
N LEU A 1122 -31.02 9.87 -26.32
CA LEU A 1122 -30.07 10.41 -25.34
C LEU A 1122 -30.02 9.55 -24.06
N ALA A 1123 -31.16 9.07 -23.56
CA ALA A 1123 -31.22 8.24 -22.36
C ALA A 1123 -30.48 6.90 -22.53
N VAL A 1124 -30.67 6.24 -23.68
CA VAL A 1124 -29.98 4.98 -24.00
C VAL A 1124 -28.48 5.21 -24.22
N MET A 1125 -28.11 6.31 -24.89
CA MET A 1125 -26.70 6.67 -25.11
C MET A 1125 -25.93 6.82 -23.79
N VAL A 1126 -26.51 7.51 -22.79
CA VAL A 1126 -25.88 7.69 -21.47
C VAL A 1126 -25.61 6.34 -20.79
N GLU A 1127 -26.56 5.40 -20.86
CA GLU A 1127 -26.37 4.04 -20.33
C GLU A 1127 -25.28 3.27 -21.08
N LEU A 1128 -25.30 3.30 -22.41
CA LEU A 1128 -24.33 2.59 -23.24
C LEU A 1128 -22.89 3.08 -23.05
N LEU A 1129 -22.69 4.40 -22.93
CA LEU A 1129 -21.38 4.98 -22.69
C LEU A 1129 -20.80 4.63 -21.31
N LYS A 1130 -21.66 4.44 -20.29
CA LYS A 1130 -21.22 3.98 -18.97
C LYS A 1130 -20.75 2.52 -19.00
N ARG A 1131 -21.42 1.70 -19.82
CA ARG A 1131 -21.08 0.30 -20.02
C ARG A 1131 -19.79 0.10 -20.83
N LEU A 1132 -19.53 1.01 -21.78
CA LEU A 1132 -18.29 1.00 -22.58
C LEU A 1132 -17.03 1.16 -21.74
N ASP A 1133 -16.96 2.10 -20.78
CA ASP A 1133 -15.75 2.32 -19.96
C ASP A 1133 -15.33 1.09 -19.15
N ASN A 1134 -16.29 0.27 -18.72
CA ASN A 1134 -16.08 -0.92 -17.90
C ASN A 1134 -15.91 -2.22 -18.72
N ASN A 1135 -15.76 -2.13 -20.05
CA ASN A 1135 -15.64 -3.30 -20.95
C ASN A 1135 -16.84 -4.28 -20.87
N ASN A 1136 -18.06 -3.77 -20.62
CA ASN A 1136 -19.24 -4.62 -20.41
C ASN A 1136 -20.45 -4.16 -21.26
N PRO A 1137 -20.41 -4.33 -22.60
CA PRO A 1137 -21.55 -4.00 -23.47
C PRO A 1137 -22.79 -4.85 -23.14
N PRO A 1138 -24.00 -4.39 -23.46
CA PRO A 1138 -25.22 -5.15 -23.19
C PRO A 1138 -25.19 -6.56 -23.78
N SER A 1139 -25.49 -7.56 -22.96
CA SER A 1139 -25.49 -8.98 -23.33
C SER A 1139 -26.72 -9.69 -22.77
N LYS A 1140 -26.96 -10.93 -23.21
CA LYS A 1140 -28.06 -11.75 -22.66
C LYS A 1140 -27.92 -12.02 -21.16
N LYS A 1141 -26.69 -12.16 -20.65
CA LYS A 1141 -26.41 -12.32 -19.21
C LYS A 1141 -26.52 -10.98 -18.46
N ASP A 1142 -26.37 -9.84 -19.14
CA ASP A 1142 -26.45 -8.50 -18.54
C ASP A 1142 -27.24 -7.49 -19.41
N PRO A 1143 -28.57 -7.62 -19.48
CA PRO A 1143 -29.39 -6.83 -20.40
C PRO A 1143 -29.59 -5.37 -19.95
N ILE A 1144 -30.07 -4.53 -20.86
CA ILE A 1144 -30.66 -3.22 -20.52
C ILE A 1144 -32.06 -3.47 -19.96
N VAL A 1145 -32.32 -3.00 -18.74
CA VAL A 1145 -33.61 -3.19 -18.06
C VAL A 1145 -34.41 -1.88 -18.07
N ILE A 1146 -35.53 -1.87 -18.79
CA ILE A 1146 -36.47 -0.75 -18.86
C ILE A 1146 -37.56 -0.98 -17.80
N THR A 1147 -37.81 0.01 -16.95
CA THR A 1147 -38.79 -0.01 -15.85
C THR A 1147 -39.65 1.24 -15.90
N GLY A 1148 -40.80 1.26 -15.25
CA GLY A 1148 -41.71 2.42 -15.30
C GLY A 1148 -43.18 2.04 -15.29
N LYS A 1149 -44.03 3.03 -15.53
CA LYS A 1149 -45.50 2.88 -15.49
C LYS A 1149 -46.19 3.18 -16.82
N ASP A 1150 -45.50 3.84 -17.77
CA ASP A 1150 -46.07 4.22 -19.06
C ASP A 1150 -45.61 3.28 -20.19
N PRO A 1151 -46.49 2.38 -20.69
CA PRO A 1151 -46.15 1.43 -21.74
C PRO A 1151 -45.90 2.08 -23.11
N GLU A 1152 -46.51 3.23 -23.42
CA GLU A 1152 -46.29 3.92 -24.71
C GLU A 1152 -44.91 4.60 -24.73
N LYS A 1153 -44.51 5.22 -23.63
CA LYS A 1153 -43.16 5.81 -23.50
C LYS A 1153 -42.07 4.74 -23.44
N ALA A 1154 -42.37 3.54 -22.94
CA ALA A 1154 -41.44 2.42 -22.92
C ALA A 1154 -41.08 1.93 -24.33
N LYS A 1155 -42.01 2.03 -25.30
CA LYS A 1155 -41.76 1.70 -26.72
C LYS A 1155 -40.66 2.58 -27.33
N PHE A 1156 -40.63 3.88 -26.99
CA PHE A 1156 -39.59 4.80 -27.47
C PHE A 1156 -38.20 4.41 -26.95
N VAL A 1157 -38.07 4.07 -25.67
CA VAL A 1157 -36.79 3.64 -25.08
C VAL A 1157 -36.34 2.30 -25.67
N TRP A 1158 -37.26 1.35 -25.85
CA TRP A 1158 -36.96 0.07 -26.47
C TRP A 1158 -36.52 0.23 -27.93
N ALA A 1159 -37.22 1.03 -28.73
CA ALA A 1159 -36.87 1.29 -30.11
C ALA A 1159 -35.52 2.04 -30.25
N ALA A 1160 -35.20 2.93 -29.30
CA ALA A 1160 -33.88 3.57 -29.23
C ALA A 1160 -32.75 2.55 -28.99
N CYS A 1161 -32.95 1.56 -28.11
CA CYS A 1161 -31.99 0.46 -27.93
C CYS A 1161 -31.75 -0.32 -29.23
N ILE A 1162 -32.81 -0.61 -29.99
CA ILE A 1162 -32.71 -1.27 -31.30
C ILE A 1162 -31.96 -0.38 -32.30
N ALA A 1163 -32.20 0.94 -32.31
CA ALA A 1163 -31.51 1.90 -33.17
C ALA A 1163 -29.98 1.92 -32.94
N TYR A 1164 -29.54 1.77 -31.68
CA TYR A 1164 -28.12 1.63 -31.34
C TYR A 1164 -27.52 0.26 -31.69
N GLY A 1165 -28.29 -0.66 -32.26
CA GLY A 1165 -27.84 -1.98 -32.69
C GLY A 1165 -27.79 -3.01 -31.56
N ILE A 1166 -28.53 -2.80 -30.46
CA ILE A 1166 -28.62 -3.75 -29.37
C ILE A 1166 -29.57 -4.89 -29.78
N SER A 1167 -29.12 -6.13 -29.60
CA SER A 1167 -29.95 -7.30 -29.91
C SER A 1167 -31.21 -7.31 -29.03
N PRO A 1168 -32.40 -7.64 -29.57
CA PRO A 1168 -33.65 -7.64 -28.81
C PRO A 1168 -33.62 -8.51 -27.55
N ASP A 1169 -32.87 -9.61 -27.55
CA ASP A 1169 -32.70 -10.51 -26.40
C ASP A 1169 -31.74 -9.97 -25.32
N HIS A 1170 -31.08 -8.84 -25.57
CA HIS A 1170 -30.27 -8.10 -24.60
C HIS A 1170 -31.05 -6.94 -23.95
N ILE A 1171 -32.37 -6.86 -24.18
CA ILE A 1171 -33.25 -5.81 -23.64
C ILE A 1171 -34.40 -6.47 -22.88
N VAL A 1172 -34.62 -6.04 -21.64
CA VAL A 1172 -35.69 -6.54 -20.78
C VAL A 1172 -36.61 -5.37 -20.42
N SER A 1173 -37.90 -5.47 -20.73
CA SER A 1173 -38.92 -4.53 -20.24
C SER A 1173 -39.65 -5.12 -19.04
N ARG A 1174 -39.72 -4.35 -17.95
CA ARG A 1174 -40.52 -4.62 -16.75
C ARG A 1174 -41.64 -3.57 -16.59
N VAL A 1175 -42.06 -2.93 -17.68
CA VAL A 1175 -43.15 -1.96 -17.69
C VAL A 1175 -44.48 -2.70 -17.89
N PRO A 1176 -45.42 -2.64 -16.93
CA PRO A 1176 -46.74 -3.27 -17.09
C PRO A 1176 -47.45 -2.76 -18.35
N GLY A 1177 -47.94 -3.68 -19.19
CA GLY A 1177 -48.64 -3.35 -20.44
C GLY A 1177 -47.75 -3.22 -21.69
N PHE A 1178 -46.42 -3.27 -21.58
CA PHE A 1178 -45.52 -3.32 -22.74
C PHE A 1178 -44.66 -4.59 -22.74
N ASN A 1179 -44.90 -5.48 -23.71
CA ASN A 1179 -44.13 -6.69 -23.94
C ASN A 1179 -43.34 -6.57 -25.26
N PRO A 1180 -42.00 -6.41 -25.21
CA PRO A 1180 -41.13 -6.33 -26.40
C PRO A 1180 -41.27 -7.48 -27.38
N ASN A 1181 -41.68 -8.68 -26.92
CA ASN A 1181 -41.86 -9.82 -27.81
C ASN A 1181 -42.96 -9.61 -28.86
N ASN A 1182 -43.90 -8.69 -28.60
CA ASN A 1182 -44.95 -8.34 -29.57
C ASN A 1182 -44.41 -7.51 -30.75
N GLU A 1183 -43.21 -6.92 -30.61
CA GLU A 1183 -42.52 -6.16 -31.66
C GLU A 1183 -41.57 -7.04 -32.51
N LEU A 1184 -41.51 -8.35 -32.22
CA LEU A 1184 -40.59 -9.32 -32.83
C LEU A 1184 -41.34 -10.41 -33.61
N LYS A 1185 -40.74 -10.89 -34.71
CA LYS A 1185 -41.19 -12.06 -35.47
C LYS A 1185 -40.02 -13.03 -35.65
N LYS A 1186 -40.11 -14.24 -35.09
CA LYS A 1186 -39.00 -15.23 -35.05
C LYS A 1186 -37.69 -14.68 -34.46
N GLY A 1187 -37.78 -13.84 -33.42
CA GLY A 1187 -36.62 -13.31 -32.71
C GLY A 1187 -35.93 -12.10 -33.36
N VAL A 1188 -36.41 -11.63 -34.52
CA VAL A 1188 -35.95 -10.40 -35.18
C VAL A 1188 -37.06 -9.34 -35.21
N VAL A 1189 -36.67 -8.08 -35.33
CA VAL A 1189 -37.60 -6.93 -35.34
C VAL A 1189 -38.61 -7.06 -36.48
N ALA A 1190 -39.91 -7.10 -36.14
CA ALA A 1190 -40.98 -7.31 -37.11
C ALA A 1190 -41.12 -6.10 -38.06
N GLU A 1191 -41.55 -6.34 -39.30
CA GLU A 1191 -41.69 -5.29 -40.33
C GLU A 1191 -42.67 -4.18 -39.92
N GLY A 1192 -43.76 -4.52 -39.22
CA GLY A 1192 -44.72 -3.58 -38.64
C GLY A 1192 -44.40 -3.09 -37.23
N SER A 1193 -43.19 -3.32 -36.71
CA SER A 1193 -42.81 -2.89 -35.36
C SER A 1193 -42.74 -1.37 -35.22
N PHE A 1194 -42.84 -0.90 -33.98
CA PHE A 1194 -42.69 0.51 -33.62
C PHE A 1194 -41.34 1.09 -34.09
N TYR A 1195 -40.25 0.32 -34.01
CA TYR A 1195 -38.94 0.73 -34.52
C TYR A 1195 -38.97 1.00 -36.03
N ASN A 1196 -39.49 0.07 -36.83
CA ASN A 1196 -39.50 0.18 -38.29
C ASN A 1196 -40.45 1.29 -38.80
N THR A 1197 -41.50 1.59 -38.05
CA THR A 1197 -42.51 2.58 -38.43
C THR A 1197 -42.17 4.00 -37.95
N VAL A 1198 -41.52 4.16 -36.79
CA VAL A 1198 -41.29 5.46 -36.15
C VAL A 1198 -39.82 5.90 -36.15
N PHE A 1199 -38.88 4.99 -35.88
CA PHE A 1199 -37.45 5.31 -35.76
C PHE A 1199 -36.69 5.16 -37.09
N LYS A 1200 -36.86 4.03 -37.78
CA LYS A 1200 -36.13 3.72 -39.02
C LYS A 1200 -36.29 4.79 -40.13
N PRO A 1201 -37.47 5.40 -40.37
CA PRO A 1201 -37.62 6.48 -41.36
C PRO A 1201 -36.86 7.77 -40.99
N LYS A 1202 -36.40 7.88 -39.74
CA LYS A 1202 -35.71 9.06 -39.19
C LYS A 1202 -34.27 8.75 -38.80
N GLU A 1203 -33.72 7.62 -39.27
CA GLU A 1203 -32.39 7.13 -38.91
C GLU A 1203 -31.29 8.18 -39.12
N ASP A 1204 -31.36 8.96 -40.20
CA ASP A 1204 -30.41 10.03 -40.49
C ASP A 1204 -30.34 11.11 -39.40
N LYS A 1205 -31.41 11.34 -38.63
CA LYS A 1205 -31.43 12.33 -37.53
C LYS A 1205 -30.51 11.93 -36.36
N PHE A 1206 -30.33 10.63 -36.15
CA PHE A 1206 -29.57 10.09 -35.02
C PHE A 1206 -28.41 9.21 -35.47
N LYS A 1207 -28.16 9.11 -36.77
CA LYS A 1207 -27.08 8.36 -37.38
C LYS A 1207 -25.72 8.75 -36.82
N THR A 1208 -25.46 10.04 -36.61
CA THR A 1208 -24.22 10.51 -35.97
C THR A 1208 -24.04 9.94 -34.56
N TYR A 1209 -25.10 9.90 -33.75
CA TYR A 1209 -25.03 9.33 -32.39
C TYR A 1209 -24.74 7.82 -32.42
N VAL A 1210 -25.37 7.11 -33.37
CA VAL A 1210 -25.21 5.66 -33.54
C VAL A 1210 -23.83 5.33 -34.11
N ASP A 1211 -23.36 6.07 -35.10
CA ASP A 1211 -22.05 5.89 -35.74
C ASP A 1211 -20.91 6.25 -34.79
N ASP A 1212 -21.06 7.28 -33.95
CA ASP A 1212 -20.06 7.60 -32.91
C ASP A 1212 -20.00 6.52 -31.82
N TYR A 1213 -21.14 5.98 -31.39
CA TYR A 1213 -21.17 4.85 -30.47
C TYR A 1213 -20.52 3.60 -31.11
N LYS A 1214 -20.87 3.26 -32.35
CA LYS A 1214 -20.29 2.14 -33.09
C LYS A 1214 -18.79 2.34 -33.33
N THR A 1215 -18.37 3.55 -33.65
CA THR A 1215 -16.95 3.92 -33.79
C THR A 1215 -16.22 3.72 -32.48
N LYS A 1216 -16.78 4.12 -31.32
CA LYS A 1216 -16.15 3.86 -30.01
C LYS A 1216 -16.13 2.39 -29.59
N VAL A 1217 -17.20 1.64 -29.86
CA VAL A 1217 -17.23 0.18 -29.68
C VAL A 1217 -16.15 -0.46 -30.56
N GLN A 1218 -16.02 0.01 -31.81
CA GLN A 1218 -14.98 -0.41 -32.73
C GLN A 1218 -13.62 0.00 -32.20
N GLU A 1219 -13.30 1.27 -31.94
CA GLU A 1219 -12.06 1.79 -31.34
C GLU A 1219 -11.65 1.07 -30.07
N LYS A 1220 -12.58 0.58 -29.23
CA LYS A 1220 -12.25 -0.21 -28.04
C LYS A 1220 -12.02 -1.70 -28.35
N SER A 1221 -12.84 -2.29 -29.23
CA SER A 1221 -12.60 -3.65 -29.76
C SER A 1221 -11.36 -3.73 -30.64
N VAL A 1222 -11.03 -2.61 -31.28
CA VAL A 1222 -9.87 -2.30 -32.10
C VAL A 1222 -8.76 -1.97 -31.13
N ALA A 1223 -8.89 -1.24 -30.03
CA ALA A 1223 -7.83 -1.11 -29.01
C ALA A 1223 -7.48 -2.45 -28.35
N GLU A 1224 -8.42 -3.38 -28.15
CA GLU A 1224 -8.16 -4.77 -27.72
C GLU A 1224 -7.59 -5.66 -28.84
N LYS A 1225 -8.02 -5.43 -30.09
CA LYS A 1225 -7.45 -6.11 -31.26
C LYS A 1225 -6.17 -5.46 -31.77
N GLU A 1226 -5.86 -4.22 -31.43
CA GLU A 1226 -4.74 -3.36 -31.83
C GLU A 1226 -3.67 -3.38 -30.73
N THR A 1227 -3.99 -3.47 -29.44
CA THR A 1227 -2.97 -4.03 -28.53
C THR A 1227 -2.53 -5.43 -28.97
N LYS A 1228 -3.34 -6.17 -29.73
CA LYS A 1228 -2.93 -7.42 -30.40
C LYS A 1228 -2.54 -7.31 -31.89
N ALA A 1229 -2.81 -6.18 -32.56
CA ALA A 1229 -2.65 -6.02 -34.01
C ALA A 1229 -2.06 -4.68 -34.46
N VAL A 1230 -1.95 -3.67 -33.59
CA VAL A 1230 -0.92 -2.63 -33.57
C VAL A 1230 0.36 -3.24 -33.04
N ASP A 1231 0.39 -4.19 -32.09
CA ASP A 1231 1.65 -4.96 -31.89
C ASP A 1231 2.04 -5.71 -33.18
N LYS A 1232 1.07 -6.34 -33.85
CA LYS A 1232 1.29 -7.06 -35.13
C LYS A 1232 1.42 -6.16 -36.37
N LYS A 1233 0.80 -4.98 -36.42
CA LYS A 1233 0.90 -3.99 -37.52
C LYS A 1233 2.02 -3.00 -37.29
N LEU A 1234 2.44 -2.72 -36.07
CA LEU A 1234 3.68 -2.00 -35.77
C LEU A 1234 4.83 -2.92 -36.17
N GLU A 1235 4.79 -4.23 -35.88
CA GLU A 1235 5.70 -5.21 -36.50
C GLU A 1235 5.62 -5.22 -38.04
N GLN A 1236 4.43 -5.26 -38.66
CA GLN A 1236 4.30 -5.27 -40.13
C GLN A 1236 4.56 -3.91 -40.81
N THR A 1237 4.41 -2.78 -40.13
CA THR A 1237 4.63 -1.42 -40.64
C THR A 1237 6.07 -0.98 -40.40
N ILE A 1238 6.71 -1.44 -39.31
CA ILE A 1238 8.17 -1.43 -39.14
C ILE A 1238 8.79 -2.32 -40.22
N GLN A 1239 8.27 -3.53 -40.47
CA GLN A 1239 8.73 -4.36 -41.59
C GLN A 1239 8.45 -3.72 -42.96
N LYS A 1240 7.30 -3.08 -43.22
CA LYS A 1240 7.02 -2.42 -44.51
C LYS A 1240 7.79 -1.12 -44.72
N LYS A 1241 8.07 -0.33 -43.66
CA LYS A 1241 8.96 0.83 -43.73
C LYS A 1241 10.41 0.39 -43.92
N GLN A 1242 10.87 -0.65 -43.20
CA GLN A 1242 12.16 -1.30 -43.45
C GLN A 1242 12.24 -1.87 -44.88
N TYR A 1243 11.20 -2.52 -45.41
CA TYR A 1243 11.19 -3.01 -46.80
C TYR A 1243 11.09 -1.89 -47.86
N ALA A 1244 10.47 -0.74 -47.55
CA ALA A 1244 10.43 0.42 -48.46
C ALA A 1244 11.76 1.19 -48.46
N GLU A 1245 12.39 1.35 -47.29
CA GLU A 1245 13.73 1.92 -47.13
C GLU A 1245 14.80 0.99 -47.72
N ILE A 1246 14.73 -0.33 -47.52
CA ILE A 1246 15.60 -1.33 -48.19
C ILE A 1246 15.41 -1.32 -49.72
N ARG A 1247 14.21 -1.01 -50.23
CA ARG A 1247 13.93 -0.95 -51.67
C ARG A 1247 14.34 0.38 -52.30
N GLU A 1248 14.31 1.50 -51.56
CA GLU A 1248 14.93 2.77 -51.99
C GLU A 1248 16.45 2.72 -51.90
N ASP A 1249 17.03 2.13 -50.84
CA ASP A 1249 18.46 1.89 -50.72
C ASP A 1249 18.97 0.87 -51.72
N GLY A 1250 18.17 -0.15 -52.03
CA GLY A 1250 18.43 -1.12 -53.10
C GLY A 1250 18.49 -0.44 -54.47
N LYS A 1251 17.55 0.45 -54.79
CA LYS A 1251 17.56 1.24 -56.04
C LYS A 1251 18.69 2.27 -56.08
N LYS A 1252 19.10 2.85 -54.94
CA LYS A 1252 20.27 3.74 -54.85
C LYS A 1252 21.58 2.96 -55.02
N LYS A 1253 21.71 1.78 -54.42
CA LYS A 1253 22.87 0.87 -54.58
C LYS A 1253 22.95 0.25 -55.98
N GLU A 1254 21.81 -0.01 -56.64
CA GLU A 1254 21.76 -0.50 -58.01
C GLU A 1254 22.14 0.60 -59.03
N LYS A 1255 21.67 1.84 -58.84
CA LYS A 1255 22.17 3.02 -59.59
C LYS A 1255 23.66 3.29 -59.34
N GLN A 1256 24.16 3.10 -58.12
CA GLN A 1256 25.59 3.23 -57.81
C GLN A 1256 26.42 2.09 -58.43
N ARG A 1257 25.89 0.85 -58.48
CA ARG A 1257 26.53 -0.27 -59.18
C ARG A 1257 26.55 -0.08 -60.69
N GLU A 1258 25.49 0.45 -61.30
CA GLU A 1258 25.45 0.83 -62.73
C GLU A 1258 26.41 1.98 -63.03
N GLN A 1259 26.54 2.98 -62.14
CA GLN A 1259 27.54 4.04 -62.27
C GLN A 1259 28.98 3.53 -62.07
N GLN A 1260 29.20 2.57 -61.17
CA GLN A 1260 30.49 1.91 -60.99
C GLN A 1260 30.85 0.97 -62.15
N THR A 1261 29.90 0.26 -62.77
CA THR A 1261 30.18 -0.55 -63.98
C THR A 1261 30.48 0.32 -65.19
N VAL A 1262 29.86 1.51 -65.31
CA VAL A 1262 30.21 2.50 -66.34
C VAL A 1262 31.58 3.16 -66.07
N GLN A 1263 32.01 3.26 -64.80
CA GLN A 1263 33.36 3.73 -64.43
C GLN A 1263 34.44 2.65 -64.59
N GLU A 1264 34.11 1.38 -64.33
CA GLU A 1264 35.02 0.24 -64.46
C GLU A 1264 35.17 -0.27 -65.90
N GLU A 1265 34.20 -0.03 -66.80
CA GLU A 1265 34.38 -0.29 -68.25
C GLU A 1265 35.28 0.76 -68.96
N ILE A 1266 35.57 1.90 -68.32
CA ILE A 1266 36.47 2.91 -68.88
C ILE A 1266 37.95 2.62 -68.50
N SER A 1267 38.22 1.79 -67.49
CA SER A 1267 39.57 1.56 -67.00
C SER A 1267 40.43 0.51 -67.75
N PRO A 1268 39.88 -0.40 -68.61
CA PRO A 1268 40.71 -1.21 -69.50
C PRO A 1268 40.91 -0.55 -70.88
N ARG A 1269 40.06 0.41 -71.27
CA ARG A 1269 40.16 1.06 -72.60
C ARG A 1269 41.15 2.23 -72.65
N VAL A 1270 41.60 2.73 -71.49
CA VAL A 1270 42.64 3.79 -71.39
C VAL A 1270 44.04 3.21 -71.12
N ALA A 1271 44.16 1.93 -70.75
CA ALA A 1271 45.45 1.24 -70.63
C ALA A 1271 46.00 0.67 -71.97
N GLY A 1272 45.25 0.82 -73.07
CA GLY A 1272 45.61 0.35 -74.41
C GLY A 1272 46.14 1.41 -75.39
N LEU A 1273 46.29 2.68 -74.97
CA LEU A 1273 46.60 3.80 -75.87
C LEU A 1273 47.93 4.53 -75.62
N THR A 1274 48.84 3.98 -74.81
CA THR A 1274 50.19 4.55 -74.60
C THR A 1274 51.34 3.57 -74.83
N ARG A 1275 51.20 2.68 -75.83
CA ARG A 1275 52.35 2.08 -76.50
C ARG A 1275 52.18 2.17 -78.01
N GLY A 1276 52.86 3.16 -78.59
CA GLY A 1276 53.22 3.17 -80.02
C GLY A 1276 53.02 4.50 -80.71
N SER A 1277 53.97 5.43 -80.53
CA SER A 1277 54.48 6.42 -81.50
C SER A 1277 55.37 7.40 -80.73
N SER A 1278 56.66 7.14 -80.49
CA SER A 1278 57.82 6.94 -81.39
C SER A 1278 58.64 8.23 -81.47
N GLU A 1279 59.93 8.12 -81.11
CA GLU A 1279 60.97 9.17 -81.08
C GLU A 1279 61.02 10.07 -79.83
#